data_AF-A0A9E2P1Y8-F1
#
_entry.id   AF-A0A9E2P1Y8-F1
#
_cell.length_a   1.000
_cell.length_b   1.000
_cell.length_c   1.000
_cell.angle_alpha   90.00
_cell.angle_beta   90.00
_cell.angle_gamma   90.00
#
_symmetry.space_group_name_H-M   'P 1'
#
loop_
_entity.id
_entity.type
_entity.pdbx_description
1 polymer ?
#
loop_
_entity_poly.entity_id
_entity_poly.type
_entity_poly.pdbx_seq_one_letter_code
_entity_poly.pdbx_strand_id
1 'polypeptide(L)'
;MNRILASQLIAMTLAGFASNSYADTEKSIYGKTDLAINQTETFSVEKNEEVVNYQWVAPVGCKITNGQGSPTIELQSTYLAQNSPLKLIRTFKDQKTDTLSTDLTFHRYIKSFQDHSIKPGESIEIAGNTYTEADIYYEPAGKNEQGFEQVIAHRLTVDLEGAQYRSMTEPYLQTATDHSIYISWKTDFNNSPVVKFGKTKEDLNQQTSGTIETLSESYFWNSVHLTDLEPNTIYYYQIQSGEKTSPVYRFRTMPTKGSNTKMRILLMGDHQLKKRSGYEWLMQAAQRKIEEKYGNLEENINMIMNVGDQVDNGTLDQYEWINYYKNKQMSPYLPIMTAVGNHDTYSDPGMARYAAHNHYEELEYQGIKSGTENYYAYQAGRILFVVLSTEHTGEAQKSWVRKVVDAAKNDDSVDFIISVNHRPIQAEQYIGDISAWVRNEIIPILSETPKHILNYGGHHHLYHRGQIADYPLYHIINGAASYDQMWGMSSEKDYDDVQKTIDYWGYQILEFDFDKKEMKAECYAIGNKMLVTENILIDSFHRTFGQEAPQQPVLNEVDEEIKLPYTFKGSPYSTTTQEKLNTVQYQFSTNPNFSTISLNVVRDVEDLYGSTKDPLYLPIDLNHNVDITEYTLPSQSLSNGTYYVRVRYRDENLEWSNWSDAKTFNIIGSIISKPVITLENKVFKPGDEIEISYANAPVGKNAWIGIYRKGEKPGTGAGTTTSYKWAYTTEAAGSLKFKIDETNEYYAVLFQDGGYTEVTDRQAFYFGPTPELTLEKTKFEVGEDITVKFQNAPGLKDDWIAIFRMGKVPGAAGSENWSDAWQYTNQAKEGEITFSKDLPKGYYFVNYFTRGEYFEPRERILITIGEDISSISLDKNEFTTKEDITIHYNEAPGRPKDWIGVYEEGKVPGVDDLDGFFYTYGGINGSITINAGDLKPGKYFSSLYIDDSWEEVSERKNFVVKGTRTDDKTGVTTLYGTWNNEELQSLDLSNATVLDLRNATISEDFALNETVNPNCLVYITAETVLNSEQPNVVRISQDGAEAKQIVLKDQHPFYNSCPFTAGSVVYTRSALNSSWSSVVLPFAFSTDNLSNDIQVYTYTDIVTDGESGYLKVKQAEGELTANQPLLFKSQNPEVQIEATDALIGITPTDLSTPVANSDYVVKGSYKTVETLPVGSLILSQDKFWMVDSENTGIRSFRTYISPVTTGNLIKTLNIVTEGTTQIEDAFNAPTVEKADIYKLDGVCIKKQVNVAENLKELPAGIYIINGRKVIINK
;
A
#
# COMPACT_ATOMS: atom_id res chain seq x y z
N MET A 1 32.28 24.32 -18.23
CA MET A 1 33.41 24.87 -19.01
C MET A 1 34.30 23.72 -19.51
N ASN A 2 34.55 23.67 -20.82
CA ASN A 2 35.77 23.20 -21.53
C ASN A 2 36.60 22.00 -21.00
N ARG A 3 36.67 20.89 -21.78
CA ARG A 3 37.80 20.49 -22.69
C ARG A 3 37.64 19.03 -23.17
N ILE A 4 37.13 18.71 -24.37
CA ILE A 4 37.64 18.88 -25.75
C ILE A 4 38.85 17.97 -26.16
N LEU A 5 38.59 17.09 -27.14
CA LEU A 5 39.43 16.49 -28.22
C LEU A 5 40.43 15.31 -28.00
N ALA A 6 40.04 14.15 -28.56
CA ALA A 6 40.63 13.42 -29.71
C ALA A 6 42.10 12.92 -29.76
N SER A 7 42.28 11.65 -30.17
CA SER A 7 43.16 11.24 -31.30
C SER A 7 42.89 9.79 -31.77
N GLN A 8 43.17 9.49 -33.04
CA GLN A 8 42.88 8.22 -33.74
C GLN A 8 44.16 7.51 -34.25
N LEU A 9 43.98 6.27 -34.75
CA LEU A 9 44.90 5.49 -35.64
C LEU A 9 46.17 4.94 -34.95
N ILE A 10 46.75 3.78 -35.32
CA ILE A 10 47.09 3.26 -36.67
C ILE A 10 47.05 1.70 -36.71
N ALA A 11 46.48 1.10 -37.78
CA ALA A 11 47.05 -0.01 -38.61
C ALA A 11 45.99 -0.94 -39.26
N MET A 12 45.80 -0.82 -40.59
CA MET A 12 45.12 -1.81 -41.46
C MET A 12 46.09 -2.95 -41.82
N THR A 13 45.64 -4.13 -42.29
CA THR A 13 45.49 -4.54 -43.72
C THR A 13 45.39 -6.10 -43.78
N LEU A 14 44.87 -6.81 -44.80
CA LEU A 14 44.02 -6.53 -45.98
C LEU A 14 43.39 -7.85 -46.54
N ALA A 15 42.53 -7.73 -47.55
CA ALA A 15 41.99 -8.75 -48.47
C ALA A 15 40.94 -9.76 -47.93
N GLY A 16 39.82 -10.04 -48.61
CA GLY A 16 39.24 -9.37 -49.80
C GLY A 16 38.33 -10.27 -50.64
N PHE A 17 37.16 -9.74 -51.05
CA PHE A 17 36.15 -10.35 -51.95
C PHE A 17 35.45 -11.64 -51.41
N ALA A 18 34.13 -11.74 -51.33
CA ALA A 18 33.13 -11.32 -52.32
C ALA A 18 31.79 -10.90 -51.69
N SER A 19 31.02 -10.15 -52.47
CA SER A 19 29.68 -9.65 -52.14
C SER A 19 28.59 -10.71 -52.26
N ASN A 20 27.66 -10.71 -51.30
CA ASN A 20 26.24 -10.75 -51.64
C ASN A 20 25.46 -9.92 -50.61
N SER A 21 24.75 -8.91 -51.08
CA SER A 21 24.00 -7.96 -50.26
C SER A 21 22.55 -8.42 -50.08
N TYR A 22 22.20 -8.85 -48.87
CA TYR A 22 20.84 -8.70 -48.36
C TYR A 22 20.83 -7.52 -47.41
N ALA A 23 20.78 -6.31 -47.98
CA ALA A 23 20.53 -5.09 -47.24
C ALA A 23 19.01 -4.97 -47.04
N ASP A 24 18.52 -5.57 -45.96
CA ASP A 24 17.16 -5.40 -45.45
C ASP A 24 17.03 -3.94 -44.96
N THR A 25 16.51 -3.04 -45.81
CA THR A 25 16.63 -1.58 -45.62
C THR A 25 15.64 -0.97 -44.63
N GLU A 26 14.64 -1.72 -44.17
CA GLU A 26 13.73 -1.32 -43.09
C GLU A 26 13.78 -2.33 -41.94
N LYS A 27 14.71 -2.11 -41.00
CA LYS A 27 14.85 -2.91 -39.77
C LYS A 27 13.85 -2.48 -38.68
N SER A 28 12.57 -2.48 -39.01
CA SER A 28 11.50 -1.95 -38.15
C SER A 28 10.44 -3.01 -37.84
N ILE A 29 10.00 -3.04 -36.57
CA ILE A 29 8.76 -3.70 -36.15
C ILE A 29 7.64 -2.66 -36.33
N TYR A 30 6.60 -3.00 -37.08
CA TYR A 30 5.43 -2.15 -37.29
C TYR A 30 4.31 -2.55 -36.33
N GLY A 31 3.80 -1.58 -35.57
CA GLY A 31 2.70 -1.73 -34.62
C GLY A 31 2.57 -0.48 -33.75
N LYS A 32 1.51 -0.40 -32.93
CA LYS A 32 1.29 0.72 -32.01
C LYS A 32 2.25 0.61 -30.81
N THR A 33 3.12 1.59 -30.61
CA THR A 33 4.14 1.55 -29.53
C THR A 33 3.57 1.90 -28.15
N ASP A 34 2.50 2.68 -28.10
CA ASP A 34 1.95 3.22 -26.85
C ASP A 34 0.60 2.55 -26.54
N LEU A 35 0.59 1.70 -25.53
CA LEU A 35 -0.49 0.77 -25.22
C LEU A 35 -1.19 1.12 -23.91
N ALA A 36 -2.49 0.89 -23.85
CA ALA A 36 -3.20 0.81 -22.57
C ALA A 36 -2.93 -0.57 -21.91
N ILE A 37 -3.16 -0.66 -20.60
CA ILE A 37 -3.24 -1.96 -19.90
C ILE A 37 -4.44 -2.77 -20.44
N ASN A 38 -4.29 -4.09 -20.56
CA ASN A 38 -5.27 -5.03 -21.14
C ASN A 38 -5.62 -4.75 -22.62
N GLN A 39 -4.79 -3.98 -23.34
CA GLN A 39 -4.94 -3.75 -24.78
C GLN A 39 -4.25 -4.87 -25.58
N THR A 40 -4.96 -5.44 -26.55
CA THR A 40 -4.37 -6.30 -27.60
C THR A 40 -4.04 -5.45 -28.82
N GLU A 41 -2.83 -5.61 -29.36
CA GLU A 41 -2.40 -4.99 -30.62
C GLU A 41 -1.64 -5.96 -31.52
N THR A 42 -1.71 -5.71 -32.83
CA THR A 42 -0.96 -6.47 -33.83
C THR A 42 0.41 -5.85 -34.08
N PHE A 43 1.46 -6.67 -34.01
CA PHE A 43 2.81 -6.30 -34.43
C PHE A 43 3.28 -7.16 -35.59
N SER A 44 4.02 -6.57 -36.52
CA SER A 44 4.46 -7.25 -37.74
C SER A 44 5.83 -6.78 -38.22
N VAL A 45 6.45 -7.57 -39.10
CA VAL A 45 7.62 -7.20 -39.90
C VAL A 45 7.41 -7.62 -41.34
N GLU A 46 8.15 -7.02 -42.28
CA GLU A 46 8.11 -7.50 -43.67
C GLU A 46 8.56 -8.98 -43.74
N LYS A 47 7.80 -9.78 -44.51
CA LYS A 47 8.10 -11.20 -44.69
C LYS A 47 9.36 -11.35 -45.53
N ASN A 48 10.36 -12.05 -44.99
CA ASN A 48 11.63 -12.29 -45.67
C ASN A 48 11.78 -13.79 -45.96
N GLU A 49 11.83 -14.14 -47.25
CA GLU A 49 11.91 -15.55 -47.71
C GLU A 49 13.20 -16.27 -47.29
N GLU A 50 14.23 -15.55 -46.80
CA GLU A 50 15.47 -16.13 -46.25
C GLU A 50 15.40 -16.41 -44.75
N VAL A 51 14.36 -15.93 -44.05
CA VAL A 51 14.11 -16.24 -42.63
C VAL A 51 13.34 -17.56 -42.53
N VAL A 52 13.85 -18.48 -41.72
CA VAL A 52 13.27 -19.81 -41.48
C VAL A 52 12.60 -19.93 -40.10
N ASN A 53 12.85 -19.00 -39.18
CA ASN A 53 12.23 -18.96 -37.86
C ASN A 53 12.04 -17.51 -37.37
N TYR A 54 10.91 -17.24 -36.75
CA TYR A 54 10.54 -15.95 -36.15
C TYR A 54 10.20 -16.17 -34.66
N GLN A 55 11.11 -15.78 -33.76
CA GLN A 55 10.89 -15.89 -32.31
C GLN A 55 10.66 -14.50 -31.71
N TRP A 56 9.41 -14.19 -31.40
CA TRP A 56 9.06 -12.98 -30.68
C TRP A 56 9.27 -13.18 -29.18
N VAL A 57 9.78 -12.14 -28.51
CA VAL A 57 10.01 -12.08 -27.07
C VAL A 57 9.18 -10.93 -26.54
N ALA A 58 8.23 -11.23 -25.66
CA ALA A 58 7.24 -10.26 -25.20
C ALA A 58 7.89 -9.19 -24.28
N PRO A 59 7.39 -7.95 -24.28
CA PRO A 59 7.66 -6.99 -23.21
C PRO A 59 7.24 -7.55 -21.84
N VAL A 60 7.83 -7.03 -20.78
CA VAL A 60 7.49 -7.40 -19.39
C VAL A 60 6.00 -7.22 -19.15
N GLY A 61 5.35 -8.29 -18.67
CA GLY A 61 3.93 -8.29 -18.36
C GLY A 61 3.00 -8.27 -19.58
N CYS A 62 3.48 -8.70 -20.75
CA CYS A 62 2.66 -8.90 -21.95
C CYS A 62 2.63 -10.38 -22.35
N LYS A 63 1.50 -10.87 -22.85
CA LYS A 63 1.36 -12.24 -23.36
C LYS A 63 1.17 -12.20 -24.89
N ILE A 64 1.94 -12.98 -25.64
CA ILE A 64 1.71 -13.19 -27.08
C ILE A 64 0.54 -14.17 -27.19
N THR A 65 -0.60 -13.68 -27.66
CA THR A 65 -1.85 -14.44 -27.74
C THR A 65 -1.95 -15.27 -29.01
N ASN A 66 -1.27 -14.85 -30.08
CA ASN A 66 -1.31 -15.50 -31.39
C ASN A 66 -0.07 -15.15 -32.24
N GLY A 67 0.22 -15.97 -33.25
CA GLY A 67 1.19 -15.66 -34.32
C GLY A 67 2.68 -15.91 -34.01
N GLN A 68 3.02 -16.44 -32.82
CA GLN A 68 4.40 -16.85 -32.50
C GLN A 68 4.93 -17.85 -33.55
N GLY A 69 6.19 -17.73 -33.96
CA GLY A 69 6.74 -18.47 -35.10
C GLY A 69 6.51 -17.82 -36.47
N SER A 70 5.78 -16.71 -36.54
CA SER A 70 5.40 -16.02 -37.79
C SER A 70 5.89 -14.56 -37.86
N PRO A 71 5.88 -13.90 -39.04
CA PRO A 71 6.22 -12.48 -39.20
C PRO A 71 5.19 -11.52 -38.59
N THR A 72 4.13 -12.00 -37.94
CA THR A 72 3.07 -11.19 -37.33
C THR A 72 2.55 -11.85 -36.05
N ILE A 73 2.33 -11.06 -34.99
CA ILE A 73 1.80 -11.50 -33.70
C ILE A 73 0.64 -10.62 -33.21
N GLU A 74 -0.21 -11.20 -32.36
CA GLU A 74 -1.14 -10.45 -31.52
C GLU A 74 -0.61 -10.42 -30.08
N LEU A 75 -0.20 -9.25 -29.62
CA LEU A 75 0.36 -9.03 -28.29
C LEU A 75 -0.70 -8.39 -27.39
N GLN A 76 -0.98 -9.01 -26.24
CA GLN A 76 -1.86 -8.46 -25.21
C GLN A 76 -1.03 -7.96 -24.03
N SER A 77 -1.20 -6.70 -23.64
CA SER A 77 -0.68 -6.19 -22.38
C SER A 77 -1.51 -6.73 -21.21
N THR A 78 -0.90 -6.98 -20.04
CA THR A 78 -1.63 -7.36 -18.82
C THR A 78 -1.47 -6.30 -17.74
N TYR A 79 -2.08 -6.47 -16.57
CA TYR A 79 -1.87 -5.58 -15.43
C TYR A 79 -0.41 -5.49 -14.97
N LEU A 80 0.42 -6.50 -15.28
CA LEU A 80 1.86 -6.54 -15.02
C LEU A 80 2.70 -5.71 -16.00
N ALA A 81 2.08 -5.13 -17.06
CA ALA A 81 2.83 -4.53 -18.16
C ALA A 81 3.68 -3.32 -17.73
N GLN A 82 4.93 -3.31 -18.20
CA GLN A 82 5.96 -2.30 -17.88
C GLN A 82 6.68 -1.85 -19.14
N ASN A 83 7.07 -0.57 -19.20
CA ASN A 83 7.78 0.02 -20.33
C ASN A 83 9.03 -0.79 -20.68
N SER A 84 8.99 -1.50 -21.80
CA SER A 84 10.03 -2.45 -22.19
C SER A 84 9.92 -2.80 -23.68
N PRO A 85 11.04 -3.20 -24.31
CA PRO A 85 11.06 -3.51 -25.74
C PRO A 85 10.37 -4.83 -26.08
N LEU A 86 9.48 -4.78 -27.08
CA LEU A 86 9.11 -5.94 -27.87
C LEU A 86 10.27 -6.29 -28.80
N LYS A 87 10.72 -7.56 -28.78
CA LYS A 87 11.84 -8.03 -29.61
C LYS A 87 11.40 -9.16 -30.54
N LEU A 88 12.04 -9.24 -31.69
CA LEU A 88 11.93 -10.35 -32.62
C LEU A 88 13.33 -10.84 -32.97
N ILE A 89 13.61 -12.11 -32.67
CA ILE A 89 14.80 -12.83 -33.12
C ILE A 89 14.44 -13.57 -34.41
N ARG A 90 15.18 -13.30 -35.50
CA ARG A 90 14.99 -13.95 -36.80
C ARG A 90 16.15 -14.90 -37.08
N THR A 91 15.89 -16.16 -37.40
CA THR A 91 16.92 -17.11 -37.86
C THR A 91 16.86 -17.26 -39.37
N PHE A 92 18.00 -17.10 -40.04
CA PHE A 92 18.12 -17.19 -41.50
C PHE A 92 18.52 -18.60 -41.96
N LYS A 93 18.34 -18.92 -43.25
CA LYS A 93 18.71 -20.22 -43.86
C LYS A 93 20.17 -20.63 -43.63
N ASP A 94 21.06 -19.66 -43.43
CA ASP A 94 22.49 -19.88 -43.15
C ASP A 94 22.82 -20.01 -41.64
N GLN A 95 21.79 -20.20 -40.81
CA GLN A 95 21.85 -20.32 -39.35
C GLN A 95 22.33 -19.06 -38.60
N LYS A 96 22.50 -17.92 -39.28
CA LYS A 96 22.71 -16.65 -38.57
C LYS A 96 21.39 -16.16 -37.96
N THR A 97 21.51 -15.35 -36.92
CA THR A 97 20.39 -14.65 -36.29
C THR A 97 20.59 -13.14 -36.32
N ASP A 98 19.50 -12.39 -36.49
CA ASP A 98 19.46 -10.97 -36.09
C ASP A 98 18.29 -10.71 -35.12
N THR A 99 18.30 -9.53 -34.51
CA THR A 99 17.26 -9.11 -33.56
C THR A 99 16.75 -7.73 -33.96
N LEU A 100 15.44 -7.63 -34.13
CA LEU A 100 14.70 -6.38 -34.23
C LEU A 100 14.10 -6.06 -32.85
N SER A 101 13.95 -4.77 -32.55
CA SER A 101 13.46 -4.29 -31.25
C SER A 101 12.68 -3.00 -31.46
N THR A 102 11.57 -2.84 -30.73
CA THR A 102 10.83 -1.58 -30.63
C THR A 102 10.39 -1.38 -29.19
N ASP A 103 10.61 -0.20 -28.63
CA ASP A 103 10.24 0.11 -27.25
C ASP A 103 8.72 0.32 -27.14
N LEU A 104 8.07 -0.34 -26.18
CA LEU A 104 6.64 -0.12 -25.89
C LEU A 104 6.46 0.66 -24.59
N THR A 105 5.54 1.62 -24.62
CA THR A 105 5.07 2.39 -23.46
C THR A 105 3.72 1.85 -23.00
N PHE A 106 3.50 1.73 -21.69
CA PHE A 106 2.22 1.29 -21.12
C PHE A 106 1.61 2.35 -20.20
N HIS A 107 0.37 2.73 -20.49
CA HIS A 107 -0.37 3.74 -19.73
C HIS A 107 -1.41 3.11 -18.81
N ARG A 108 -1.41 3.52 -17.54
CA ARG A 108 -2.38 3.12 -16.51
C ARG A 108 -3.50 4.16 -16.39
N TYR A 109 -4.71 3.66 -16.18
CA TYR A 109 -5.93 4.47 -16.08
C TYR A 109 -5.96 5.32 -14.80
N ILE A 110 -5.61 4.72 -13.66
CA ILE A 110 -5.45 5.44 -12.40
C ILE A 110 -4.15 6.25 -12.47
N LYS A 111 -4.27 7.57 -12.29
CA LYS A 111 -3.14 8.52 -12.26
C LYS A 111 -2.56 8.68 -10.86
N SER A 112 -3.45 8.71 -9.86
CA SER A 112 -3.16 8.87 -8.44
C SER A 112 -4.39 8.43 -7.64
N PHE A 113 -4.25 8.27 -6.33
CA PHE A 113 -5.39 8.02 -5.44
C PHE A 113 -5.35 8.93 -4.20
N GLN A 114 -6.48 9.03 -3.52
CA GLN A 114 -6.69 9.75 -2.27
C GLN A 114 -7.51 8.89 -1.31
N ASP A 115 -7.23 9.00 -0.01
CA ASP A 115 -7.98 8.34 1.06
C ASP A 115 -8.93 9.33 1.73
N HIS A 116 -10.15 8.89 2.00
CA HIS A 116 -11.19 9.66 2.66
C HIS A 116 -11.85 8.81 3.75
N SER A 117 -12.34 9.45 4.81
CA SER A 117 -13.06 8.78 5.90
C SER A 117 -14.25 9.62 6.35
N ILE A 118 -15.36 8.95 6.66
CA ILE A 118 -16.60 9.52 7.20
C ILE A 118 -17.12 8.63 8.34
N LYS A 119 -17.88 9.20 9.28
CA LYS A 119 -18.60 8.40 10.30
C LYS A 119 -19.94 7.86 9.75
N PRO A 120 -20.55 6.85 10.40
CA PRO A 120 -21.80 6.26 9.91
C PRO A 120 -22.94 7.29 9.81
N GLY A 121 -23.45 7.49 8.59
CA GLY A 121 -24.53 8.44 8.30
C GLY A 121 -24.05 9.86 7.95
N GLU A 122 -22.75 10.13 7.95
CA GLU A 122 -22.18 11.34 7.35
C GLU A 122 -22.06 11.20 5.83
N SER A 123 -21.67 12.28 5.16
CA SER A 123 -21.49 12.34 3.71
C SER A 123 -20.29 13.20 3.32
N ILE A 124 -19.63 12.86 2.20
CA ILE A 124 -18.55 13.64 1.61
C ILE A 124 -18.86 14.01 0.16
N GLU A 125 -18.42 15.19 -0.28
CA GLU A 125 -18.42 15.59 -1.68
C GLU A 125 -17.11 15.16 -2.36
N ILE A 126 -17.20 14.36 -3.43
CA ILE A 126 -16.06 13.97 -4.27
C ILE A 126 -16.45 14.25 -5.73
N ALA A 127 -15.64 15.05 -6.43
CA ALA A 127 -15.89 15.46 -7.82
C ALA A 127 -17.32 16.03 -8.08
N GLY A 128 -17.88 16.75 -7.10
CA GLY A 128 -19.24 17.33 -7.16
C GLY A 128 -20.38 16.31 -7.04
N ASN A 129 -20.13 15.15 -6.43
CA ASN A 129 -21.15 14.17 -6.09
C ASN A 129 -21.06 13.82 -4.59
N THR A 130 -22.22 13.76 -3.94
CA THR A 130 -22.36 13.36 -2.54
C THR A 130 -22.27 11.84 -2.37
N TYR A 131 -21.37 11.36 -1.53
CA TYR A 131 -21.22 9.94 -1.20
C TYR A 131 -21.36 9.69 0.31
N THR A 132 -21.94 8.53 0.65
CA THR A 132 -22.29 8.11 2.03
C THR A 132 -21.89 6.67 2.35
N GLU A 133 -21.56 5.87 1.34
CA GLU A 133 -21.23 4.45 1.45
C GLU A 133 -19.77 4.22 1.08
N ALA A 134 -19.13 3.22 1.69
CA ALA A 134 -17.75 2.89 1.40
C ALA A 134 -17.61 2.26 0.00
N ASP A 135 -16.73 2.86 -0.83
CA ASP A 135 -16.36 2.37 -2.16
C ASP A 135 -15.07 3.04 -2.64
N ILE A 136 -14.61 2.68 -3.84
CA ILE A 136 -13.63 3.45 -4.60
C ILE A 136 -14.35 4.23 -5.69
N TYR A 137 -14.35 5.56 -5.56
CA TYR A 137 -14.92 6.49 -6.54
C TYR A 137 -13.85 7.03 -7.48
N TYR A 138 -14.23 7.48 -8.68
CA TYR A 138 -13.27 7.90 -9.72
C TYR A 138 -13.59 9.30 -10.27
N GLU A 139 -12.65 10.23 -10.13
CA GLU A 139 -12.72 11.59 -10.69
C GLU A 139 -11.97 11.66 -12.04
N PRO A 140 -12.57 12.18 -13.13
CA PRO A 140 -11.88 12.40 -14.40
C PRO A 140 -10.68 13.35 -14.30
N ALA A 141 -9.47 12.83 -14.49
CA ALA A 141 -8.19 13.56 -14.38
C ALA A 141 -7.72 14.20 -15.71
N GLY A 142 -8.60 14.24 -16.71
CA GLY A 142 -8.29 14.64 -18.09
C GLY A 142 -7.59 13.53 -18.89
N LYS A 143 -6.85 13.94 -19.93
CA LYS A 143 -6.04 13.05 -20.77
C LYS A 143 -4.55 13.25 -20.50
N ASN A 144 -3.77 12.18 -20.55
CA ASN A 144 -2.32 12.27 -20.55
C ASN A 144 -1.77 12.85 -21.87
N GLU A 145 -0.45 13.06 -21.95
CA GLU A 145 0.20 13.66 -23.13
C GLU A 145 -0.04 12.86 -24.43
N GLN A 146 -0.31 11.55 -24.31
CA GLN A 146 -0.59 10.62 -25.40
C GLN A 146 -2.09 10.50 -25.73
N GLY A 147 -2.97 11.21 -25.00
CA GLY A 147 -4.41 11.25 -25.26
C GLY A 147 -5.26 10.17 -24.58
N PHE A 148 -4.68 9.34 -23.71
CA PHE A 148 -5.43 8.36 -22.91
C PHE A 148 -6.14 9.04 -21.74
N GLU A 149 -7.37 8.65 -21.49
CA GLU A 149 -8.17 9.13 -20.34
C GLU A 149 -7.59 8.57 -19.05
N GLN A 150 -7.57 9.40 -18.00
CA GLN A 150 -7.11 9.02 -16.68
C GLN A 150 -8.10 9.47 -15.62
N VAL A 151 -8.03 8.83 -14.45
CA VAL A 151 -8.82 9.20 -13.26
C VAL A 151 -7.95 9.33 -12.01
N ILE A 152 -8.43 10.10 -11.04
CA ILE A 152 -8.02 10.02 -9.64
C ILE A 152 -8.98 9.05 -8.94
N ALA A 153 -8.45 8.10 -8.19
CA ALA A 153 -9.27 7.20 -7.37
C ALA A 153 -9.42 7.74 -5.94
N HIS A 154 -10.62 7.65 -5.38
CA HIS A 154 -10.93 8.12 -4.03
C HIS A 154 -11.45 6.94 -3.22
N ARG A 155 -10.61 6.41 -2.33
CA ARG A 155 -10.98 5.30 -1.43
C ARG A 155 -11.74 5.88 -0.24
N LEU A 156 -13.06 5.70 -0.20
CA LEU A 156 -13.90 6.19 0.90
C LEU A 156 -14.11 5.10 1.95
N THR A 157 -13.62 5.35 3.15
CA THR A 157 -13.86 4.53 4.34
C THR A 157 -15.07 5.04 5.11
N VAL A 158 -15.91 4.13 5.62
CA VAL A 158 -16.83 4.44 6.72
C VAL A 158 -16.17 3.93 8.01
N ASP A 159 -15.70 4.85 8.84
CA ASP A 159 -15.04 4.55 10.11
C ASP A 159 -16.09 4.27 11.20
N LEU A 160 -16.19 2.99 11.57
CA LEU A 160 -17.19 2.48 12.50
C LEU A 160 -16.83 2.68 13.98
N GLU A 161 -15.74 3.38 14.29
CA GLU A 161 -15.30 3.56 15.66
C GLU A 161 -16.18 4.52 16.46
N GLY A 162 -16.49 4.11 17.69
CA GLY A 162 -17.40 4.81 18.61
C GLY A 162 -18.89 4.70 18.22
N ALA A 163 -19.21 3.99 17.13
CA ALA A 163 -20.56 3.88 16.61
C ALA A 163 -21.52 3.21 17.62
N GLN A 164 -22.62 3.89 17.92
CA GLN A 164 -23.60 3.42 18.91
C GLN A 164 -24.47 2.32 18.32
N TYR A 165 -24.56 1.19 19.04
CA TYR A 165 -25.36 0.01 18.69
C TYR A 165 -26.67 0.35 17.98
N ARG A 166 -26.87 -0.25 16.81
CA ARG A 166 -28.07 -0.10 16.01
C ARG A 166 -29.21 -0.86 16.69
N SER A 167 -30.40 -0.26 16.63
CA SER A 167 -31.57 -0.82 17.29
C SER A 167 -32.14 -2.07 16.60
N MET A 168 -31.85 -2.23 15.31
CA MET A 168 -32.13 -3.42 14.53
C MET A 168 -31.14 -3.47 13.36
N THR A 169 -30.44 -4.58 13.16
CA THR A 169 -29.55 -4.79 12.00
C THR A 169 -30.33 -5.26 10.78
N GLU A 170 -29.69 -5.28 9.62
CA GLU A 170 -30.13 -6.04 8.46
C GLU A 170 -30.13 -7.55 8.77
N PRO A 171 -30.88 -8.36 7.99
CA PRO A 171 -30.80 -9.82 8.10
C PRO A 171 -29.43 -10.34 7.68
N TYR A 172 -28.94 -11.32 8.44
CA TYR A 172 -27.80 -12.15 8.13
C TYR A 172 -28.29 -13.57 7.81
N LEU A 173 -28.18 -13.96 6.54
CA LEU A 173 -28.52 -15.29 6.08
C LEU A 173 -27.34 -16.25 6.31
N GLN A 174 -27.63 -17.45 6.80
CA GLN A 174 -26.63 -18.50 7.04
C GLN A 174 -27.28 -19.89 6.93
N THR A 175 -26.47 -20.94 6.87
CA THR A 175 -26.91 -22.35 6.94
C THR A 175 -28.07 -22.66 6.00
N ALA A 176 -27.98 -22.14 4.77
CA ALA A 176 -28.91 -22.51 3.71
C ALA A 176 -28.74 -24.00 3.38
N THR A 177 -29.83 -24.69 3.07
CA THR A 177 -29.82 -26.02 2.49
C THR A 177 -30.74 -26.03 1.26
N ASP A 178 -31.01 -27.20 0.70
CA ASP A 178 -32.04 -27.37 -0.33
C ASP A 178 -33.47 -27.21 0.23
N HIS A 179 -33.67 -27.34 1.54
CA HIS A 179 -35.00 -27.30 2.18
C HIS A 179 -35.12 -26.31 3.36
N SER A 180 -34.06 -25.59 3.71
CA SER A 180 -34.04 -24.68 4.87
C SER A 180 -33.10 -23.49 4.70
N ILE A 181 -33.25 -22.50 5.57
CA ILE A 181 -32.26 -21.41 5.78
C ILE A 181 -32.44 -20.82 7.18
N TYR A 182 -31.35 -20.37 7.80
CA TYR A 182 -31.40 -19.53 9.00
C TYR A 182 -31.35 -18.06 8.61
N ILE A 183 -32.26 -17.28 9.18
CA ILE A 183 -32.32 -15.82 9.03
C ILE A 183 -32.14 -15.23 10.43
N SER A 184 -31.00 -14.57 10.66
CA SER A 184 -30.65 -14.01 11.97
C SER A 184 -30.44 -12.50 11.90
N TRP A 185 -30.63 -11.79 13.01
CA TRP A 185 -30.36 -10.34 13.11
C TRP A 185 -30.29 -9.90 14.57
N LYS A 186 -29.60 -8.80 14.86
CA LYS A 186 -29.53 -8.24 16.21
C LYS A 186 -30.59 -7.15 16.41
N THR A 187 -31.13 -7.07 17.63
CA THR A 187 -31.90 -5.92 18.13
C THR A 187 -31.31 -5.41 19.45
N ASP A 188 -31.51 -4.11 19.77
CA ASP A 188 -31.18 -3.55 21.10
C ASP A 188 -32.33 -3.70 22.12
N PHE A 189 -33.47 -4.25 21.70
CA PHE A 189 -34.64 -4.54 22.52
C PHE A 189 -35.05 -6.02 22.43
N ASN A 190 -35.54 -6.55 23.55
CA ASN A 190 -36.19 -7.85 23.60
C ASN A 190 -37.54 -7.81 22.85
N ASN A 191 -37.86 -8.85 22.09
CA ASN A 191 -39.00 -8.84 21.17
C ASN A 191 -39.60 -10.25 20.96
N SER A 192 -40.17 -10.52 19.79
CA SER A 192 -40.57 -11.87 19.35
C SER A 192 -40.34 -11.93 17.84
N PRO A 193 -39.25 -12.59 17.39
CA PRO A 193 -38.81 -12.49 16.01
C PRO A 193 -39.69 -13.34 15.10
N VAL A 194 -40.06 -12.76 13.97
CA VAL A 194 -40.88 -13.40 12.94
C VAL A 194 -40.29 -13.11 11.57
N VAL A 195 -40.19 -14.13 10.73
CA VAL A 195 -40.00 -13.95 9.28
C VAL A 195 -41.35 -14.17 8.60
N LYS A 196 -41.76 -13.22 7.76
CA LYS A 196 -42.84 -13.42 6.76
C LYS A 196 -42.20 -13.71 5.42
N PHE A 197 -42.70 -14.68 4.67
CA PHE A 197 -42.10 -15.10 3.40
C PHE A 197 -43.11 -15.62 2.39
N GLY A 198 -42.72 -15.67 1.12
CA GLY A 198 -43.54 -16.13 0.00
C GLY A 198 -42.76 -16.18 -1.31
N LYS A 199 -43.37 -16.67 -2.39
CA LYS A 199 -42.72 -16.79 -3.72
C LYS A 199 -42.77 -15.52 -4.58
N THR A 200 -43.47 -14.48 -4.12
CA THR A 200 -43.62 -13.20 -4.81
C THR A 200 -43.54 -12.05 -3.82
N LYS A 201 -42.97 -10.91 -4.24
CA LYS A 201 -42.73 -9.74 -3.37
C LYS A 201 -44.02 -9.19 -2.75
N GLU A 202 -45.14 -9.30 -3.45
CA GLU A 202 -46.45 -8.77 -3.07
C GLU A 202 -47.28 -9.71 -2.17
N ASP A 203 -46.86 -10.98 -2.00
CA ASP A 203 -47.63 -12.00 -1.26
C ASP A 203 -46.74 -12.84 -0.33
N LEU A 204 -46.42 -12.27 0.83
CA LEU A 204 -45.71 -12.95 1.93
C LEU A 204 -46.71 -13.75 2.78
N ASN A 205 -47.29 -14.80 2.17
CA ASN A 205 -48.40 -15.57 2.73
C ASN A 205 -48.04 -16.58 3.83
N GLN A 206 -46.75 -16.80 4.10
CA GLN A 206 -46.26 -17.67 5.17
C GLN A 206 -45.54 -16.85 6.24
N GLN A 207 -45.52 -17.36 7.47
CA GLN A 207 -44.73 -16.77 8.56
C GLN A 207 -44.22 -17.84 9.53
N THR A 208 -43.03 -17.62 10.07
CA THR A 208 -42.38 -18.47 11.08
C THR A 208 -41.83 -17.61 12.21
N SER A 209 -42.06 -18.01 13.45
CA SER A 209 -41.46 -17.38 14.65
C SER A 209 -40.13 -18.05 15.02
N GLY A 210 -39.20 -17.28 15.55
CA GLY A 210 -37.88 -17.77 15.96
C GLY A 210 -37.58 -17.64 17.45
N THR A 211 -36.30 -17.75 17.78
CA THR A 211 -35.74 -17.63 19.12
C THR A 211 -34.98 -16.32 19.32
N ILE A 212 -34.80 -15.92 20.58
CA ILE A 212 -33.90 -14.84 20.99
C ILE A 212 -32.88 -15.41 21.96
N GLU A 213 -31.60 -15.11 21.71
CA GLU A 213 -30.53 -15.23 22.70
C GLU A 213 -30.17 -13.83 23.25
N THR A 214 -30.04 -13.73 24.58
CA THR A 214 -29.74 -12.46 25.26
C THR A 214 -28.26 -12.44 25.63
N LEU A 215 -27.45 -11.78 24.80
CA LEU A 215 -25.99 -11.73 24.95
C LEU A 215 -25.53 -10.54 25.81
N SER A 216 -26.34 -9.49 25.90
CA SER A 216 -26.20 -8.41 26.89
C SER A 216 -27.55 -7.72 27.17
N GLU A 217 -27.59 -6.74 28.07
CA GLU A 217 -28.81 -5.95 28.35
C GLU A 217 -29.36 -5.20 27.12
N SER A 218 -28.52 -4.95 26.11
CA SER A 218 -28.85 -4.24 24.86
C SER A 218 -28.41 -4.99 23.60
N TYR A 219 -28.23 -6.31 23.70
CA TYR A 219 -27.83 -7.17 22.58
C TYR A 219 -28.65 -8.46 22.59
N PHE A 220 -29.69 -8.47 21.75
CA PHE A 220 -30.60 -9.59 21.56
C PHE A 220 -30.37 -10.16 20.16
N TRP A 221 -29.82 -11.37 20.08
CA TRP A 221 -29.62 -12.08 18.82
C TRP A 221 -30.90 -12.85 18.48
N ASN A 222 -31.51 -12.53 17.35
CA ASN A 222 -32.72 -13.14 16.87
C ASN A 222 -32.35 -14.16 15.80
N SER A 223 -32.94 -15.35 15.83
CA SER A 223 -32.74 -16.38 14.78
C SER A 223 -34.05 -17.08 14.43
N VAL A 224 -34.37 -17.14 13.14
CA VAL A 224 -35.54 -17.86 12.60
C VAL A 224 -35.06 -18.91 11.60
N HIS A 225 -35.33 -20.18 11.90
CA HIS A 225 -35.06 -21.29 10.97
C HIS A 225 -36.30 -21.51 10.08
N LEU A 226 -36.19 -21.19 8.80
CA LEU A 226 -37.18 -21.58 7.80
C LEU A 226 -36.88 -23.01 7.33
N THR A 227 -37.91 -23.85 7.26
CA THR A 227 -37.85 -25.27 6.88
C THR A 227 -38.94 -25.59 5.86
N ASP A 228 -38.96 -26.81 5.32
CA ASP A 228 -39.91 -27.28 4.31
C ASP A 228 -39.95 -26.41 3.02
N LEU A 229 -38.85 -25.72 2.71
CA LEU A 229 -38.71 -24.91 1.50
C LEU A 229 -38.52 -25.79 0.25
N GLU A 230 -38.86 -25.25 -0.92
CA GLU A 230 -38.55 -25.90 -2.19
C GLU A 230 -37.09 -25.65 -2.58
N PRO A 231 -36.35 -26.66 -3.08
CA PRO A 231 -34.98 -26.49 -3.56
C PRO A 231 -34.86 -25.51 -4.72
N ASN A 232 -33.69 -24.89 -4.85
CA ASN A 232 -33.31 -24.05 -5.99
C ASN A 232 -34.29 -22.91 -6.31
N THR A 233 -35.05 -22.43 -5.32
CA THR A 233 -36.23 -21.57 -5.48
C THR A 233 -36.02 -20.22 -4.81
N ILE A 234 -36.48 -19.15 -5.47
CA ILE A 234 -36.43 -17.79 -4.93
C ILE A 234 -37.60 -17.58 -3.97
N TYR A 235 -37.28 -17.12 -2.75
CA TYR A 235 -38.23 -16.70 -1.74
C TYR A 235 -38.02 -15.23 -1.40
N TYR A 236 -39.10 -14.47 -1.40
CA TYR A 236 -39.16 -13.11 -0.86
C TYR A 236 -39.46 -13.20 0.63
N TYR A 237 -38.84 -12.33 1.44
CA TYR A 237 -39.05 -12.33 2.89
C TYR A 237 -38.91 -10.94 3.52
N GLN A 238 -39.48 -10.80 4.72
CA GLN A 238 -39.38 -9.64 5.59
C GLN A 238 -39.19 -10.11 7.03
N ILE A 239 -38.19 -9.57 7.73
CA ILE A 239 -38.00 -9.80 9.16
C ILE A 239 -38.84 -8.80 9.97
N GLN A 240 -39.37 -9.25 11.10
CA GLN A 240 -40.17 -8.46 12.03
C GLN A 240 -39.73 -8.73 13.48
N SER A 241 -39.49 -7.65 14.22
CA SER A 241 -39.20 -7.66 15.66
C SER A 241 -40.13 -6.68 16.37
N GLY A 242 -41.20 -7.21 16.99
CA GLY A 242 -42.25 -6.38 17.58
C GLY A 242 -42.98 -5.55 16.50
N GLU A 243 -42.90 -4.23 16.59
CA GLU A 243 -43.46 -3.30 15.60
C GLU A 243 -42.48 -2.94 14.46
N LYS A 244 -41.19 -3.27 14.57
CA LYS A 244 -40.20 -2.98 13.52
C LYS A 244 -40.20 -4.07 12.45
N THR A 245 -40.08 -3.65 11.20
CA THR A 245 -39.97 -4.54 10.02
C THR A 245 -38.88 -4.05 9.07
N SER A 246 -38.18 -4.98 8.43
CA SER A 246 -37.24 -4.66 7.34
C SER A 246 -37.95 -4.28 6.03
N PRO A 247 -37.20 -3.83 5.00
CA PRO A 247 -37.61 -4.00 3.61
C PRO A 247 -37.92 -5.46 3.25
N VAL A 248 -38.58 -5.68 2.11
CA VAL A 248 -38.76 -7.03 1.55
C VAL A 248 -37.51 -7.38 0.73
N TYR A 249 -36.73 -8.33 1.23
CA TYR A 249 -35.56 -8.91 0.56
C TYR A 249 -35.96 -10.21 -0.17
N ARG A 250 -34.99 -10.86 -0.82
CA ARG A 250 -35.17 -12.21 -1.38
C ARG A 250 -33.87 -13.02 -1.33
N PHE A 251 -33.98 -14.33 -1.22
CA PHE A 251 -32.88 -15.28 -1.29
C PHE A 251 -33.25 -16.46 -2.20
N ARG A 252 -32.26 -17.30 -2.53
CA ARG A 252 -32.44 -18.54 -3.28
C ARG A 252 -32.02 -19.74 -2.42
N THR A 253 -32.88 -20.74 -2.27
CA THR A 253 -32.50 -22.02 -1.62
C THR A 253 -31.49 -22.79 -2.47
N MET A 254 -30.72 -23.67 -1.85
CA MET A 254 -29.66 -24.40 -2.55
C MET A 254 -30.23 -25.44 -3.53
N PRO A 255 -29.47 -25.85 -4.56
CA PRO A 255 -29.83 -26.99 -5.37
C PRO A 255 -29.85 -28.27 -4.54
N THR A 256 -30.82 -29.15 -4.82
CA THR A 256 -30.93 -30.48 -4.21
C THR A 256 -29.59 -31.21 -4.22
N LYS A 257 -29.23 -31.90 -3.13
CA LYS A 257 -28.03 -32.74 -3.07
C LYS A 257 -27.97 -33.70 -4.27
N GLY A 258 -26.84 -33.74 -4.96
CA GLY A 258 -26.64 -34.51 -6.19
C GLY A 258 -27.04 -33.81 -7.51
N SER A 259 -27.65 -32.63 -7.48
CA SER A 259 -28.15 -31.90 -8.66
C SER A 259 -27.06 -31.32 -9.56
N ASN A 260 -27.24 -31.44 -10.88
CA ASN A 260 -26.36 -30.83 -11.89
C ASN A 260 -26.61 -29.31 -12.12
N THR A 261 -27.46 -28.67 -11.32
CA THR A 261 -27.70 -27.22 -11.43
C THR A 261 -26.40 -26.46 -11.19
N LYS A 262 -25.91 -25.72 -12.20
CA LYS A 262 -24.72 -24.86 -12.10
C LYS A 262 -24.74 -24.00 -10.83
N MET A 263 -23.61 -23.96 -10.12
CA MET A 263 -23.45 -23.20 -8.88
C MET A 263 -22.31 -22.19 -8.98
N ARG A 264 -22.39 -21.11 -8.21
CA ARG A 264 -21.28 -20.16 -8.02
C ARG A 264 -21.12 -19.75 -6.56
N ILE A 265 -19.87 -19.64 -6.13
CA ILE A 265 -19.49 -19.29 -4.76
C ILE A 265 -18.59 -18.05 -4.82
N LEU A 266 -18.87 -17.07 -3.97
CA LEU A 266 -18.00 -15.92 -3.74
C LEU A 266 -17.06 -16.25 -2.55
N LEU A 267 -15.75 -16.14 -2.75
CA LEU A 267 -14.73 -16.36 -1.73
C LEU A 267 -14.23 -15.01 -1.20
N MET A 268 -14.36 -14.80 0.11
CA MET A 268 -13.92 -13.61 0.85
C MET A 268 -13.46 -14.00 2.26
N GLY A 269 -12.89 -13.09 3.04
CA GLY A 269 -12.43 -13.38 4.40
C GLY A 269 -11.80 -12.16 5.04
N ASP A 270 -11.33 -12.33 6.28
CA ASP A 270 -10.32 -11.47 6.90
C ASP A 270 -10.70 -9.99 6.81
N HIS A 271 -11.80 -9.65 7.48
CA HIS A 271 -12.40 -8.31 7.43
C HIS A 271 -12.39 -7.59 8.77
N GLN A 272 -11.51 -8.04 9.67
CA GLN A 272 -11.38 -7.63 11.06
C GLN A 272 -11.10 -6.13 11.29
N LEU A 273 -10.89 -5.33 10.24
CA LEU A 273 -10.63 -3.90 10.35
C LEU A 273 -11.90 -3.06 10.52
N LYS A 274 -12.23 -2.70 11.76
CA LYS A 274 -13.35 -1.78 12.08
C LYS A 274 -13.27 -0.42 11.37
N LYS A 275 -12.05 0.09 11.18
CA LYS A 275 -11.73 1.47 10.74
C LYS A 275 -11.28 1.61 9.30
N ARG A 276 -11.35 0.53 8.53
CA ARG A 276 -11.00 0.53 7.11
C ARG A 276 -12.05 -0.26 6.36
N SER A 277 -12.45 0.25 5.21
CA SER A 277 -13.52 -0.37 4.41
C SER A 277 -13.00 -1.26 3.29
N GLY A 278 -11.81 -1.88 3.46
CA GLY A 278 -11.21 -2.77 2.45
C GLY A 278 -12.16 -3.88 1.99
N TYR A 279 -12.83 -4.54 2.93
CA TYR A 279 -13.85 -5.55 2.65
C TYR A 279 -15.09 -5.00 1.94
N GLU A 280 -15.54 -3.81 2.32
CA GLU A 280 -16.72 -3.17 1.72
C GLU A 280 -16.42 -2.74 0.27
N TRP A 281 -15.20 -2.24 -0.01
CA TRP A 281 -14.73 -1.98 -1.38
C TRP A 281 -14.68 -3.26 -2.22
N LEU A 282 -14.25 -4.38 -1.63
CA LEU A 282 -14.26 -5.69 -2.29
C LEU A 282 -15.69 -6.21 -2.51
N MET A 283 -16.61 -6.03 -1.57
CA MET A 283 -18.05 -6.34 -1.73
C MET A 283 -18.66 -5.55 -2.90
N GLN A 284 -18.44 -4.24 -2.93
CA GLN A 284 -18.90 -3.35 -3.99
C GLN A 284 -18.33 -3.74 -5.37
N ALA A 285 -17.03 -4.01 -5.43
CA ALA A 285 -16.34 -4.46 -6.64
C ALA A 285 -16.84 -5.84 -7.11
N ALA A 286 -17.07 -6.78 -6.18
CA ALA A 286 -17.62 -8.10 -6.45
C ALA A 286 -19.05 -8.00 -6.98
N GLN A 287 -19.94 -7.23 -6.32
CA GLN A 287 -21.32 -7.06 -6.78
C GLN A 287 -21.34 -6.54 -8.22
N ARG A 288 -20.61 -5.45 -8.52
CA ARG A 288 -20.52 -4.89 -9.88
C ARG A 288 -20.04 -5.93 -10.90
N LYS A 289 -19.02 -6.72 -10.57
CA LYS A 289 -18.48 -7.75 -11.49
C LYS A 289 -19.44 -8.92 -11.70
N ILE A 290 -20.17 -9.32 -10.65
CA ILE A 290 -21.18 -10.37 -10.70
C ILE A 290 -22.37 -9.92 -11.55
N GLU A 291 -22.85 -8.69 -11.36
CA GLU A 291 -23.94 -8.09 -12.14
C GLU A 291 -23.56 -7.92 -13.62
N GLU A 292 -22.33 -7.47 -13.89
CA GLU A 292 -21.76 -7.37 -15.25
C GLU A 292 -21.73 -8.72 -15.99
N LYS A 293 -21.34 -9.81 -15.30
CA LYS A 293 -21.11 -11.12 -15.94
C LYS A 293 -22.34 -12.02 -15.96
N TYR A 294 -23.19 -11.94 -14.94
CA TYR A 294 -24.24 -12.92 -14.68
C TYR A 294 -25.63 -12.29 -14.43
N GLY A 295 -25.70 -11.00 -14.10
CA GLY A 295 -26.93 -10.32 -13.68
C GLY A 295 -27.19 -10.46 -12.17
N ASN A 296 -28.46 -10.46 -11.77
CA ASN A 296 -28.89 -10.41 -10.35
C ASN A 296 -28.09 -11.34 -9.43
N LEU A 297 -27.59 -10.80 -8.32
CA LEU A 297 -26.65 -11.42 -7.37
C LEU A 297 -27.13 -12.80 -6.89
N GLU A 298 -28.24 -12.85 -6.16
CA GLU A 298 -28.84 -14.06 -5.56
C GLU A 298 -29.51 -15.01 -6.56
N GLU A 299 -29.67 -14.59 -7.82
CA GLU A 299 -30.07 -15.49 -8.89
C GLU A 299 -28.88 -16.27 -9.45
N ASN A 300 -27.64 -15.79 -9.27
CA ASN A 300 -26.45 -16.31 -9.93
C ASN A 300 -25.33 -16.76 -9.01
N ILE A 301 -25.30 -16.31 -7.76
CA ILE A 301 -24.38 -16.70 -6.68
C ILE A 301 -25.19 -17.42 -5.60
N ASN A 302 -24.67 -18.53 -5.09
CA ASN A 302 -25.39 -19.38 -4.14
C ASN A 302 -25.08 -19.02 -2.68
N MET A 303 -23.83 -18.63 -2.38
CA MET A 303 -23.39 -18.25 -1.04
C MET A 303 -22.05 -17.50 -1.09
N ILE A 304 -21.70 -16.88 0.02
CA ILE A 304 -20.35 -16.43 0.33
C ILE A 304 -19.69 -17.47 1.26
N MET A 305 -18.46 -17.88 0.96
CA MET A 305 -17.62 -18.66 1.87
C MET A 305 -16.56 -17.74 2.47
N ASN A 306 -16.57 -17.61 3.79
CA ASN A 306 -15.72 -16.71 4.57
C ASN A 306 -14.66 -17.50 5.37
N VAL A 307 -13.37 -17.23 5.15
CA VAL A 307 -12.25 -18.03 5.72
C VAL A 307 -11.85 -17.74 7.17
N GLY A 308 -12.54 -16.86 7.89
CA GLY A 308 -12.17 -16.53 9.28
C GLY A 308 -12.01 -15.04 9.49
N ASP A 309 -11.71 -14.66 10.73
CA ASP A 309 -11.47 -13.28 11.17
C ASP A 309 -12.62 -12.36 10.73
N GLN A 310 -13.83 -12.71 11.21
CA GLN A 310 -15.02 -11.87 11.04
C GLN A 310 -15.05 -10.70 12.02
N VAL A 311 -14.23 -10.78 13.05
CA VAL A 311 -13.99 -9.78 14.09
C VAL A 311 -12.49 -9.77 14.39
N ASP A 312 -12.01 -8.73 15.07
CA ASP A 312 -10.59 -8.60 15.49
C ASP A 312 -10.33 -9.20 16.89
N ASN A 313 -11.36 -9.21 17.72
CA ASN A 313 -11.26 -9.47 19.16
C ASN A 313 -12.62 -9.93 19.72
N GLY A 314 -13.26 -10.93 19.07
CA GLY A 314 -14.37 -11.76 19.60
C GLY A 314 -15.53 -11.08 20.34
N THR A 315 -15.75 -9.77 20.21
CA THR A 315 -16.67 -8.98 21.07
C THR A 315 -17.98 -8.68 20.37
N LEU A 316 -19.06 -8.51 21.15
CA LEU A 316 -20.40 -8.21 20.61
C LEU A 316 -20.45 -6.92 19.77
N ASP A 317 -19.66 -5.92 20.14
CA ASP A 317 -19.48 -4.68 19.37
C ASP A 317 -18.95 -4.97 17.97
N GLN A 318 -17.90 -5.78 17.89
CA GLN A 318 -17.29 -6.15 16.63
C GLN A 318 -18.15 -7.11 15.81
N TYR A 319 -18.90 -8.02 16.42
CA TYR A 319 -19.89 -8.82 15.67
C TYR A 319 -20.91 -7.93 14.95
N GLU A 320 -21.39 -6.85 15.59
CA GLU A 320 -22.31 -5.92 14.93
C GLU A 320 -21.64 -5.05 13.86
N TRP A 321 -20.52 -4.41 14.19
CA TRP A 321 -19.91 -3.39 13.33
C TRP A 321 -18.91 -3.94 12.31
N ILE A 322 -18.24 -5.05 12.61
CA ILE A 322 -17.27 -5.64 11.68
C ILE A 322 -17.98 -6.69 10.84
N ASN A 323 -18.54 -7.74 11.44
CA ASN A 323 -19.23 -8.79 10.68
C ASN A 323 -20.53 -8.27 10.06
N TYR A 324 -21.56 -7.91 10.84
CA TYR A 324 -22.90 -7.68 10.26
C TYR A 324 -23.01 -6.38 9.46
N TYR A 325 -22.39 -5.28 9.92
CA TYR A 325 -22.45 -4.02 9.17
C TYR A 325 -21.68 -4.11 7.84
N LYS A 326 -20.45 -4.66 7.80
CA LYS A 326 -19.71 -4.74 6.53
C LYS A 326 -20.31 -5.75 5.55
N ASN A 327 -21.02 -6.77 6.06
CA ASN A 327 -21.79 -7.69 5.22
C ASN A 327 -23.22 -7.18 4.87
N LYS A 328 -23.66 -6.01 5.34
CA LYS A 328 -25.05 -5.48 5.15
C LYS A 328 -25.51 -5.44 3.68
N GLN A 329 -24.56 -5.30 2.76
CA GLN A 329 -24.80 -5.21 1.32
C GLN A 329 -25.29 -6.54 0.72
N MET A 330 -24.70 -7.67 1.13
CA MET A 330 -24.97 -8.99 0.53
C MET A 330 -25.68 -9.98 1.47
N SER A 331 -25.47 -9.88 2.78
CA SER A 331 -26.06 -10.82 3.76
C SER A 331 -27.60 -10.90 3.79
N PRO A 332 -28.39 -9.90 3.32
CA PRO A 332 -29.84 -10.07 3.16
C PRO A 332 -30.25 -10.91 1.95
N TYR A 333 -29.32 -11.22 1.04
CA TYR A 333 -29.59 -11.87 -0.26
C TYR A 333 -28.85 -13.21 -0.42
N LEU A 334 -27.60 -13.28 0.06
CA LEU A 334 -26.74 -14.46 0.01
C LEU A 334 -26.52 -15.02 1.43
N PRO A 335 -26.66 -16.34 1.63
CA PRO A 335 -26.18 -16.98 2.85
C PRO A 335 -24.65 -16.90 2.93
N ILE A 336 -24.14 -16.66 4.14
CA ILE A 336 -22.71 -16.64 4.43
C ILE A 336 -22.39 -17.86 5.29
N MET A 337 -21.34 -18.59 4.91
CA MET A 337 -20.76 -19.71 5.66
C MET A 337 -19.37 -19.28 6.12
N THR A 338 -19.03 -19.52 7.38
CA THR A 338 -17.76 -19.06 7.99
C THR A 338 -16.89 -20.23 8.45
N ALA A 339 -15.57 -20.04 8.40
CA ALA A 339 -14.59 -20.80 9.19
C ALA A 339 -14.21 -20.01 10.46
N VAL A 340 -13.42 -20.63 11.34
CA VAL A 340 -12.86 -19.98 12.54
C VAL A 340 -11.44 -19.50 12.26
N GLY A 341 -11.21 -18.18 12.34
CA GLY A 341 -9.88 -17.57 12.39
C GLY A 341 -9.38 -17.30 13.80
N ASN A 342 -8.15 -16.80 13.93
CA ASN A 342 -7.55 -16.57 15.25
C ASN A 342 -8.19 -15.37 15.96
N HIS A 343 -8.54 -14.30 15.25
CA HIS A 343 -9.16 -13.12 15.85
C HIS A 343 -10.59 -13.39 16.34
N ASP A 344 -11.27 -14.40 15.77
CA ASP A 344 -12.57 -14.87 16.26
C ASP A 344 -12.47 -15.50 17.68
N THR A 345 -11.29 -16.03 18.06
CA THR A 345 -11.02 -16.61 19.39
C THR A 345 -10.61 -15.57 20.45
N TYR A 346 -10.13 -14.40 20.01
CA TYR A 346 -9.61 -13.37 20.91
C TYR A 346 -10.77 -12.78 21.73
N SER A 347 -10.62 -12.70 23.06
CA SER A 347 -11.72 -12.39 24.00
C SER A 347 -12.94 -13.34 23.98
N ASP A 348 -12.94 -14.41 23.19
CA ASP A 348 -13.91 -15.52 23.21
C ASP A 348 -13.23 -16.90 23.03
N PRO A 349 -12.23 -17.27 23.87
CA PRO A 349 -11.44 -18.49 23.68
C PRO A 349 -12.23 -19.80 23.90
N GLY A 350 -13.48 -19.70 24.34
CA GLY A 350 -14.43 -20.82 24.41
C GLY A 350 -15.41 -20.88 23.23
N MET A 351 -15.29 -19.96 22.25
CA MET A 351 -16.16 -19.80 21.08
C MET A 351 -17.65 -19.64 21.42
N ALA A 352 -17.98 -19.11 22.61
CA ALA A 352 -19.35 -19.05 23.11
C ALA A 352 -20.19 -17.99 22.38
N ARG A 353 -19.59 -16.85 22.03
CA ARG A 353 -20.24 -15.83 21.20
C ARG A 353 -20.22 -16.24 19.74
N TYR A 354 -19.17 -16.89 19.26
CA TYR A 354 -19.16 -17.43 17.90
C TYR A 354 -20.31 -18.43 17.70
N ALA A 355 -20.45 -19.39 18.61
CA ALA A 355 -21.53 -20.38 18.59
C ALA A 355 -22.93 -19.75 18.73
N ALA A 356 -23.11 -18.76 19.62
CA ALA A 356 -24.39 -18.05 19.73
C ALA A 356 -24.84 -17.37 18.43
N HIS A 357 -23.89 -16.94 17.58
CA HIS A 357 -24.18 -16.25 16.33
C HIS A 357 -24.32 -17.17 15.10
N ASN A 358 -23.72 -18.36 15.11
CA ASN A 358 -23.62 -19.27 13.97
C ASN A 358 -24.39 -20.59 14.22
N HIS A 359 -25.08 -21.12 13.20
CA HIS A 359 -25.88 -22.35 13.31
C HIS A 359 -25.33 -23.45 12.39
N TYR A 360 -24.14 -23.98 12.66
CA TYR A 360 -23.52 -25.06 11.84
C TYR A 360 -23.42 -26.41 12.56
N GLU A 361 -23.66 -26.43 13.87
CA GLU A 361 -23.58 -27.60 14.73
C GLU A 361 -24.47 -28.75 14.27
N GLU A 362 -25.64 -28.43 13.69
CA GLU A 362 -26.61 -29.37 13.10
C GLU A 362 -26.26 -29.85 11.67
N LEU A 363 -25.20 -29.33 11.04
CA LEU A 363 -24.81 -29.78 9.70
C LEU A 363 -24.16 -31.18 9.71
N GLU A 364 -24.60 -32.01 8.76
CA GLU A 364 -24.07 -33.36 8.57
C GLU A 364 -23.89 -33.74 7.10
N TYR A 365 -22.94 -34.65 6.88
CA TYR A 365 -22.76 -35.35 5.61
C TYR A 365 -22.95 -36.85 5.81
N GLN A 366 -24.02 -37.41 5.23
CA GLN A 366 -24.43 -38.83 5.39
C GLN A 366 -24.50 -39.32 6.85
N GLY A 367 -25.08 -38.54 7.78
CA GLY A 367 -25.11 -38.87 9.21
C GLY A 367 -23.80 -38.63 9.96
N ILE A 368 -22.77 -38.05 9.31
CA ILE A 368 -21.50 -37.67 9.93
C ILE A 368 -21.58 -36.20 10.32
N LYS A 369 -21.68 -35.96 11.62
CA LYS A 369 -21.86 -34.66 12.26
C LYS A 369 -20.65 -34.33 13.14
N SER A 370 -20.23 -33.07 13.19
CA SER A 370 -19.20 -32.60 14.13
C SER A 370 -19.79 -32.29 15.51
N GLY A 371 -21.00 -31.71 15.53
CA GLY A 371 -21.69 -31.29 16.76
C GLY A 371 -21.13 -29.98 17.34
N THR A 372 -20.53 -29.15 16.49
CA THR A 372 -19.97 -27.83 16.83
C THR A 372 -19.90 -26.97 15.58
N GLU A 373 -19.93 -25.66 15.78
CA GLU A 373 -19.83 -24.60 14.81
C GLU A 373 -18.39 -24.42 14.30
N ASN A 374 -17.39 -24.86 15.08
CA ASN A 374 -15.97 -24.64 14.77
C ASN A 374 -15.48 -25.34 13.50
N TYR A 375 -16.04 -26.50 13.16
CA TYR A 375 -15.70 -27.29 11.97
C TYR A 375 -16.90 -28.15 11.57
N TYR A 376 -17.19 -28.26 10.28
CA TYR A 376 -18.41 -28.92 9.78
C TYR A 376 -18.26 -29.34 8.31
N ALA A 377 -19.16 -30.23 7.87
CA ALA A 377 -19.21 -30.73 6.50
C ALA A 377 -20.58 -30.42 5.90
N TYR A 378 -20.58 -29.84 4.70
CA TYR A 378 -21.77 -29.27 4.09
C TYR A 378 -21.83 -29.62 2.60
N GLN A 379 -22.91 -30.31 2.19
CA GLN A 379 -23.13 -30.67 0.79
C GLN A 379 -24.21 -29.78 0.17
N ALA A 380 -23.86 -29.11 -0.94
CA ALA A 380 -24.79 -28.33 -1.76
C ALA A 380 -24.60 -28.70 -3.23
N GLY A 381 -25.69 -29.05 -3.93
CA GLY A 381 -25.60 -29.66 -5.26
C GLY A 381 -24.65 -30.87 -5.24
N ARG A 382 -23.58 -30.83 -6.05
CA ARG A 382 -22.55 -31.88 -6.14
C ARG A 382 -21.19 -31.46 -5.56
N ILE A 383 -21.18 -30.45 -4.70
CA ILE A 383 -20.00 -29.97 -3.96
C ILE A 383 -20.13 -30.38 -2.50
N LEU A 384 -19.05 -30.90 -1.93
CA LEU A 384 -18.89 -31.11 -0.49
C LEU A 384 -17.84 -30.13 0.05
N PHE A 385 -18.27 -29.21 0.90
CA PHE A 385 -17.39 -28.33 1.67
C PHE A 385 -16.98 -29.06 2.96
N VAL A 386 -15.68 -29.08 3.25
CA VAL A 386 -15.11 -29.57 4.51
C VAL A 386 -14.44 -28.39 5.19
N VAL A 387 -15.15 -27.76 6.12
CA VAL A 387 -14.69 -26.58 6.86
C VAL A 387 -13.97 -27.04 8.13
N LEU A 388 -12.73 -26.60 8.28
CA LEU A 388 -11.79 -27.00 9.32
C LEU A 388 -11.50 -25.81 10.25
N SER A 389 -11.18 -26.11 11.51
CA SER A 389 -10.64 -25.10 12.43
C SER A 389 -9.14 -25.31 12.61
N THR A 390 -8.34 -24.31 12.26
CA THR A 390 -6.89 -24.30 12.47
C THR A 390 -6.51 -23.97 13.91
N GLU A 391 -7.42 -23.35 14.67
CA GLU A 391 -7.19 -23.01 16.08
C GLU A 391 -7.64 -24.14 17.03
N HIS A 392 -8.47 -25.07 16.55
CA HIS A 392 -8.99 -26.23 17.30
C HIS A 392 -8.53 -27.58 16.70
N THR A 393 -7.23 -27.72 16.42
CA THR A 393 -6.63 -28.95 15.84
C THR A 393 -6.72 -30.16 16.78
N GLY A 394 -6.54 -31.37 16.21
CA GLY A 394 -6.34 -32.60 17.00
C GLY A 394 -7.07 -33.83 16.47
N GLU A 395 -6.89 -34.97 17.16
CA GLU A 395 -7.38 -36.29 16.74
C GLU A 395 -8.91 -36.38 16.60
N ALA A 396 -9.68 -35.58 17.34
CA ALA A 396 -11.14 -35.53 17.19
C ALA A 396 -11.54 -35.01 15.81
N GLN A 397 -11.03 -33.84 15.42
CA GLN A 397 -11.29 -33.22 14.11
C GLN A 397 -10.75 -34.11 12.97
N LYS A 398 -9.51 -34.62 13.09
CA LYS A 398 -8.89 -35.54 12.13
C LYS A 398 -9.67 -36.85 11.93
N SER A 399 -10.13 -37.47 13.02
CA SER A 399 -10.97 -38.67 12.97
C SER A 399 -12.33 -38.40 12.35
N TRP A 400 -12.86 -37.19 12.50
CA TRP A 400 -14.07 -36.74 11.82
C TRP A 400 -13.83 -36.54 10.31
N VAL A 401 -12.76 -35.83 9.90
CA VAL A 401 -12.40 -35.66 8.47
C VAL A 401 -12.25 -37.02 7.78
N ARG A 402 -11.55 -37.98 8.39
CA ARG A 402 -11.40 -39.32 7.81
C ARG A 402 -12.73 -39.99 7.52
N LYS A 403 -13.70 -39.92 8.44
CA LYS A 403 -15.07 -40.45 8.21
C LYS A 403 -15.75 -39.75 7.03
N VAL A 404 -15.69 -38.41 6.97
CA VAL A 404 -16.29 -37.61 5.89
C VAL A 404 -15.71 -38.02 4.53
N VAL A 405 -14.39 -38.15 4.42
CA VAL A 405 -13.72 -38.56 3.17
C VAL A 405 -14.02 -40.01 2.80
N ASP A 406 -14.05 -40.93 3.77
CA ASP A 406 -14.38 -42.34 3.53
C ASP A 406 -15.80 -42.54 3.00
N ALA A 407 -16.76 -41.70 3.42
CA ALA A 407 -18.08 -41.61 2.80
C ALA A 407 -18.01 -40.99 1.38
N ALA A 408 -17.33 -39.85 1.23
CA ALA A 408 -17.32 -39.08 -0.02
C ALA A 408 -16.62 -39.78 -1.20
N LYS A 409 -15.64 -40.65 -0.93
CA LYS A 409 -14.94 -41.48 -1.94
C LYS A 409 -15.92 -42.20 -2.88
N ASN A 410 -16.98 -42.79 -2.33
CA ASN A 410 -17.91 -43.66 -3.06
C ASN A 410 -19.29 -43.02 -3.32
N ASP A 411 -19.45 -41.72 -3.04
CA ASP A 411 -20.73 -41.02 -3.20
C ASP A 411 -20.85 -40.36 -4.58
N ASP A 412 -21.64 -40.96 -5.48
CA ASP A 412 -21.94 -40.42 -6.81
C ASP A 412 -22.74 -39.11 -6.79
N SER A 413 -23.24 -38.65 -5.64
CA SER A 413 -23.87 -37.33 -5.47
C SER A 413 -22.87 -36.18 -5.25
N VAL A 414 -21.57 -36.48 -5.11
CA VAL A 414 -20.49 -35.49 -4.97
C VAL A 414 -19.44 -35.71 -6.07
N ASP A 415 -19.19 -34.68 -6.88
CA ASP A 415 -18.05 -34.63 -7.81
C ASP A 415 -16.84 -33.92 -7.18
N PHE A 416 -17.07 -32.84 -6.44
CA PHE A 416 -16.01 -31.96 -5.92
C PHE A 416 -15.99 -31.89 -4.40
N ILE A 417 -14.81 -31.93 -3.81
CA ILE A 417 -14.54 -31.63 -2.40
C ILE A 417 -13.66 -30.38 -2.35
N ILE A 418 -14.08 -29.42 -1.53
CA ILE A 418 -13.36 -28.18 -1.23
C ILE A 418 -13.08 -28.17 0.26
N SER A 419 -11.81 -28.05 0.64
CA SER A 419 -11.42 -27.84 2.03
C SER A 419 -11.25 -26.35 2.31
N VAL A 420 -11.72 -25.91 3.49
CA VAL A 420 -11.67 -24.51 3.92
C VAL A 420 -11.07 -24.47 5.32
N ASN A 421 -10.08 -23.60 5.53
CA ASN A 421 -9.42 -23.36 6.81
C ASN A 421 -9.04 -21.88 6.90
N HIS A 422 -8.72 -21.38 8.10
CA HIS A 422 -8.21 -20.02 8.22
C HIS A 422 -6.71 -19.97 7.90
N ARG A 423 -5.84 -20.48 8.79
CA ARG A 423 -4.39 -20.52 8.51
C ARG A 423 -4.10 -21.39 7.26
N PRO A 424 -3.33 -20.92 6.27
CA PRO A 424 -3.14 -21.63 5.01
C PRO A 424 -2.16 -22.80 5.16
N ILE A 425 -2.05 -23.64 4.13
CA ILE A 425 -1.13 -24.81 4.11
C ILE A 425 0.26 -24.50 3.57
N GLN A 426 0.47 -23.30 3.02
CA GLN A 426 1.74 -22.79 2.50
C GLN A 426 1.63 -21.27 2.38
N ALA A 427 2.74 -20.54 2.58
CA ALA A 427 2.84 -19.11 2.36
C ALA A 427 4.30 -18.72 2.08
N GLU A 428 4.50 -17.71 1.22
CA GLU A 428 5.84 -17.21 0.85
C GLU A 428 6.31 -16.04 1.71
N GLN A 429 5.38 -15.40 2.41
CA GLN A 429 5.61 -14.35 3.40
C GLN A 429 5.30 -14.90 4.79
N TYR A 430 5.93 -14.31 5.83
CA TYR A 430 5.88 -14.81 7.22
C TYR A 430 6.15 -16.32 7.30
N ILE A 431 7.32 -16.75 6.82
CA ILE A 431 7.70 -18.18 6.74
C ILE A 431 7.42 -18.91 8.07
N GLY A 432 6.60 -19.96 7.99
CA GLY A 432 6.24 -20.83 9.11
C GLY A 432 4.88 -20.52 9.74
N ASP A 433 4.26 -19.39 9.42
CA ASP A 433 2.93 -18.99 9.90
C ASP A 433 1.79 -19.67 9.11
N ILE A 434 1.82 -21.01 9.11
CA ILE A 434 0.94 -21.88 8.33
C ILE A 434 0.36 -22.98 9.23
N SER A 435 -0.75 -23.58 8.82
CA SER A 435 -1.23 -24.80 9.47
C SER A 435 -0.46 -26.03 8.98
N ALA A 436 0.70 -26.27 9.59
CA ALA A 436 1.49 -27.49 9.37
C ALA A 436 0.67 -28.77 9.64
N TRP A 437 -0.28 -28.73 10.58
CA TRP A 437 -1.21 -29.83 10.85
C TRP A 437 -2.17 -30.08 9.67
N VAL A 438 -2.81 -29.05 9.09
CA VAL A 438 -3.65 -29.25 7.90
C VAL A 438 -2.79 -29.78 6.75
N ARG A 439 -1.64 -29.14 6.46
CA ARG A 439 -0.72 -29.54 5.37
C ARG A 439 -0.29 -31.01 5.48
N ASN A 440 0.18 -31.43 6.64
CA ASN A 440 0.88 -32.71 6.79
C ASN A 440 -0.04 -33.87 7.23
N GLU A 441 -1.18 -33.59 7.88
CA GLU A 441 -2.05 -34.63 8.43
C GLU A 441 -3.45 -34.68 7.81
N ILE A 442 -3.97 -33.58 7.24
CA ILE A 442 -5.35 -33.50 6.74
C ILE A 442 -5.42 -33.50 5.22
N ILE A 443 -4.56 -32.73 4.53
CA ILE A 443 -4.48 -32.73 3.05
C ILE A 443 -4.20 -34.13 2.49
N PRO A 444 -3.32 -34.98 3.07
CA PRO A 444 -3.14 -36.35 2.60
C PRO A 444 -4.42 -37.19 2.73
N ILE A 445 -5.23 -36.98 3.78
CA ILE A 445 -6.51 -37.69 3.97
C ILE A 445 -7.53 -37.26 2.92
N LEU A 446 -7.72 -35.95 2.76
CA LEU A 446 -8.63 -35.39 1.76
C LEU A 446 -8.25 -35.84 0.33
N SER A 447 -6.96 -35.93 0.06
CA SER A 447 -6.41 -36.32 -1.25
C SER A 447 -6.31 -37.85 -1.44
N GLU A 448 -6.82 -38.67 -0.50
CA GLU A 448 -7.12 -40.10 -0.74
C GLU A 448 -8.27 -40.29 -1.78
N THR A 449 -8.84 -39.20 -2.31
CA THR A 449 -9.81 -39.17 -3.42
C THR A 449 -9.49 -38.05 -4.41
N PRO A 450 -9.59 -38.27 -5.75
CA PRO A 450 -9.37 -37.23 -6.75
C PRO A 450 -10.46 -36.14 -6.75
N LYS A 451 -11.53 -36.31 -5.96
CA LYS A 451 -12.58 -35.30 -5.80
C LYS A 451 -12.08 -34.05 -5.07
N HIS A 452 -11.02 -34.14 -4.27
CA HIS A 452 -10.43 -32.99 -3.59
C HIS A 452 -9.60 -32.14 -4.56
N ILE A 453 -10.13 -30.97 -4.93
CA ILE A 453 -9.59 -30.13 -6.01
C ILE A 453 -9.09 -28.74 -5.55
N LEU A 454 -9.54 -28.28 -4.38
CA LEU A 454 -9.20 -26.96 -3.85
C LEU A 454 -9.10 -26.97 -2.32
N ASN A 455 -8.01 -26.40 -1.81
CA ASN A 455 -7.87 -25.93 -0.44
C ASN A 455 -7.91 -24.39 -0.42
N TYR A 456 -8.69 -23.82 0.50
CA TYR A 456 -8.87 -22.37 0.64
C TYR A 456 -8.48 -21.91 2.06
N GLY A 457 -7.49 -20.99 2.14
CA GLY A 457 -7.03 -20.30 3.34
C GLY A 457 -7.25 -18.78 3.34
N GLY A 458 -7.20 -18.18 4.52
CA GLY A 458 -7.05 -16.74 4.78
C GLY A 458 -5.74 -16.45 5.52
N HIS A 459 -5.78 -15.67 6.60
CA HIS A 459 -4.72 -15.33 7.57
C HIS A 459 -3.56 -14.48 7.05
N HIS A 460 -3.15 -14.66 5.79
CA HIS A 460 -2.20 -13.78 5.11
C HIS A 460 -2.98 -12.85 4.20
N HIS A 461 -2.72 -11.55 4.32
CA HIS A 461 -3.59 -10.50 3.80
C HIS A 461 -3.29 -10.13 2.33
N LEU A 462 -3.20 -11.17 1.50
CA LEU A 462 -2.81 -11.12 0.10
C LEU A 462 -3.52 -12.22 -0.71
N TYR A 463 -3.35 -12.21 -2.03
CA TYR A 463 -3.73 -13.34 -2.88
C TYR A 463 -2.52 -14.25 -3.14
N HIS A 464 -2.74 -15.55 -3.04
CA HIS A 464 -1.73 -16.56 -3.34
C HIS A 464 -2.38 -17.75 -4.04
N ARG A 465 -1.66 -18.37 -4.98
CA ARG A 465 -2.04 -19.66 -5.56
C ARG A 465 -0.81 -20.55 -5.72
N GLY A 466 -0.95 -21.78 -5.25
CA GLY A 466 -0.01 -22.87 -5.50
C GLY A 466 -0.71 -24.18 -5.85
N GLN A 467 0.10 -25.21 -5.99
CA GLN A 467 -0.32 -26.51 -6.51
C GLN A 467 0.67 -27.60 -6.06
N ILE A 468 0.17 -28.62 -5.36
CA ILE A 468 1.03 -29.72 -4.88
C ILE A 468 1.44 -30.58 -6.10
N ALA A 469 2.68 -31.06 -6.15
CA ALA A 469 3.16 -31.87 -7.28
C ALA A 469 2.57 -33.29 -7.32
N ASP A 470 2.24 -33.84 -6.13
CA ASP A 470 1.78 -35.22 -5.93
C ASP A 470 0.26 -35.39 -6.04
N TYR A 471 -0.51 -34.30 -5.90
CA TYR A 471 -1.98 -34.30 -5.95
C TYR A 471 -2.47 -33.23 -6.94
N PRO A 472 -3.49 -33.49 -7.78
CA PRO A 472 -4.09 -32.50 -8.68
C PRO A 472 -5.01 -31.54 -7.89
N LEU A 473 -4.39 -30.79 -6.96
CA LEU A 473 -5.00 -29.94 -5.95
C LEU A 473 -4.41 -28.54 -6.03
N TYR A 474 -5.28 -27.54 -6.20
CA TYR A 474 -4.91 -26.14 -5.95
C TYR A 474 -4.97 -25.82 -4.46
N HIS A 475 -4.08 -24.96 -3.99
CA HIS A 475 -4.24 -24.27 -2.71
C HIS A 475 -4.16 -22.77 -2.94
N ILE A 476 -5.03 -22.01 -2.28
CA ILE A 476 -5.11 -20.56 -2.41
C ILE A 476 -5.19 -19.86 -1.06
N ILE A 477 -4.70 -18.62 -1.02
CA ILE A 477 -4.96 -17.68 0.07
C ILE A 477 -5.84 -16.55 -0.47
N ASN A 478 -6.85 -16.16 0.31
CA ASN A 478 -7.49 -14.86 0.22
C ASN A 478 -7.90 -14.34 1.60
N GLY A 479 -6.95 -13.70 2.29
CA GLY A 479 -7.21 -12.87 3.47
C GLY A 479 -7.13 -11.37 3.17
N ALA A 480 -7.25 -10.98 1.90
CA ALA A 480 -6.75 -9.70 1.41
C ALA A 480 -7.66 -8.48 1.68
N ALA A 481 -8.59 -8.57 2.64
CA ALA A 481 -9.44 -7.47 3.07
C ALA A 481 -8.97 -6.78 4.38
N SER A 482 -7.92 -7.33 5.00
CA SER A 482 -7.40 -6.96 6.33
C SER A 482 -6.19 -5.99 6.25
N TYR A 483 -5.30 -6.04 7.26
CA TYR A 483 -4.10 -5.23 7.42
C TYR A 483 -3.17 -5.30 6.20
N ASP A 484 -2.36 -4.26 5.99
CA ASP A 484 -1.47 -4.19 4.84
C ASP A 484 -0.32 -5.20 4.97
N GLN A 485 -0.22 -6.12 4.02
CA GLN A 485 0.84 -7.11 3.90
C GLN A 485 1.51 -6.97 2.52
N MET A 486 2.66 -6.30 2.48
CA MET A 486 3.39 -5.95 1.26
C MET A 486 4.76 -6.65 1.18
N TRP A 487 5.30 -6.84 -0.02
CA TRP A 487 6.67 -7.38 -0.18
C TRP A 487 7.75 -6.51 0.50
N GLY A 488 8.61 -7.17 1.28
CA GLY A 488 9.62 -6.57 2.14
C GLY A 488 9.17 -6.35 3.59
N MET A 489 7.95 -6.76 3.97
CA MET A 489 7.41 -6.67 5.33
C MET A 489 7.49 -7.99 6.12
N SER A 490 8.28 -9.00 5.71
CA SER A 490 8.34 -10.27 6.48
C SER A 490 9.62 -11.07 6.21
N SER A 491 9.72 -12.26 6.81
CA SER A 491 10.61 -13.32 6.31
C SER A 491 9.99 -13.91 5.03
N GLU A 492 10.77 -13.95 3.94
CA GLU A 492 10.27 -14.26 2.60
C GLU A 492 11.05 -15.40 1.94
N LYS A 493 10.33 -16.33 1.31
CA LYS A 493 10.93 -17.45 0.55
C LYS A 493 10.01 -17.90 -0.58
N ASP A 494 10.62 -18.10 -1.74
CA ASP A 494 10.12 -18.77 -2.94
C ASP A 494 10.03 -20.31 -2.75
N TYR A 495 8.94 -20.93 -3.20
CA TYR A 495 8.67 -22.37 -3.05
C TYR A 495 8.12 -23.03 -4.33
N ASP A 496 8.72 -24.16 -4.73
CA ASP A 496 8.33 -25.02 -5.86
C ASP A 496 6.85 -25.50 -5.91
N ASP A 497 6.08 -25.38 -4.82
CA ASP A 497 4.64 -25.71 -4.76
C ASP A 497 3.72 -24.47 -4.73
N VAL A 498 4.28 -23.30 -5.00
CA VAL A 498 3.62 -21.99 -5.16
C VAL A 498 3.87 -21.50 -6.59
N GLN A 499 2.85 -20.92 -7.22
CA GLN A 499 2.96 -20.36 -8.57
C GLN A 499 2.86 -18.83 -8.57
N LYS A 500 2.24 -18.23 -7.54
CA LYS A 500 2.14 -16.79 -7.38
C LYS A 500 1.76 -16.36 -5.97
N THR A 501 2.39 -15.28 -5.52
CA THR A 501 1.97 -14.45 -4.38
C THR A 501 1.85 -13.00 -4.84
N ILE A 502 0.67 -12.41 -4.67
CA ILE A 502 0.32 -11.07 -5.12
C ILE A 502 -0.21 -10.29 -3.90
N ASP A 503 0.51 -9.23 -3.50
CA ASP A 503 0.19 -8.37 -2.36
C ASP A 503 -1.00 -7.41 -2.62
N TYR A 504 -2.04 -7.89 -3.31
CA TYR A 504 -3.22 -7.13 -3.72
C TYR A 504 -4.48 -7.60 -2.98
N TRP A 505 -5.35 -6.65 -2.66
CA TRP A 505 -6.69 -6.86 -2.14
C TRP A 505 -7.60 -7.39 -3.25
N GLY A 506 -8.18 -8.58 -3.04
CA GLY A 506 -8.98 -9.26 -4.04
C GLY A 506 -10.04 -10.20 -3.50
N TYR A 507 -10.85 -10.73 -4.42
CA TYR A 507 -11.91 -11.72 -4.17
C TYR A 507 -11.92 -12.73 -5.32
N GLN A 508 -12.46 -13.93 -5.07
CA GLN A 508 -12.58 -14.96 -6.11
C GLN A 508 -14.02 -15.37 -6.33
N ILE A 509 -14.37 -15.65 -7.58
CA ILE A 509 -15.61 -16.29 -7.96
C ILE A 509 -15.28 -17.70 -8.43
N LEU A 510 -15.83 -18.71 -7.76
CA LEU A 510 -15.84 -20.08 -8.25
C LEU A 510 -17.13 -20.32 -9.04
N GLU A 511 -17.04 -20.93 -10.23
CA GLU A 511 -18.17 -21.45 -11.00
C GLU A 511 -18.03 -22.97 -11.17
N PHE A 512 -19.13 -23.71 -10.95
CA PHE A 512 -19.20 -25.16 -11.09
C PHE A 512 -20.20 -25.56 -12.17
N ASP A 513 -19.71 -26.22 -13.21
CA ASP A 513 -20.48 -26.78 -14.31
C ASP A 513 -20.48 -28.32 -14.21
N PHE A 514 -21.50 -28.87 -13.57
CA PHE A 514 -21.57 -30.29 -13.26
C PHE A 514 -21.84 -31.19 -14.47
N ASP A 515 -22.40 -30.66 -15.56
CA ASP A 515 -22.57 -31.40 -16.80
C ASP A 515 -21.23 -31.58 -17.52
N LYS A 516 -20.35 -30.59 -17.44
CA LYS A 516 -18.94 -30.70 -17.89
C LYS A 516 -18.01 -31.36 -16.88
N LYS A 517 -18.42 -31.43 -15.60
CA LYS A 517 -17.55 -31.71 -14.45
C LYS A 517 -16.35 -30.76 -14.35
N GLU A 518 -16.64 -29.47 -14.50
CA GLU A 518 -15.68 -28.35 -14.51
C GLU A 518 -15.89 -27.44 -13.29
N MET A 519 -14.80 -27.13 -12.58
CA MET A 519 -14.69 -25.98 -11.69
C MET A 519 -13.84 -24.93 -12.38
N LYS A 520 -14.27 -23.66 -12.38
CA LYS A 520 -13.45 -22.52 -12.80
C LYS A 520 -13.37 -21.50 -11.66
N ALA A 521 -12.17 -20.99 -11.40
CA ALA A 521 -11.92 -19.89 -10.49
C ALA A 521 -11.41 -18.66 -11.27
N GLU A 522 -11.87 -17.48 -10.87
CA GLU A 522 -11.39 -16.18 -11.35
C GLU A 522 -11.12 -15.28 -10.15
N CYS A 523 -9.91 -14.70 -10.09
CA CYS A 523 -9.51 -13.77 -9.02
C CYS A 523 -9.47 -12.34 -9.55
N TYR A 524 -10.21 -11.45 -8.88
CA TYR A 524 -10.30 -10.03 -9.19
C TYR A 524 -9.70 -9.19 -8.07
N ALA A 525 -9.05 -8.06 -8.39
CA ALA A 525 -8.37 -7.22 -7.41
C ALA A 525 -8.52 -5.70 -7.66
N ILE A 526 -8.49 -4.93 -6.56
CA ILE A 526 -8.69 -3.47 -6.54
C ILE A 526 -7.42 -2.67 -6.19
N GLY A 527 -6.28 -3.35 -6.05
CA GLY A 527 -4.98 -2.75 -5.76
C GLY A 527 -4.46 -3.15 -4.38
N ASN A 528 -3.66 -2.29 -3.75
CA ASN A 528 -3.11 -2.50 -2.41
C ASN A 528 -2.92 -1.16 -1.68
N LYS A 529 -2.14 -1.13 -0.58
CA LYS A 529 -1.91 0.10 0.18
C LYS A 529 -1.39 1.24 -0.71
N MET A 530 -0.46 0.91 -1.59
CA MET A 530 0.35 1.84 -2.37
C MET A 530 -0.14 2.06 -3.82
N LEU A 531 -1.19 1.34 -4.26
CA LEU A 531 -1.74 1.46 -5.62
C LEU A 531 -3.23 1.15 -5.66
N VAL A 532 -3.96 1.70 -6.62
CA VAL A 532 -5.37 1.34 -6.90
C VAL A 532 -5.50 0.80 -8.32
N THR A 533 -6.33 -0.24 -8.49
CA THR A 533 -6.72 -0.80 -9.79
C THR A 533 -8.23 -0.86 -9.93
N GLU A 534 -8.71 -0.79 -11.18
CA GLU A 534 -10.13 -0.83 -11.51
C GLU A 534 -10.64 -2.28 -11.61
N ASN A 535 -10.75 -2.98 -10.47
CA ASN A 535 -11.40 -4.30 -10.35
C ASN A 535 -10.94 -5.32 -11.42
N ILE A 536 -9.62 -5.46 -11.56
CA ILE A 536 -8.96 -6.18 -12.66
C ILE A 536 -8.91 -7.69 -12.38
N LEU A 537 -9.00 -8.51 -13.43
CA LEU A 537 -8.69 -9.93 -13.35
C LEU A 537 -7.17 -10.12 -13.20
N ILE A 538 -6.73 -10.69 -12.07
CA ILE A 538 -5.31 -10.97 -11.79
C ILE A 538 -4.94 -12.46 -11.97
N ASP A 539 -5.92 -13.36 -11.87
CA ASP A 539 -5.68 -14.80 -12.06
C ASP A 539 -6.95 -15.54 -12.51
N SER A 540 -6.76 -16.67 -13.19
CA SER A 540 -7.84 -17.60 -13.56
C SER A 540 -7.26 -19.00 -13.69
N PHE A 541 -7.96 -20.00 -13.12
CA PHE A 541 -7.58 -21.41 -13.20
C PHE A 541 -8.83 -22.29 -13.23
N HIS A 542 -8.70 -23.56 -13.61
CA HIS A 542 -9.83 -24.48 -13.72
C HIS A 542 -9.43 -25.93 -13.44
N ARG A 543 -10.43 -26.78 -13.18
CA ARG A 543 -10.28 -28.22 -13.03
C ARG A 543 -11.48 -28.94 -13.63
N THR A 544 -11.23 -29.71 -14.68
CA THR A 544 -12.24 -30.44 -15.46
C THR A 544 -11.91 -31.93 -15.50
N PHE A 545 -12.77 -32.74 -14.89
CA PHE A 545 -12.57 -34.19 -14.80
C PHE A 545 -12.79 -34.91 -16.14
N GLY A 546 -11.99 -35.96 -16.38
CA GLY A 546 -12.13 -36.82 -17.57
C GLY A 546 -11.48 -36.27 -18.84
N GLN A 547 -10.64 -35.24 -18.73
CA GLN A 547 -9.73 -34.85 -19.81
C GLN A 547 -8.59 -35.86 -19.96
N GLU A 548 -8.08 -36.01 -21.19
CA GLU A 548 -6.87 -36.78 -21.47
C GLU A 548 -5.63 -35.98 -21.06
N ALA A 549 -4.67 -36.64 -20.41
CA ALA A 549 -3.41 -36.03 -20.01
C ALA A 549 -2.53 -35.64 -21.23
N PRO A 550 -1.57 -34.72 -21.06
CA PRO A 550 -0.65 -34.31 -22.14
C PRO A 550 0.18 -35.49 -22.68
N GLN A 551 0.58 -35.37 -23.96
CA GLN A 551 1.40 -36.39 -24.60
C GLN A 551 2.78 -36.48 -23.94
N GLN A 552 3.32 -37.69 -23.89
CA GLN A 552 4.65 -37.96 -23.32
C GLN A 552 5.73 -37.13 -24.06
N PRO A 553 6.50 -36.28 -23.37
CA PRO A 553 7.57 -35.53 -24.00
C PRO A 553 8.77 -36.42 -24.34
N VAL A 554 9.53 -36.01 -25.35
CA VAL A 554 10.79 -36.65 -25.75
C VAL A 554 11.94 -35.74 -25.39
N LEU A 555 12.94 -36.24 -24.67
CA LEU A 555 14.19 -35.50 -24.48
C LEU A 555 15.01 -35.52 -25.77
N ASN A 556 15.58 -34.36 -26.11
CA ASN A 556 16.57 -34.27 -27.19
C ASN A 556 17.78 -35.19 -26.90
N GLU A 557 18.61 -35.43 -27.91
CA GLU A 557 19.88 -36.12 -27.68
C GLU A 557 20.75 -35.32 -26.70
N VAL A 558 21.35 -36.05 -25.76
CA VAL A 558 22.24 -35.53 -24.72
C VAL A 558 23.64 -36.07 -25.02
N ASP A 559 24.66 -35.22 -24.91
CA ASP A 559 26.04 -35.65 -25.15
C ASP A 559 26.48 -36.69 -24.10
N GLU A 560 27.24 -37.70 -24.53
CA GLU A 560 27.72 -38.77 -23.64
C GLU A 560 28.59 -38.22 -22.49
N GLU A 561 29.37 -37.16 -22.75
CA GLU A 561 30.14 -36.42 -21.73
C GLU A 561 29.82 -34.93 -21.76
N ILE A 562 29.26 -34.41 -20.65
CA ILE A 562 28.90 -33.00 -20.49
C ILE A 562 29.79 -32.30 -19.45
N LYS A 563 29.97 -31.00 -19.61
CA LYS A 563 30.49 -30.10 -18.56
C LYS A 563 29.35 -29.21 -18.10
N LEU A 564 29.25 -28.99 -16.78
CA LEU A 564 28.28 -28.04 -16.27
C LEU A 564 28.81 -26.60 -16.44
N PRO A 565 27.96 -25.61 -16.79
CA PRO A 565 26.51 -25.73 -16.93
C PRO A 565 26.10 -26.39 -18.27
N TYR A 566 25.03 -27.18 -18.26
CA TYR A 566 24.51 -27.87 -19.45
C TYR A 566 22.99 -27.76 -19.53
N THR A 567 22.47 -27.51 -20.73
CA THR A 567 21.04 -27.28 -20.96
C THR A 567 20.38 -28.54 -21.53
N PHE A 568 19.46 -29.11 -20.76
CA PHE A 568 18.56 -30.18 -21.19
C PHE A 568 17.32 -29.56 -21.84
N LYS A 569 16.86 -30.14 -22.95
CA LYS A 569 15.67 -29.68 -23.67
C LYS A 569 14.72 -30.85 -23.96
N GLY A 570 13.46 -30.68 -23.60
CA GLY A 570 12.36 -31.55 -24.03
C GLY A 570 11.76 -31.11 -25.37
N SER A 571 10.99 -32.00 -25.97
CA SER A 571 10.17 -31.71 -27.16
C SER A 571 9.14 -30.63 -26.86
N PRO A 572 8.67 -29.85 -27.86
CA PRO A 572 7.54 -28.96 -27.68
C PRO A 572 6.34 -29.66 -27.02
N TYR A 573 5.65 -28.96 -26.12
CA TYR A 573 4.43 -29.45 -25.48
C TYR A 573 3.37 -29.83 -26.54
N SER A 574 2.65 -30.92 -26.29
CA SER A 574 1.63 -31.46 -27.19
C SER A 574 0.52 -32.14 -26.38
N THR A 575 -0.72 -31.91 -26.78
CA THR A 575 -1.91 -32.51 -26.19
C THR A 575 -2.98 -32.75 -27.27
N THR A 576 -4.00 -33.54 -26.94
CA THR A 576 -5.22 -33.68 -27.74
C THR A 576 -6.37 -32.80 -27.23
N THR A 577 -6.19 -32.16 -26.08
CA THR A 577 -7.14 -31.21 -25.46
C THR A 577 -6.85 -29.77 -25.92
N GLN A 578 -7.50 -28.78 -25.31
CA GLN A 578 -7.17 -27.34 -25.49
C GLN A 578 -6.26 -26.80 -24.37
N GLU A 579 -5.87 -27.66 -23.43
CA GLU A 579 -5.08 -27.28 -22.25
C GLU A 579 -3.66 -26.91 -22.63
N LYS A 580 -3.13 -25.82 -22.06
CA LYS A 580 -1.74 -25.39 -22.29
C LYS A 580 -0.80 -26.03 -21.27
N LEU A 581 0.50 -26.00 -21.56
CA LEU A 581 1.53 -26.29 -20.58
C LEU A 581 1.40 -25.34 -19.37
N ASN A 582 1.42 -25.88 -18.16
CA ASN A 582 1.50 -25.10 -16.91
C ASN A 582 2.79 -25.37 -16.14
N THR A 583 3.19 -26.65 -16.00
CA THR A 583 4.38 -27.06 -15.23
C THR A 583 5.27 -27.99 -16.05
N VAL A 584 6.59 -27.85 -15.92
CA VAL A 584 7.57 -28.85 -16.33
C VAL A 584 8.29 -29.39 -15.10
N GLN A 585 8.43 -30.71 -15.02
CA GLN A 585 9.25 -31.34 -13.98
C GLN A 585 10.42 -32.09 -14.59
N TYR A 586 11.62 -31.71 -14.18
CA TYR A 586 12.87 -32.41 -14.47
C TYR A 586 13.27 -33.28 -13.27
N GLN A 587 13.68 -34.51 -13.55
CA GLN A 587 14.35 -35.35 -12.56
C GLN A 587 15.68 -35.82 -13.08
N PHE A 588 16.69 -35.69 -12.23
CA PHE A 588 18.02 -36.25 -12.40
C PHE A 588 18.19 -37.35 -11.37
N SER A 589 18.63 -38.51 -11.82
CA SER A 589 18.91 -39.68 -11.00
C SER A 589 20.27 -40.23 -11.39
N THR A 590 20.90 -40.99 -10.51
CA THR A 590 22.00 -41.89 -10.91
C THR A 590 21.54 -43.31 -11.21
N ASN A 591 20.25 -43.60 -11.02
CA ASN A 591 19.65 -44.89 -11.27
C ASN A 591 18.68 -44.78 -12.47
N PRO A 592 18.79 -45.63 -13.52
CA PRO A 592 17.90 -45.56 -14.68
C PRO A 592 16.41 -45.72 -14.35
N ASN A 593 16.06 -46.26 -13.18
CA ASN A 593 14.66 -46.41 -12.75
C ASN A 593 14.12 -45.23 -11.91
N PHE A 594 14.93 -44.22 -11.60
CA PHE A 594 14.55 -43.06 -10.78
C PHE A 594 14.00 -43.39 -9.38
N SER A 595 14.37 -44.53 -8.80
CA SER A 595 14.06 -44.92 -7.40
C SER A 595 14.83 -44.11 -6.34
N THR A 596 15.36 -42.95 -6.74
CA THR A 596 16.57 -42.37 -6.21
C THR A 596 16.81 -41.05 -6.93
N ILE A 597 16.37 -39.92 -6.38
CA ILE A 597 16.44 -38.63 -7.08
C ILE A 597 17.63 -37.81 -6.57
N SER A 598 18.55 -37.50 -7.49
CA SER A 598 19.73 -36.66 -7.24
C SER A 598 19.38 -35.17 -7.24
N LEU A 599 18.42 -34.78 -8.08
CA LEU A 599 17.83 -33.45 -8.17
C LEU A 599 16.42 -33.56 -8.77
N ASN A 600 15.45 -32.96 -8.09
CA ASN A 600 14.08 -32.75 -8.58
C ASN A 600 13.91 -31.26 -8.83
N VAL A 601 13.36 -30.86 -9.97
CA VAL A 601 13.09 -29.45 -10.28
C VAL A 601 11.69 -29.34 -10.85
N VAL A 602 10.84 -28.55 -10.21
CA VAL A 602 9.53 -28.16 -10.72
C VAL A 602 9.65 -26.73 -11.26
N ARG A 603 9.03 -26.44 -12.41
CA ARG A 603 9.05 -25.10 -13.02
C ARG A 603 7.69 -24.78 -13.62
N ASP A 604 7.07 -23.71 -13.17
CA ASP A 604 5.80 -23.23 -13.71
C ASP A 604 6.00 -22.16 -14.80
N VAL A 605 5.01 -22.01 -15.68
CA VAL A 605 5.04 -21.06 -16.82
C VAL A 605 5.05 -19.58 -16.41
N GLU A 606 4.69 -19.30 -15.17
CA GLU A 606 4.74 -18.00 -14.50
C GLU A 606 5.04 -18.28 -13.03
N ASP A 607 5.79 -17.37 -12.40
CA ASP A 607 6.29 -17.51 -11.04
C ASP A 607 6.33 -16.11 -10.42
N LEU A 608 5.23 -15.72 -9.76
CA LEU A 608 5.06 -14.35 -9.27
C LEU A 608 5.56 -14.21 -7.83
N TYR A 609 6.82 -13.82 -7.70
CA TYR A 609 7.51 -13.64 -6.42
C TYR A 609 8.17 -12.25 -6.33
N GLY A 610 7.84 -11.50 -5.28
CA GLY A 610 8.27 -10.11 -5.10
C GLY A 610 7.45 -9.08 -5.89
N SER A 611 7.75 -7.79 -5.68
CA SER A 611 7.18 -6.68 -6.45
C SER A 611 8.23 -5.66 -6.89
N THR A 612 7.90 -4.87 -7.91
CA THR A 612 8.76 -3.80 -8.45
C THR A 612 9.03 -2.67 -7.47
N LYS A 613 8.31 -2.62 -6.34
CA LYS A 613 8.27 -1.50 -5.38
C LYS A 613 7.94 -0.17 -6.08
N ASP A 614 8.29 0.94 -5.43
CA ASP A 614 8.04 2.29 -5.92
C ASP A 614 8.59 2.52 -7.34
N PRO A 615 7.84 3.17 -8.26
CA PRO A 615 6.49 3.74 -8.09
C PRO A 615 5.35 2.83 -8.57
N LEU A 616 5.63 1.61 -9.04
CA LEU A 616 4.64 0.79 -9.77
C LEU A 616 4.00 -0.33 -8.94
N TYR A 617 4.70 -0.86 -7.93
CA TYR A 617 4.23 -1.91 -7.01
C TYR A 617 3.56 -3.12 -7.73
N LEU A 618 4.12 -3.55 -8.86
CA LEU A 618 3.61 -4.68 -9.64
C LEU A 618 4.30 -5.99 -9.20
N PRO A 619 3.61 -7.13 -9.19
CA PRO A 619 4.26 -8.43 -9.06
C PRO A 619 5.36 -8.65 -10.11
N ILE A 620 6.41 -9.37 -9.74
CA ILE A 620 7.51 -9.74 -10.63
C ILE A 620 7.35 -11.21 -11.03
N ASP A 621 7.32 -11.50 -12.33
CA ASP A 621 7.35 -12.86 -12.87
C ASP A 621 8.79 -13.32 -13.11
N LEU A 622 9.30 -14.22 -12.27
CA LEU A 622 10.66 -14.76 -12.34
C LEU A 622 10.87 -15.67 -13.56
N ASN A 623 9.81 -16.31 -14.07
CA ASN A 623 9.84 -17.16 -15.26
C ASN A 623 9.43 -16.43 -16.55
N HIS A 624 9.31 -15.09 -16.53
CA HIS A 624 8.92 -14.29 -17.68
C HIS A 624 9.84 -14.50 -18.90
N ASN A 625 9.25 -14.87 -20.05
CA ASN A 625 9.93 -15.26 -21.30
C ASN A 625 10.92 -16.46 -21.15
N VAL A 626 10.87 -17.24 -20.07
CA VAL A 626 11.75 -18.41 -19.92
C VAL A 626 11.11 -19.64 -20.56
N ASP A 627 11.85 -20.34 -21.44
CA ASP A 627 11.43 -21.65 -21.94
C ASP A 627 11.56 -22.68 -20.80
N ILE A 628 10.46 -22.99 -20.12
CA ILE A 628 10.45 -24.00 -19.05
C ILE A 628 10.59 -25.43 -19.58
N THR A 629 10.45 -25.65 -20.90
CA THR A 629 10.79 -26.93 -21.54
C THR A 629 12.30 -27.11 -21.72
N GLU A 630 13.10 -26.10 -21.32
CA GLU A 630 14.53 -26.21 -21.08
C GLU A 630 14.87 -26.13 -19.58
N TYR A 631 15.90 -26.85 -19.17
CA TYR A 631 16.53 -26.67 -17.87
C TYR A 631 18.06 -26.67 -18.00
N THR A 632 18.68 -25.56 -17.62
CA THR A 632 20.13 -25.46 -17.52
C THR A 632 20.58 -25.90 -16.15
N LEU A 633 21.12 -27.11 -16.07
CA LEU A 633 21.74 -27.68 -14.88
C LEU A 633 22.99 -26.83 -14.53
N PRO A 634 23.00 -26.08 -13.41
CA PRO A 634 24.04 -25.07 -13.15
C PRO A 634 25.43 -25.67 -12.92
N SER A 635 26.48 -24.86 -13.09
CA SER A 635 27.84 -25.20 -12.66
C SER A 635 27.85 -25.72 -11.21
N GLN A 636 28.52 -26.86 -10.96
CA GLN A 636 28.64 -27.43 -9.61
C GLN A 636 27.29 -27.78 -8.94
N SER A 637 26.24 -28.11 -9.71
CA SER A 637 24.95 -28.59 -9.17
C SER A 637 24.86 -30.12 -9.04
N LEU A 638 25.47 -30.87 -9.97
CA LEU A 638 25.76 -32.31 -9.84
C LEU A 638 27.27 -32.59 -10.06
N SER A 639 27.84 -33.55 -9.31
CA SER A 639 29.27 -33.90 -9.41
C SER A 639 29.57 -34.68 -10.68
N ASN A 640 30.85 -34.83 -11.00
CA ASN A 640 31.29 -35.85 -11.96
C ASN A 640 30.69 -37.24 -11.65
N GLY A 641 30.29 -37.97 -12.70
CA GLY A 641 29.62 -39.26 -12.60
C GLY A 641 28.54 -39.45 -13.66
N THR A 642 28.00 -40.67 -13.75
CA THR A 642 26.91 -41.01 -14.67
C THR A 642 25.56 -40.65 -14.07
N TYR A 643 24.70 -40.04 -14.88
CA TYR A 643 23.35 -39.65 -14.50
C TYR A 643 22.36 -39.97 -15.62
N TYR A 644 21.10 -40.08 -15.21
CA TYR A 644 19.92 -40.26 -16.03
C TYR A 644 19.01 -39.06 -15.82
N VAL A 645 18.47 -38.52 -16.90
CA VAL A 645 17.47 -37.45 -16.87
C VAL A 645 16.17 -37.91 -17.50
N ARG A 646 15.06 -37.47 -16.91
CA ARG A 646 13.71 -37.57 -17.48
C ARG A 646 12.95 -36.27 -17.26
N VAL A 647 11.98 -35.99 -18.12
CA VAL A 647 11.10 -34.82 -18.03
C VAL A 647 9.63 -35.25 -18.16
N ARG A 648 8.71 -34.55 -17.48
CA ARG A 648 7.26 -34.66 -17.73
C ARG A 648 6.61 -33.28 -17.70
N TYR A 649 5.46 -33.14 -18.35
CA TYR A 649 4.70 -31.90 -18.47
C TYR A 649 3.35 -32.01 -17.75
N ARG A 650 2.94 -30.96 -17.05
CA ARG A 650 1.58 -30.79 -16.50
C ARG A 650 0.88 -29.69 -17.27
N ASP A 651 -0.41 -29.85 -17.51
CA ASP A 651 -1.23 -28.85 -18.15
C ASP A 651 -1.95 -27.90 -17.16
N GLU A 652 -2.65 -26.89 -17.70
CA GLU A 652 -3.48 -25.96 -16.95
C GLU A 652 -4.60 -26.66 -16.15
N ASN A 653 -4.95 -27.91 -16.45
CA ASN A 653 -5.95 -28.74 -15.76
C ASN A 653 -5.34 -29.68 -14.67
N LEU A 654 -4.05 -29.53 -14.38
CA LEU A 654 -3.27 -30.32 -13.44
C LEU A 654 -3.00 -31.79 -13.83
N GLU A 655 -3.23 -32.19 -15.08
CA GLU A 655 -2.94 -33.55 -15.54
C GLU A 655 -1.47 -33.70 -15.94
N TRP A 656 -0.77 -34.68 -15.33
CA TRP A 656 0.63 -35.00 -15.66
C TRP A 656 0.72 -35.95 -16.86
N SER A 657 1.58 -35.61 -17.82
CA SER A 657 2.04 -36.56 -18.84
C SER A 657 2.77 -37.74 -18.20
N ASN A 658 2.86 -38.85 -18.96
CA ASN A 658 3.91 -39.84 -18.69
C ASN A 658 5.29 -39.18 -18.74
N TRP A 659 6.23 -39.72 -17.97
CA TRP A 659 7.64 -39.34 -18.03
C TRP A 659 8.24 -39.67 -19.41
N SER A 660 9.13 -38.82 -19.91
CA SER A 660 9.95 -39.12 -21.09
C SER A 660 10.74 -40.41 -20.91
N ASP A 661 11.14 -41.01 -22.03
CA ASP A 661 12.24 -41.97 -22.01
C ASP A 661 13.48 -41.34 -21.36
N ALA A 662 14.20 -42.13 -20.57
CA ALA A 662 15.36 -41.66 -19.83
C ALA A 662 16.59 -41.54 -20.74
N LYS A 663 17.29 -40.40 -20.69
CA LYS A 663 18.58 -40.21 -21.36
C LYS A 663 19.72 -40.34 -20.34
N THR A 664 20.80 -41.04 -20.71
CA THR A 664 22.01 -41.22 -19.90
C THR A 664 23.11 -40.26 -20.35
N PHE A 665 23.92 -39.76 -19.41
CA PHE A 665 25.06 -38.88 -19.67
C PHE A 665 26.10 -38.96 -18.56
N ASN A 666 27.33 -38.52 -18.81
CA ASN A 666 28.41 -38.45 -17.83
C ASN A 666 28.84 -37.01 -17.60
N ILE A 667 28.86 -36.55 -16.34
CA ILE A 667 29.38 -35.23 -15.99
C ILE A 667 30.90 -35.31 -15.83
N ILE A 668 31.61 -34.38 -16.45
CA ILE A 668 33.06 -34.19 -16.33
C ILE A 668 33.41 -32.75 -15.95
N GLY A 669 34.53 -32.56 -15.22
CA GLY A 669 35.00 -31.24 -14.78
C GLY A 669 34.20 -30.55 -13.67
N SER A 670 33.03 -31.07 -13.29
CA SER A 670 32.23 -30.59 -12.16
C SER A 670 32.73 -31.19 -10.84
N ILE A 671 33.70 -30.51 -10.20
CA ILE A 671 34.13 -30.84 -8.84
C ILE A 671 33.18 -30.12 -7.89
N ILE A 672 32.16 -30.80 -7.38
CA ILE A 672 31.38 -30.24 -6.28
C ILE A 672 32.18 -30.35 -4.99
N SER A 673 32.29 -29.22 -4.30
CA SER A 673 32.89 -29.14 -2.98
C SER A 673 32.04 -29.92 -1.97
N LYS A 674 32.57 -31.09 -1.59
CA LYS A 674 32.10 -32.03 -0.56
C LYS A 674 30.87 -32.88 -0.96
N PRO A 675 30.85 -34.16 -0.54
CA PRO A 675 29.62 -34.94 -0.48
C PRO A 675 28.57 -34.30 0.45
N VAL A 676 27.29 -34.54 0.17
CA VAL A 676 26.16 -34.11 1.00
C VAL A 676 25.12 -35.23 1.09
N ILE A 677 24.34 -35.24 2.18
CA ILE A 677 23.12 -36.04 2.35
C ILE A 677 21.99 -35.12 2.81
N THR A 678 20.77 -35.39 2.33
CA THR A 678 19.55 -34.63 2.61
C THR A 678 18.41 -35.56 3.02
N LEU A 679 17.48 -35.01 3.79
CA LEU A 679 16.28 -35.69 4.30
C LEU A 679 15.09 -34.74 4.09
N GLU A 680 13.99 -35.23 3.53
CA GLU A 680 12.75 -34.45 3.40
C GLU A 680 12.02 -34.32 4.74
N ASN A 681 12.05 -35.38 5.54
CA ASN A 681 11.41 -35.48 6.85
C ASN A 681 12.43 -35.85 7.94
N LYS A 682 12.17 -35.45 9.19
CA LYS A 682 13.06 -35.71 10.35
C LYS A 682 12.42 -36.54 11.46
N VAL A 683 11.10 -36.71 11.45
CA VAL A 683 10.33 -37.47 12.44
C VAL A 683 9.50 -38.52 11.68
N PHE A 684 9.60 -39.77 12.11
CA PHE A 684 8.99 -40.93 11.45
C PHE A 684 8.39 -41.88 12.50
N LYS A 685 7.42 -42.72 12.13
CA LYS A 685 6.90 -43.78 13.00
C LYS A 685 7.72 -45.06 12.84
N PRO A 686 7.89 -45.88 13.89
CA PRO A 686 8.55 -47.18 13.78
C PRO A 686 7.90 -48.07 12.72
N GLY A 687 8.68 -48.47 11.72
CA GLY A 687 8.24 -49.23 10.56
C GLY A 687 7.98 -48.40 9.30
N ASP A 688 8.03 -47.07 9.37
CA ASP A 688 8.08 -46.21 8.19
C ASP A 688 9.41 -46.42 7.42
N GLU A 689 9.44 -45.97 6.18
CA GLU A 689 10.64 -45.99 5.33
C GLU A 689 11.22 -44.57 5.27
N ILE A 690 12.47 -44.40 5.71
CA ILE A 690 13.23 -43.16 5.51
C ILE A 690 14.01 -43.25 4.20
N GLU A 691 13.81 -42.26 3.34
CA GLU A 691 14.59 -42.05 2.11
C GLU A 691 15.69 -41.01 2.40
N ILE A 692 16.95 -41.41 2.20
CA ILE A 692 18.12 -40.56 2.44
C ILE A 692 18.77 -40.24 1.11
N SER A 693 18.45 -39.07 0.58
CA SER A 693 19.07 -38.56 -0.65
C SER A 693 20.52 -38.15 -0.37
N TYR A 694 21.39 -38.34 -1.37
CA TYR A 694 22.82 -38.11 -1.27
C TYR A 694 23.37 -37.55 -2.58
N ALA A 695 24.41 -36.73 -2.52
CA ALA A 695 25.11 -36.21 -3.68
C ALA A 695 26.63 -36.17 -3.46
N ASN A 696 27.38 -36.31 -4.55
CA ASN A 696 28.84 -36.26 -4.62
C ASN A 696 29.59 -37.34 -3.82
N ALA A 697 28.95 -38.46 -3.50
CA ALA A 697 29.53 -39.65 -2.89
C ALA A 697 30.70 -40.24 -3.72
N PRO A 698 31.76 -40.77 -3.07
CA PRO A 698 32.91 -41.34 -3.80
C PRO A 698 32.61 -42.65 -4.56
N VAL A 699 32.41 -42.52 -5.88
CA VAL A 699 32.19 -43.65 -6.81
C VAL A 699 33.40 -44.58 -6.88
N GLY A 700 33.14 -45.89 -6.97
CA GLY A 700 34.19 -46.92 -7.14
C GLY A 700 35.09 -47.11 -5.91
N LYS A 701 34.73 -46.50 -4.77
CA LYS A 701 35.47 -46.60 -3.50
C LYS A 701 34.82 -47.52 -2.47
N ASN A 702 33.61 -48.01 -2.73
CA ASN A 702 32.71 -48.58 -1.72
C ASN A 702 32.26 -47.54 -0.68
N ALA A 703 31.98 -46.31 -1.12
CA ALA A 703 31.28 -45.33 -0.28
C ALA A 703 29.92 -45.86 0.18
N TRP A 704 29.46 -45.46 1.36
CA TRP A 704 28.24 -46.02 1.98
C TRP A 704 27.59 -45.04 2.95
N ILE A 705 26.25 -45.05 3.01
CA ILE A 705 25.54 -44.39 4.10
C ILE A 705 25.39 -45.38 5.24
N GLY A 706 25.89 -45.00 6.41
CA GLY A 706 25.63 -45.72 7.66
C GLY A 706 24.64 -44.94 8.51
N ILE A 707 23.56 -45.62 8.90
CA ILE A 707 22.66 -45.18 9.96
C ILE A 707 23.17 -45.74 11.28
N TYR A 708 23.32 -44.87 12.25
CA TYR A 708 23.73 -45.18 13.61
C TYR A 708 22.70 -44.63 14.57
N ARG A 709 22.53 -45.26 15.73
CA ARG A 709 21.79 -44.64 16.83
C ARG A 709 22.58 -43.44 17.34
N LYS A 710 21.90 -42.43 17.87
CA LYS A 710 22.58 -41.27 18.48
C LYS A 710 23.57 -41.74 19.57
N GLY A 711 24.76 -41.15 19.59
CA GLY A 711 25.86 -41.50 20.50
C GLY A 711 26.74 -42.70 20.08
N GLU A 712 26.33 -43.51 19.10
CA GLU A 712 27.21 -44.54 18.51
C GLU A 712 28.36 -43.90 17.71
N LYS A 713 29.54 -44.52 17.73
CA LYS A 713 30.76 -44.05 17.02
C LYS A 713 31.13 -45.03 15.92
N PRO A 714 31.17 -44.62 14.64
CA PRO A 714 31.43 -45.53 13.53
C PRO A 714 32.81 -46.20 13.62
N GLY A 715 32.88 -47.53 13.56
CA GLY A 715 34.15 -48.26 13.50
C GLY A 715 34.10 -49.73 13.93
N THR A 716 35.27 -50.40 13.90
CA THR A 716 35.48 -51.79 14.36
C THR A 716 36.49 -51.92 15.51
N GLY A 717 36.98 -50.80 16.04
CA GLY A 717 37.89 -50.74 17.18
C GLY A 717 37.18 -50.69 18.54
N ALA A 718 37.96 -50.76 19.62
CA ALA A 718 37.44 -50.62 20.97
C ALA A 718 36.76 -49.25 21.18
N GLY A 719 35.49 -49.25 21.61
CA GLY A 719 34.70 -48.03 21.79
C GLY A 719 34.04 -47.49 20.51
N THR A 720 34.01 -48.28 19.43
CA THR A 720 33.26 -48.01 18.19
C THR A 720 32.27 -49.13 17.88
N THR A 721 31.29 -48.86 17.03
CA THR A 721 30.20 -49.76 16.67
C THR A 721 30.05 -49.84 15.15
N THR A 722 29.59 -50.98 14.66
CA THR A 722 29.05 -51.09 13.30
C THR A 722 27.70 -50.36 13.21
N SER A 723 27.34 -49.94 12.00
CA SER A 723 26.06 -49.31 11.69
C SER A 723 24.86 -50.20 12.04
N TYR A 724 23.76 -49.55 12.45
CA TYR A 724 22.48 -50.20 12.70
C TYR A 724 21.81 -50.66 11.40
N LYS A 725 21.79 -49.78 10.40
CA LYS A 725 21.43 -50.06 9.01
C LYS A 725 22.47 -49.37 8.13
N TRP A 726 22.78 -49.95 6.98
CA TRP A 726 23.68 -49.33 6.03
C TRP A 726 23.47 -49.90 4.63
N ALA A 727 23.88 -49.14 3.62
CA ALA A 727 23.99 -49.61 2.26
C ALA A 727 25.13 -48.87 1.55
N TYR A 728 25.81 -49.55 0.62
CA TYR A 728 26.78 -48.90 -0.27
C TYR A 728 26.03 -47.92 -1.19
N THR A 729 26.57 -46.71 -1.33
CA THR A 729 26.17 -45.82 -2.43
C THR A 729 26.76 -46.41 -3.71
N THR A 730 25.89 -46.83 -4.62
CA THR A 730 26.33 -47.44 -5.89
C THR A 730 26.89 -46.41 -6.88
N GLU A 731 26.52 -45.14 -6.70
CA GLU A 731 26.71 -44.04 -7.63
C GLU A 731 27.12 -42.74 -6.93
N ALA A 732 27.38 -41.66 -7.68
CA ALA A 732 27.87 -40.38 -7.13
C ALA A 732 26.79 -39.62 -6.34
N ALA A 733 25.59 -39.54 -6.87
CA ALA A 733 24.41 -39.13 -6.12
C ALA A 733 23.44 -40.30 -6.00
N GLY A 734 22.38 -40.12 -5.24
CA GLY A 734 21.25 -41.03 -5.28
C GLY A 734 20.35 -40.93 -4.04
N SER A 735 19.66 -42.00 -3.69
CA SER A 735 19.01 -42.15 -2.39
C SER A 735 19.26 -43.55 -1.83
N LEU A 736 19.18 -43.71 -0.52
CA LEU A 736 19.12 -45.02 0.12
C LEU A 736 17.90 -45.06 1.05
N LYS A 737 17.05 -46.06 0.83
CA LYS A 737 15.84 -46.28 1.62
C LYS A 737 16.11 -47.27 2.75
N PHE A 738 15.64 -46.95 3.95
CA PHE A 738 15.82 -47.78 5.13
C PHE A 738 14.53 -47.88 5.92
N LYS A 739 14.12 -49.12 6.23
CA LYS A 739 13.06 -49.38 7.20
C LYS A 739 13.65 -49.52 8.60
N ILE A 740 13.09 -48.77 9.54
CA ILE A 740 13.53 -48.71 10.94
C ILE A 740 12.34 -48.99 11.85
N ASP A 741 12.31 -50.21 12.39
CA ASP A 741 11.25 -50.69 13.28
C ASP A 741 11.51 -50.40 14.77
N GLU A 742 12.67 -49.82 15.09
CA GLU A 742 13.10 -49.51 16.46
C GLU A 742 12.93 -48.02 16.76
N THR A 743 12.16 -47.71 17.81
CA THR A 743 12.06 -46.36 18.38
C THR A 743 13.44 -45.88 18.84
N ASN A 744 14.01 -44.87 18.20
CA ASN A 744 15.29 -44.26 18.58
C ASN A 744 15.54 -42.92 17.88
N GLU A 745 16.48 -42.14 18.43
CA GLU A 745 17.15 -41.09 17.66
C GLU A 745 18.32 -41.70 16.89
N TYR A 746 18.45 -41.30 15.63
CA TYR A 746 19.45 -41.77 14.70
C TYR A 746 20.20 -40.60 14.07
N TYR A 747 21.36 -40.90 13.50
CA TYR A 747 21.92 -40.07 12.45
C TYR A 747 22.35 -40.93 11.26
N ALA A 748 22.23 -40.33 10.07
CA ALA A 748 22.86 -40.83 8.86
C ALA A 748 24.14 -40.04 8.58
N VAL A 749 25.14 -40.72 8.03
CA VAL A 749 26.36 -40.11 7.52
C VAL A 749 26.91 -40.97 6.39
N LEU A 750 27.51 -40.30 5.41
CA LEU A 750 28.16 -40.94 4.26
C LEU A 750 29.65 -41.13 4.53
N PHE A 751 30.17 -42.31 4.21
CA PHE A 751 31.57 -42.70 4.37
C PHE A 751 32.30 -42.84 3.04
N GLN A 752 33.60 -42.58 3.04
CA GLN A 752 34.42 -42.44 1.84
C GLN A 752 34.63 -43.72 1.03
N ASP A 753 35.07 -44.82 1.67
CA ASP A 753 35.76 -45.90 0.94
C ASP A 753 35.70 -47.28 1.61
N GLY A 754 34.52 -47.67 2.13
CA GLY A 754 34.31 -48.94 2.84
C GLY A 754 34.94 -48.99 4.24
N GLY A 755 35.88 -48.09 4.53
CA GLY A 755 36.25 -47.69 5.88
C GLY A 755 35.24 -46.73 6.50
N TYR A 756 35.64 -46.11 7.61
CA TYR A 756 34.79 -45.26 8.47
C TYR A 756 35.18 -43.78 8.40
N THR A 757 35.72 -43.34 7.26
CA THR A 757 36.04 -41.92 7.00
C THR A 757 34.75 -41.17 6.63
N GLU A 758 34.17 -40.41 7.55
CA GLU A 758 32.98 -39.58 7.30
C GLU A 758 33.30 -38.45 6.31
N VAL A 759 32.41 -38.23 5.33
CA VAL A 759 32.59 -37.21 4.26
C VAL A 759 31.39 -36.27 4.09
N THR A 760 30.36 -36.42 4.90
CA THR A 760 29.24 -35.47 5.04
C THR A 760 29.14 -35.00 6.49
N ASP A 761 28.43 -33.90 6.71
CA ASP A 761 27.85 -33.65 8.04
C ASP A 761 26.82 -34.76 8.37
N ARG A 762 26.56 -34.96 9.66
CA ARG A 762 25.63 -35.98 10.15
C ARG A 762 24.20 -35.44 10.15
N GLN A 763 23.29 -36.11 9.45
CA GLN A 763 21.87 -35.74 9.45
C GLN A 763 21.14 -36.49 10.55
N ALA A 764 20.66 -35.78 11.55
CA ALA A 764 19.90 -36.34 12.67
C ALA A 764 18.40 -36.45 12.34
N PHE A 765 17.80 -37.57 12.75
CA PHE A 765 16.37 -37.86 12.59
C PHE A 765 15.91 -38.84 13.67
N TYR A 766 14.59 -38.96 13.84
CA TYR A 766 13.98 -39.71 14.92
C TYR A 766 12.88 -40.64 14.40
N PHE A 767 12.89 -41.87 14.90
CA PHE A 767 11.80 -42.82 14.72
C PHE A 767 11.13 -43.04 16.08
N GLY A 768 9.83 -42.79 16.19
CA GLY A 768 9.10 -42.97 17.44
C GLY A 768 7.77 -42.23 17.52
N PRO A 769 7.05 -42.35 18.64
CA PRO A 769 5.86 -41.54 18.89
C PRO A 769 6.25 -40.08 19.12
N THR A 770 5.38 -39.15 18.72
CA THR A 770 5.51 -37.73 19.07
C THR A 770 5.09 -37.55 20.53
N PRO A 771 5.97 -37.04 21.42
CA PRO A 771 5.61 -36.80 22.82
C PRO A 771 4.53 -35.73 22.93
N GLU A 772 3.55 -35.98 23.78
CA GLU A 772 2.55 -35.00 24.18
C GLU A 772 3.02 -34.35 25.49
N LEU A 773 3.10 -33.02 25.51
CA LEU A 773 3.41 -32.25 26.72
C LEU A 773 2.19 -31.44 27.12
N THR A 774 1.91 -31.37 28.43
CA THR A 774 0.80 -30.61 28.99
C THR A 774 1.26 -29.89 30.26
N LEU A 775 0.91 -28.63 30.39
CA LEU A 775 1.09 -27.85 31.61
C LEU A 775 -0.29 -27.45 32.16
N GLU A 776 -0.38 -27.18 33.45
CA GLU A 776 -1.63 -26.67 34.06
C GLU A 776 -1.95 -25.23 33.65
N LYS A 777 -0.93 -24.46 33.27
CA LYS A 777 -0.98 -23.07 32.79
C LYS A 777 0.28 -22.74 31.99
N THR A 778 0.28 -21.60 31.32
CA THR A 778 1.41 -21.10 30.51
C THR A 778 2.04 -19.80 31.05
N LYS A 779 1.50 -19.22 32.13
CA LYS A 779 2.08 -18.05 32.82
C LYS A 779 2.41 -18.44 34.27
N PHE A 780 3.63 -18.19 34.72
CA PHE A 780 4.15 -18.58 36.03
C PHE A 780 4.78 -17.41 36.78
N GLU A 781 4.72 -17.42 38.10
CA GLU A 781 5.42 -16.44 38.95
C GLU A 781 6.93 -16.71 39.01
N VAL A 782 7.72 -15.69 39.32
CA VAL A 782 9.17 -15.86 39.53
C VAL A 782 9.41 -16.72 40.77
N GLY A 783 10.05 -17.88 40.58
CA GLY A 783 10.28 -18.87 41.63
C GLY A 783 9.11 -19.86 41.83
N GLU A 784 8.11 -19.88 40.95
CA GLU A 784 7.06 -20.91 40.95
C GLU A 784 7.53 -22.22 40.30
N ASP A 785 7.12 -23.33 40.90
CA ASP A 785 7.41 -24.69 40.43
C ASP A 785 6.65 -25.00 39.12
N ILE A 786 7.35 -25.04 38.00
CA ILE A 786 6.74 -25.35 36.69
C ILE A 786 6.59 -26.86 36.55
N THR A 787 5.35 -27.35 36.47
CA THR A 787 5.08 -28.80 36.34
C THR A 787 4.63 -29.16 34.92
N VAL A 788 5.42 -30.00 34.27
CA VAL A 788 5.19 -30.51 32.90
C VAL A 788 4.80 -31.97 32.98
N LYS A 789 3.55 -32.28 32.60
CA LYS A 789 3.08 -33.64 32.34
C LYS A 789 3.48 -34.02 30.93
N PHE A 790 3.86 -35.28 30.75
CA PHE A 790 4.16 -35.84 29.44
C PHE A 790 3.48 -37.19 29.26
N GLN A 791 3.05 -37.47 28.03
CA GLN A 791 2.42 -38.73 27.61
C GLN A 791 2.94 -39.08 26.21
N ASN A 792 2.69 -40.33 25.79
CA ASN A 792 3.10 -40.85 24.48
C ASN A 792 4.60 -40.66 24.16
N ALA A 793 5.44 -40.52 25.19
CA ALA A 793 6.86 -40.29 25.02
C ALA A 793 7.58 -41.61 24.66
N PRO A 794 8.66 -41.57 23.85
CA PRO A 794 9.39 -42.77 23.45
C PRO A 794 10.02 -43.50 24.64
N GLY A 795 10.50 -42.76 25.64
CA GLY A 795 11.13 -43.31 26.84
C GLY A 795 12.50 -43.93 26.55
N LEU A 796 13.30 -43.31 25.66
CA LEU A 796 14.68 -43.70 25.42
C LEU A 796 15.56 -43.32 26.60
N LYS A 797 16.74 -43.95 26.65
CA LYS A 797 17.76 -43.63 27.65
C LYS A 797 18.21 -42.19 27.49
N ASP A 798 18.22 -41.46 28.60
CA ASP A 798 18.63 -40.06 28.70
C ASP A 798 17.67 -39.07 27.97
N ASP A 799 16.45 -39.48 27.61
CA ASP A 799 15.42 -38.52 27.17
C ASP A 799 15.06 -37.54 28.29
N TRP A 800 14.85 -36.28 27.92
CA TRP A 800 14.75 -35.17 28.86
C TRP A 800 13.74 -34.12 28.42
N ILE A 801 13.19 -33.39 29.39
CA ILE A 801 12.36 -32.21 29.14
C ILE A 801 13.16 -31.01 29.63
N ALA A 802 13.10 -29.93 28.86
CA ALA A 802 13.83 -28.71 29.17
C ALA A 802 13.02 -27.45 28.83
N ILE A 803 13.34 -26.41 29.59
CA ILE A 803 12.84 -25.05 29.48
C ILE A 803 13.99 -24.18 28.99
N PHE A 804 13.80 -23.47 27.88
CA PHE A 804 14.77 -22.56 27.27
C PHE A 804 14.19 -21.15 27.21
N ARG A 805 14.97 -20.14 27.56
CA ARG A 805 14.61 -18.73 27.31
C ARG A 805 14.50 -18.51 25.79
N MET A 806 13.52 -17.73 25.36
CA MET A 806 13.37 -17.36 23.95
C MET A 806 14.67 -16.70 23.44
N GLY A 807 15.00 -16.99 22.18
CA GLY A 807 16.26 -16.55 21.55
C GLY A 807 17.44 -17.49 21.74
N LYS A 808 17.37 -18.44 22.68
CA LYS A 808 18.35 -19.53 22.75
C LYS A 808 18.08 -20.56 21.66
N VAL A 809 19.17 -21.07 21.07
CA VAL A 809 19.11 -22.14 20.08
C VAL A 809 19.56 -23.45 20.72
N PRO A 810 18.67 -24.43 20.97
CA PRO A 810 19.03 -25.73 21.53
C PRO A 810 20.20 -26.39 20.78
N GLY A 811 21.26 -26.74 21.51
CA GLY A 811 22.45 -27.41 20.96
C GLY A 811 23.46 -26.50 20.25
N ALA A 812 23.21 -25.19 20.15
CA ALA A 812 24.23 -24.25 19.70
C ALA A 812 25.38 -24.13 20.72
N ALA A 813 26.56 -23.72 20.23
CA ALA A 813 27.72 -23.51 21.08
C ALA A 813 27.55 -22.30 22.03
N GLY A 814 28.34 -22.28 23.09
CA GLY A 814 28.30 -21.23 24.12
C GLY A 814 27.37 -21.57 25.29
N SER A 815 27.68 -21.05 26.47
CA SER A 815 26.88 -21.25 27.69
C SER A 815 25.55 -20.48 27.67
N GLU A 816 25.48 -19.44 26.85
CA GLU A 816 24.31 -18.64 26.55
C GLU A 816 23.17 -19.45 25.91
N ASN A 817 23.48 -20.55 25.21
CA ASN A 817 22.50 -21.41 24.55
C ASN A 817 22.08 -22.63 25.41
N TRP A 818 22.55 -22.74 26.65
CA TRP A 818 22.15 -23.84 27.54
C TRP A 818 20.72 -23.66 28.06
N SER A 819 20.00 -24.77 28.21
CA SER A 819 18.67 -24.84 28.83
C SER A 819 18.64 -24.21 30.22
N ASP A 820 17.62 -23.41 30.50
CA ASP A 820 17.47 -22.71 31.76
C ASP A 820 16.99 -23.62 32.88
N ALA A 821 16.09 -24.57 32.60
CA ALA A 821 15.78 -25.69 33.50
C ALA A 821 15.66 -26.98 32.70
N TRP A 822 16.05 -28.12 33.29
CA TRP A 822 16.00 -29.40 32.58
C TRP A 822 16.04 -30.60 33.52
N GLN A 823 15.45 -31.72 33.10
CA GLN A 823 15.44 -32.97 33.86
C GLN A 823 15.20 -34.18 32.93
N TYR A 824 15.87 -35.30 33.23
CA TYR A 824 15.63 -36.57 32.56
C TYR A 824 14.25 -37.16 32.90
N THR A 825 13.57 -37.68 31.90
CA THR A 825 12.34 -38.48 32.00
C THR A 825 12.58 -39.87 32.62
N ASN A 826 13.84 -40.27 32.77
CA ASN A 826 14.26 -41.57 33.29
C ASN A 826 13.67 -42.79 32.52
N GLN A 827 13.51 -42.66 31.19
CA GLN A 827 12.89 -43.67 30.30
C GLN A 827 11.38 -43.89 30.54
N ALA A 828 10.72 -43.03 31.31
CA ALA A 828 9.28 -43.05 31.40
C ALA A 828 8.64 -42.63 30.06
N LYS A 829 7.52 -43.27 29.70
CA LYS A 829 6.72 -42.95 28.50
C LYS A 829 5.56 -42.00 28.79
N GLU A 830 5.22 -41.90 30.07
CA GLU A 830 4.25 -40.99 30.64
C GLU A 830 4.74 -40.61 32.04
N GLY A 831 4.40 -39.41 32.51
CA GLY A 831 4.83 -38.95 33.82
C GLY A 831 4.70 -37.44 33.99
N GLU A 832 5.37 -36.95 35.02
CA GLU A 832 5.31 -35.57 35.46
C GLU A 832 6.69 -35.14 35.95
N ILE A 833 7.16 -33.98 35.50
CA ILE A 833 8.42 -33.35 35.92
C ILE A 833 8.09 -31.96 36.46
N THR A 834 8.46 -31.71 37.71
CA THR A 834 8.37 -30.40 38.34
C THR A 834 9.75 -29.74 38.39
N PHE A 835 9.83 -28.52 37.85
CA PHE A 835 11.04 -27.71 37.81
C PHE A 835 11.01 -26.64 38.91
N SER A 836 11.48 -26.97 40.10
CA SER A 836 11.57 -26.06 41.26
C SER A 836 12.78 -25.10 41.18
N LYS A 837 13.07 -24.54 40.00
CA LYS A 837 14.25 -23.70 39.76
C LYS A 837 13.85 -22.23 39.65
N ASP A 838 14.56 -21.35 40.37
CA ASP A 838 14.50 -19.90 40.19
C ASP A 838 14.89 -19.52 38.75
N LEU A 839 13.91 -19.54 37.85
CA LEU A 839 14.03 -19.03 36.49
C LEU A 839 13.83 -17.51 36.54
N PRO A 840 14.76 -16.70 35.99
CA PRO A 840 14.59 -15.26 35.91
C PRO A 840 13.34 -14.89 35.12
N LYS A 841 12.82 -13.66 35.29
CA LYS A 841 11.75 -13.18 34.43
C LYS A 841 12.15 -13.25 32.96
N GLY A 842 11.23 -13.69 32.10
CA GLY A 842 11.54 -14.00 30.70
C GLY A 842 10.42 -14.74 29.97
N TYR A 843 10.48 -14.72 28.64
CA TYR A 843 9.76 -15.67 27.80
C TYR A 843 10.57 -16.94 27.66
N TYR A 844 9.90 -18.07 27.72
CA TYR A 844 10.50 -19.38 27.62
C TYR A 844 9.69 -20.28 26.70
N PHE A 845 10.33 -21.35 26.23
CA PHE A 845 9.64 -22.48 25.64
C PHE A 845 10.03 -23.78 26.33
N VAL A 846 9.07 -24.69 26.41
CA VAL A 846 9.22 -26.05 26.91
C VAL A 846 9.24 -27.00 25.72
N ASN A 847 10.22 -27.89 25.67
CA ASN A 847 10.18 -29.01 24.74
C ASN A 847 10.74 -30.32 25.32
N TYR A 848 10.40 -31.41 24.62
CA TYR A 848 10.95 -32.75 24.83
C TYR A 848 12.18 -32.91 23.95
N PHE A 849 13.21 -33.57 24.47
CA PHE A 849 14.49 -33.75 23.81
C PHE A 849 14.97 -35.18 23.95
N THR A 850 15.46 -35.78 22.87
CA THR A 850 15.89 -37.17 22.89
C THR A 850 17.34 -37.34 23.35
N ARG A 851 17.60 -38.41 24.10
CA ARG A 851 18.92 -39.02 24.36
C ARG A 851 20.03 -38.11 24.90
N GLY A 852 19.68 -37.14 25.74
CA GLY A 852 20.62 -36.17 26.34
C GLY A 852 21.15 -35.14 25.35
N GLU A 853 20.54 -35.06 24.18
CA GLU A 853 20.93 -34.25 23.03
C GLU A 853 19.74 -33.34 22.62
N TYR A 854 19.90 -32.50 21.61
CA TYR A 854 18.96 -31.40 21.33
C TYR A 854 18.01 -31.63 20.14
N PHE A 855 17.63 -32.89 19.86
CA PHE A 855 16.62 -33.18 18.83
C PHE A 855 15.20 -32.98 19.39
N GLU A 856 14.39 -32.15 18.71
CA GLU A 856 13.00 -31.80 19.09
C GLU A 856 12.01 -32.63 18.23
N PRO A 857 11.33 -33.65 18.80
CA PRO A 857 10.38 -34.50 18.05
C PRO A 857 8.95 -33.93 17.98
N ARG A 858 8.72 -32.71 18.49
CA ARG A 858 7.42 -32.04 18.57
C ARG A 858 7.57 -30.50 18.54
N GLU A 859 6.47 -29.81 18.28
CA GLU A 859 6.38 -28.35 18.40
C GLU A 859 6.59 -27.84 19.83
N ARG A 860 7.06 -26.61 19.98
CA ARG A 860 7.38 -25.99 21.27
C ARG A 860 6.12 -25.52 21.99
N ILE A 861 6.08 -25.59 23.33
CA ILE A 861 5.06 -24.89 24.14
C ILE A 861 5.67 -23.62 24.71
N LEU A 862 5.09 -22.47 24.40
CA LEU A 862 5.53 -21.18 24.93
C LEU A 862 4.97 -20.94 26.34
N ILE A 863 5.81 -20.42 27.24
CA ILE A 863 5.43 -20.03 28.61
C ILE A 863 6.07 -18.69 29.00
N THR A 864 5.49 -17.98 29.95
CA THR A 864 6.06 -16.77 30.56
C THR A 864 6.40 -16.99 32.03
N ILE A 865 7.44 -16.30 32.50
CA ILE A 865 7.85 -16.31 33.90
C ILE A 865 7.99 -14.86 34.37
N GLY A 866 7.20 -14.49 35.39
CA GLY A 866 7.03 -13.13 35.86
C GLY A 866 6.30 -12.20 34.89
N GLU A 867 6.06 -10.98 35.35
CA GLU A 867 5.46 -9.87 34.58
C GLU A 867 6.53 -8.83 34.19
N ASP A 868 6.14 -7.81 33.42
CA ASP A 868 6.99 -6.72 32.92
C ASP A 868 8.27 -7.23 32.23
N ILE A 869 8.19 -8.28 31.41
CA ILE A 869 9.38 -8.93 30.83
C ILE A 869 10.01 -8.06 29.74
N SER A 870 9.22 -7.67 28.75
CA SER A 870 9.69 -6.86 27.63
C SER A 870 9.86 -5.42 28.06
N SER A 871 10.72 -4.70 27.35
CA SER A 871 10.90 -3.27 27.56
C SER A 871 11.11 -2.55 26.23
N ILE A 872 10.59 -1.33 26.13
CA ILE A 872 10.86 -0.44 25.00
C ILE A 872 11.54 0.85 25.46
N SER A 873 12.21 1.56 24.55
CA SER A 873 12.85 2.85 24.82
C SER A 873 12.97 3.70 23.56
N LEU A 874 13.14 5.00 23.70
CA LEU A 874 13.31 5.95 22.59
C LEU A 874 14.65 6.68 22.72
N ASP A 875 15.20 7.15 21.60
CA ASP A 875 16.41 7.98 21.58
C ASP A 875 16.23 9.31 22.33
N LYS A 876 15.01 9.84 22.35
CA LYS A 876 14.58 11.06 23.05
C LYS A 876 13.06 11.04 23.27
N ASN A 877 12.55 11.98 24.07
CA ASN A 877 11.11 12.07 24.39
C ASN A 877 10.41 13.27 23.70
N GLU A 878 11.14 14.07 22.92
CA GLU A 878 10.60 15.21 22.17
C GLU A 878 11.15 15.22 20.73
N PHE A 879 10.25 15.16 19.76
CA PHE A 879 10.51 15.15 18.32
C PHE A 879 9.76 16.28 17.62
N THR A 880 10.15 16.57 16.39
CA THR A 880 9.40 17.42 15.46
C THR A 880 8.89 16.58 14.30
N THR A 881 7.90 17.06 13.54
CA THR A 881 7.38 16.36 12.33
C THR A 881 8.39 16.24 11.17
N LYS A 882 9.67 16.55 11.40
CA LYS A 882 10.77 16.48 10.42
C LYS A 882 11.91 15.57 10.87
N GLU A 883 11.71 14.82 11.95
CA GLU A 883 12.67 13.88 12.51
C GLU A 883 12.05 12.49 12.57
N ASP A 884 12.83 11.46 12.26
CA ASP A 884 12.44 10.08 12.46
C ASP A 884 12.42 9.75 13.96
N ILE A 885 11.55 8.81 14.37
CA ILE A 885 11.38 8.36 15.74
C ILE A 885 11.81 6.90 15.83
N THR A 886 12.93 6.63 16.53
CA THR A 886 13.38 5.26 16.79
C THR A 886 12.84 4.77 18.13
N ILE A 887 12.12 3.65 18.10
CA ILE A 887 11.69 2.87 19.28
C ILE A 887 12.53 1.60 19.32
N HIS A 888 13.43 1.50 20.30
CA HIS A 888 14.20 0.27 20.57
C HIS A 888 13.38 -0.64 21.47
N TYR A 889 13.34 -1.93 21.16
CA TYR A 889 12.69 -2.96 21.97
C TYR A 889 13.70 -4.02 22.41
N ASN A 890 13.47 -4.59 23.59
CA ASN A 890 14.35 -5.55 24.23
C ASN A 890 13.54 -6.58 25.02
N GLU A 891 13.95 -7.85 24.96
CA GLU A 891 13.26 -9.00 25.55
C GLU A 891 11.79 -9.12 25.08
N ALA A 892 11.53 -8.89 23.78
CA ALA A 892 10.26 -9.26 23.16
C ALA A 892 10.08 -10.80 23.14
N PRO A 893 8.83 -11.33 23.06
CA PRO A 893 8.60 -12.78 23.10
C PRO A 893 9.27 -13.55 21.95
N GLY A 894 9.45 -12.92 20.79
CA GLY A 894 10.12 -13.51 19.63
C GLY A 894 9.20 -14.31 18.72
N ARG A 895 7.89 -14.01 18.69
CA ARG A 895 6.94 -14.53 17.69
C ARG A 895 6.98 -13.66 16.43
N PRO A 896 6.73 -14.21 15.23
CA PRO A 896 6.72 -13.44 13.98
C PRO A 896 5.79 -12.21 14.02
N LYS A 897 4.68 -12.31 14.74
CA LYS A 897 3.65 -11.28 14.87
C LYS A 897 3.65 -10.51 16.20
N ASP A 898 4.73 -10.54 16.97
CA ASP A 898 4.91 -9.56 18.06
C ASP A 898 5.10 -8.16 17.46
N TRP A 899 4.56 -7.11 18.07
CA TRP A 899 4.46 -5.78 17.44
C TRP A 899 4.58 -4.60 18.42
N ILE A 900 5.01 -3.46 17.90
CA ILE A 900 5.08 -2.17 18.59
C ILE A 900 3.87 -1.34 18.20
N GLY A 901 3.06 -0.98 19.19
CA GLY A 901 1.97 -0.03 19.05
C GLY A 901 2.37 1.37 19.47
N VAL A 902 1.79 2.37 18.81
CA VAL A 902 1.94 3.79 19.10
C VAL A 902 0.55 4.42 19.13
N TYR A 903 0.29 5.23 20.15
CA TYR A 903 -1.02 5.76 20.50
C TYR A 903 -0.90 7.18 21.04
N GLU A 904 -1.82 8.06 20.68
CA GLU A 904 -1.96 9.41 21.25
C GLU A 904 -2.32 9.34 22.75
N GLU A 905 -1.81 10.28 23.55
CA GLU A 905 -2.04 10.34 25.01
C GLU A 905 -3.54 10.41 25.31
N GLY A 906 -4.07 9.38 25.98
CA GLY A 906 -5.49 9.24 26.31
C GLY A 906 -6.17 8.06 25.62
N LYS A 907 -5.61 7.54 24.52
CA LYS A 907 -6.13 6.35 23.84
C LYS A 907 -5.89 5.05 24.63
N VAL A 908 -6.81 4.10 24.45
CA VAL A 908 -6.83 2.78 25.10
C VAL A 908 -6.53 1.68 24.06
N PRO A 909 -5.45 0.89 24.23
CA PRO A 909 -5.12 -0.22 23.34
C PRO A 909 -6.26 -1.25 23.21
N GLY A 910 -6.51 -1.73 21.99
CA GLY A 910 -7.61 -2.64 21.68
C GLY A 910 -9.02 -2.05 21.79
N VAL A 911 -9.13 -0.73 21.97
CA VAL A 911 -10.39 0.03 22.03
C VAL A 911 -10.34 1.28 21.15
N ASP A 912 -9.20 1.95 21.09
CA ASP A 912 -8.92 3.15 20.29
C ASP A 912 -7.88 2.90 19.20
N ASP A 913 -7.67 3.89 18.32
CA ASP A 913 -6.75 3.79 17.18
C ASP A 913 -5.28 3.68 17.54
N LEU A 914 -4.61 2.82 16.79
CA LEU A 914 -3.19 2.88 16.57
C LEU A 914 -2.84 4.10 15.71
N ASP A 915 -2.03 5.01 16.26
CA ASP A 915 -1.36 6.06 15.47
C ASP A 915 -0.09 5.51 14.80
N GLY A 916 0.38 4.32 15.21
CA GLY A 916 1.42 3.56 14.53
C GLY A 916 1.44 2.09 14.95
N PHE A 917 1.78 1.21 14.02
CA PHE A 917 1.80 -0.24 14.20
C PHE A 917 2.97 -0.86 13.44
N PHE A 918 3.83 -1.63 14.12
CA PHE A 918 5.07 -2.13 13.54
C PHE A 918 5.47 -3.50 14.12
N TYR A 919 5.42 -4.57 13.32
CA TYR A 919 5.90 -5.89 13.75
C TYR A 919 7.40 -5.90 14.06
N THR A 920 7.79 -6.74 15.02
CA THR A 920 9.20 -7.06 15.36
C THR A 920 9.75 -8.23 14.54
N TYR A 921 8.89 -8.98 13.84
CA TYR A 921 9.24 -10.12 12.98
C TYR A 921 9.98 -11.25 13.70
N GLY A 922 9.60 -11.55 14.94
CA GLY A 922 10.31 -12.52 15.79
C GLY A 922 11.63 -11.99 16.37
N GLY A 923 11.97 -10.72 16.11
CA GLY A 923 13.05 -10.03 16.77
C GLY A 923 12.78 -9.93 18.27
N ILE A 924 13.70 -10.46 19.08
CA ILE A 924 13.65 -10.37 20.55
C ILE A 924 14.21 -9.03 21.03
N ASN A 925 15.23 -8.53 20.32
CA ASN A 925 15.84 -7.22 20.55
C ASN A 925 16.05 -6.55 19.19
N GLY A 926 15.75 -5.25 19.09
CA GLY A 926 15.84 -4.52 17.84
C GLY A 926 15.28 -3.10 17.95
N SER A 927 14.97 -2.50 16.81
CA SER A 927 14.42 -1.14 16.75
C SER A 927 13.45 -0.99 15.60
N ILE A 928 12.39 -0.22 15.84
CA ILE A 928 11.44 0.28 14.85
C ILE A 928 11.73 1.74 14.59
N THR A 929 11.62 2.18 13.33
CA THR A 929 11.71 3.59 12.94
C THR A 929 10.39 4.04 12.33
N ILE A 930 9.81 5.07 12.92
CA ILE A 930 8.67 5.83 12.38
C ILE A 930 9.26 7.02 11.61
N ASN A 931 8.84 7.27 10.37
CA ASN A 931 9.48 8.28 9.54
C ASN A 931 8.99 9.70 9.88
N ALA A 932 9.83 10.68 9.56
CA ALA A 932 9.51 12.09 9.64
C ALA A 932 8.20 12.44 8.90
N GLY A 933 7.14 12.69 9.67
CA GLY A 933 5.83 13.11 9.17
C GLY A 933 4.71 12.07 9.35
N ASP A 934 5.04 10.82 9.68
CA ASP A 934 4.04 9.75 9.86
C ASP A 934 3.14 9.99 11.09
N LEU A 935 3.60 10.75 12.09
CA LEU A 935 2.82 11.17 13.26
C LEU A 935 2.53 12.68 13.24
N LYS A 936 1.26 13.05 13.46
CA LYS A 936 0.82 14.44 13.70
C LYS A 936 1.41 14.99 15.03
N PRO A 937 1.54 16.31 15.21
CA PRO A 937 1.89 16.87 16.51
C PRO A 937 0.87 16.54 17.59
N GLY A 938 1.37 16.10 18.74
CA GLY A 938 0.61 15.56 19.83
C GLY A 938 1.54 14.91 20.85
N LYS A 939 0.95 14.42 21.94
CA LYS A 939 1.66 13.55 22.88
C LYS A 939 1.25 12.11 22.58
N TYR A 940 2.18 11.19 22.74
CA TYR A 940 2.00 9.78 22.42
C TYR A 940 2.56 8.91 23.52
N PHE A 941 2.11 7.67 23.59
CA PHE A 941 2.84 6.56 24.16
C PHE A 941 3.07 5.46 23.14
N SER A 942 4.07 4.62 23.38
CA SER A 942 4.26 3.36 22.69
C SER A 942 4.31 2.20 23.68
N SER A 943 4.03 0.98 23.23
CA SER A 943 4.14 -0.28 24.00
C SER A 943 4.38 -1.47 23.06
N LEU A 944 4.87 -2.59 23.58
CA LEU A 944 5.04 -3.86 22.86
C LEU A 944 3.87 -4.80 23.18
N TYR A 945 3.41 -5.47 22.13
CA TYR A 945 2.27 -6.38 22.07
C TYR A 945 2.67 -7.70 21.42
N ILE A 946 1.86 -8.74 21.59
CA ILE A 946 2.24 -10.11 21.21
C ILE A 946 1.21 -10.73 20.25
N ASP A 947 1.69 -11.42 19.22
CA ASP A 947 0.91 -12.34 18.38
C ASP A 947 -0.46 -11.82 17.84
N ASP A 948 -0.49 -10.64 17.21
CA ASP A 948 -1.73 -9.93 16.79
C ASP A 948 -2.75 -9.64 17.91
N SER A 949 -2.38 -9.85 19.17
CA SER A 949 -3.23 -9.57 20.33
C SER A 949 -2.97 -8.18 20.91
N TRP A 950 -3.92 -7.70 21.70
CA TRP A 950 -3.83 -6.45 22.46
C TRP A 950 -3.21 -6.62 23.86
N GLU A 951 -2.55 -7.77 24.15
CA GLU A 951 -1.82 -7.97 25.41
C GLU A 951 -0.54 -7.12 25.41
N GLU A 952 -0.56 -5.99 26.13
CA GLU A 952 0.65 -5.20 26.42
C GLU A 952 1.60 -6.00 27.30
N VAL A 953 2.88 -6.10 26.88
CA VAL A 953 3.91 -6.84 27.61
C VAL A 953 5.18 -6.05 27.92
N SER A 954 5.21 -4.77 27.56
CA SER A 954 6.24 -3.80 28.00
C SER A 954 5.61 -2.63 28.75
N GLU A 955 6.45 -1.81 29.38
CA GLU A 955 5.98 -0.53 29.90
C GLU A 955 5.65 0.46 28.77
N ARG A 956 4.68 1.34 29.02
CA ARG A 956 4.39 2.45 28.10
C ARG A 956 5.49 3.51 28.12
N LYS A 957 5.95 3.96 26.94
CA LYS A 957 6.90 5.08 26.81
C LYS A 957 6.26 6.29 26.16
N ASN A 958 6.16 7.38 26.92
CA ASN A 958 5.59 8.63 26.46
C ASN A 958 6.61 9.50 25.70
N PHE A 959 6.19 10.12 24.61
CA PHE A 959 6.95 11.11 23.85
C PHE A 959 6.03 12.20 23.26
N VAL A 960 6.61 13.29 22.78
CA VAL A 960 5.88 14.43 22.19
C VAL A 960 6.38 14.70 20.78
N VAL A 961 5.47 14.86 19.82
CA VAL A 961 5.76 15.39 18.49
C VAL A 961 5.28 16.83 18.45
N LYS A 962 6.18 17.79 18.15
CA LYS A 962 5.86 19.23 18.10
C LYS A 962 5.57 19.72 16.69
N GLY A 963 4.70 20.71 16.59
CA GLY A 963 4.44 21.46 15.36
C GLY A 963 5.69 22.16 14.82
N THR A 964 5.67 22.51 13.52
CA THR A 964 6.80 23.20 12.88
C THR A 964 6.37 24.49 12.20
N ARG A 965 7.31 25.45 12.13
CA ARG A 965 7.16 26.78 11.52
C ARG A 965 8.06 26.87 10.28
N THR A 966 7.59 27.55 9.23
CA THR A 966 8.43 27.98 8.10
C THR A 966 8.14 29.44 7.76
N ASP A 967 9.19 30.25 7.62
CA ASP A 967 9.11 31.65 7.18
C ASP A 967 9.76 31.82 5.80
N ASP A 968 9.11 32.58 4.92
CA ASP A 968 9.63 32.88 3.58
C ASP A 968 10.18 34.32 3.45
N LYS A 969 10.73 34.65 2.26
CA LYS A 969 11.30 35.99 1.98
C LYS A 969 10.27 37.07 1.65
N THR A 970 8.99 36.73 1.55
CA THR A 970 7.86 37.65 1.31
C THR A 970 7.11 38.00 2.61
N GLY A 971 7.39 37.27 3.69
CA GLY A 971 6.77 37.41 5.00
C GLY A 971 5.65 36.41 5.25
N VAL A 972 5.53 35.35 4.44
CA VAL A 972 4.60 34.24 4.71
C VAL A 972 5.21 33.36 5.80
N THR A 973 4.53 33.29 6.95
CA THR A 973 4.79 32.34 8.04
C THR A 973 3.74 31.24 7.97
N THR A 974 4.14 30.00 7.68
CA THR A 974 3.24 28.83 7.70
C THR A 974 3.50 28.01 8.95
N LEU A 975 2.42 27.62 9.64
CA LEU A 975 2.46 26.69 10.77
C LEU A 975 1.92 25.32 10.35
N TYR A 976 2.50 24.26 10.92
CA TYR A 976 2.13 22.87 10.65
C TYR A 976 1.75 22.14 11.95
N GLY A 977 0.65 21.39 11.87
CA GLY A 977 0.08 20.54 12.93
C GLY A 977 -0.41 21.30 14.15
N THR A 978 -0.46 20.66 15.31
CA THR A 978 -1.12 21.22 16.51
C THR A 978 -0.28 22.28 17.22
N TRP A 979 -0.89 23.43 17.52
CA TRP A 979 -0.34 24.52 18.34
C TRP A 979 -1.32 24.89 19.46
N ASN A 980 -0.79 25.32 20.61
CA ASN A 980 -1.59 25.93 21.69
C ASN A 980 -1.41 27.46 21.75
N ASN A 981 -2.24 28.14 22.53
CA ASN A 981 -2.23 29.61 22.58
C ASN A 981 -0.91 30.16 23.16
N GLU A 982 -0.30 29.54 24.18
CA GLU A 982 0.98 30.00 24.74
C GLU A 982 2.11 29.94 23.70
N GLU A 983 2.17 28.86 22.91
CA GLU A 983 3.11 28.72 21.79
C GLU A 983 2.88 29.79 20.72
N LEU A 984 1.63 30.06 20.33
CA LEU A 984 1.28 31.12 19.37
C LEU A 984 1.64 32.52 19.87
N GLN A 985 1.34 32.85 21.13
CA GLN A 985 1.68 34.15 21.72
C GLN A 985 3.21 34.39 21.70
N SER A 986 4.01 33.32 21.81
CA SER A 986 5.48 33.39 21.80
C SER A 986 6.10 33.71 20.43
N LEU A 987 5.34 33.63 19.33
CA LEU A 987 5.86 33.82 17.96
C LEU A 987 6.18 35.29 17.66
N ASP A 988 7.41 35.59 17.23
CA ASP A 988 7.67 36.85 16.55
C ASP A 988 7.01 36.85 15.16
N LEU A 989 5.97 37.68 15.01
CA LEU A 989 5.17 37.90 13.80
C LEU A 989 5.28 39.35 13.30
N SER A 990 6.25 40.12 13.79
CA SER A 990 6.44 41.55 13.44
C SER A 990 6.72 41.81 11.96
N ASN A 991 7.25 40.81 11.25
CA ASN A 991 7.52 40.85 9.81
C ASN A 991 6.54 39.99 8.98
N ALA A 992 5.57 39.32 9.60
CA ALA A 992 4.66 38.42 8.90
C ALA A 992 3.66 39.22 8.04
N THR A 993 3.68 39.03 6.73
CA THR A 993 2.67 39.57 5.80
C THR A 993 1.48 38.61 5.65
N VAL A 994 1.72 37.31 5.84
CA VAL A 994 0.69 36.27 5.93
C VAL A 994 1.03 35.32 7.07
N LEU A 995 0.05 34.95 7.89
CA LEU A 995 0.09 33.82 8.81
C LEU A 995 -0.82 32.73 8.26
N ASP A 996 -0.22 31.67 7.72
CA ASP A 996 -0.93 30.55 7.10
C ASP A 996 -1.12 29.40 8.10
N LEU A 997 -2.37 29.23 8.54
CA LEU A 997 -2.80 28.25 9.52
C LEU A 997 -3.55 27.08 8.89
N ARG A 998 -3.67 27.02 7.56
CA ARG A 998 -4.44 25.95 6.88
C ARG A 998 -3.91 24.54 7.14
N ASN A 999 -2.63 24.42 7.46
CA ASN A 999 -1.97 23.16 7.81
C ASN A 999 -1.79 22.99 9.33
N ALA A 1000 -2.39 23.86 10.15
CA ALA A 1000 -2.28 23.85 11.59
C ALA A 1000 -3.63 23.60 12.27
N THR A 1001 -3.59 22.89 13.39
CA THR A 1001 -4.75 22.72 14.28
C THR A 1001 -4.50 23.59 15.51
N ILE A 1002 -5.40 24.53 15.80
CA ILE A 1002 -5.28 25.36 17.01
C ILE A 1002 -6.11 24.70 18.10
N SER A 1003 -5.44 24.25 19.15
CA SER A 1003 -6.04 23.40 20.21
C SER A 1003 -6.90 24.17 21.22
N GLU A 1004 -6.79 25.50 21.24
CA GLU A 1004 -7.46 26.40 22.18
C GLU A 1004 -7.81 27.74 21.50
N ASP A 1005 -8.39 28.67 22.27
CA ASP A 1005 -8.76 30.03 21.87
C ASP A 1005 -7.68 30.76 21.03
N PHE A 1006 -7.93 30.93 19.72
CA PHE A 1006 -7.02 31.67 18.83
C PHE A 1006 -7.11 33.19 19.03
N ALA A 1007 -5.96 33.83 19.30
CA ALA A 1007 -5.79 35.28 19.25
C ALA A 1007 -4.41 35.67 18.70
N LEU A 1008 -4.36 36.62 17.76
CA LEU A 1008 -3.11 37.24 17.33
C LEU A 1008 -2.45 38.01 18.49
N ASN A 1009 -1.11 37.98 18.55
CA ASN A 1009 -0.35 38.70 19.56
C ASN A 1009 -0.15 40.20 19.23
N GLU A 1010 0.19 41.01 20.23
CA GLU A 1010 0.37 42.47 20.06
C GLU A 1010 1.54 42.86 19.14
N THR A 1011 2.44 41.93 18.84
CA THR A 1011 3.62 42.14 18.00
C THR A 1011 3.40 41.86 16.52
N VAL A 1012 2.23 41.33 16.13
CA VAL A 1012 1.90 41.04 14.73
C VAL A 1012 1.95 42.31 13.87
N ASN A 1013 2.48 42.18 12.64
CA ASN A 1013 2.29 43.19 11.61
C ASN A 1013 0.78 43.49 11.45
N PRO A 1014 0.30 44.74 11.60
CA PRO A 1014 -1.13 45.05 11.55
C PRO A 1014 -1.77 44.85 10.18
N ASN A 1015 -0.99 44.58 9.13
CA ASN A 1015 -1.45 44.22 7.79
C ASN A 1015 -1.33 42.73 7.48
N CYS A 1016 -0.96 41.90 8.46
CA CYS A 1016 -0.83 40.45 8.30
C CYS A 1016 -2.19 39.83 7.96
N LEU A 1017 -2.27 39.09 6.86
CA LEU A 1017 -3.44 38.28 6.52
C LEU A 1017 -3.36 36.94 7.24
N VAL A 1018 -4.41 36.54 7.97
CA VAL A 1018 -4.48 35.21 8.59
C VAL A 1018 -5.31 34.30 7.70
N TYR A 1019 -4.70 33.25 7.16
CA TYR A 1019 -5.39 32.26 6.35
C TYR A 1019 -5.85 31.10 7.23
N ILE A 1020 -7.16 30.85 7.24
CA ILE A 1020 -7.79 29.77 8.01
C ILE A 1020 -8.69 28.93 7.11
N THR A 1021 -8.99 27.70 7.53
CA THR A 1021 -10.01 26.86 6.88
C THR A 1021 -11.41 27.36 7.24
N ALA A 1022 -12.41 26.99 6.44
CA ALA A 1022 -13.82 27.28 6.75
C ALA A 1022 -14.24 26.77 8.14
N GLU A 1023 -13.74 25.59 8.53
CA GLU A 1023 -14.01 24.91 9.81
C GLU A 1023 -13.35 25.57 11.03
N THR A 1024 -12.36 26.44 10.83
CA THR A 1024 -11.66 27.09 11.95
C THR A 1024 -12.59 28.06 12.67
N VAL A 1025 -13.01 27.70 13.89
CA VAL A 1025 -13.83 28.54 14.77
C VAL A 1025 -12.97 29.63 15.40
N LEU A 1026 -13.46 30.88 15.39
CA LEU A 1026 -12.81 32.02 16.03
C LEU A 1026 -13.73 32.64 17.07
N ASN A 1027 -13.18 33.02 18.23
CA ASN A 1027 -13.95 33.57 19.36
C ASN A 1027 -14.49 34.98 19.11
N SER A 1028 -13.91 35.69 18.15
CA SER A 1028 -14.36 37.00 17.69
C SER A 1028 -13.93 37.18 16.23
N GLU A 1029 -14.76 37.79 15.41
CA GLU A 1029 -14.31 38.27 14.10
C GLU A 1029 -13.25 39.36 14.29
N GLN A 1030 -12.04 39.09 13.79
CA GLN A 1030 -10.94 40.05 13.73
C GLN A 1030 -10.76 40.50 12.27
N PRO A 1031 -10.31 41.74 12.01
CA PRO A 1031 -9.95 42.15 10.66
C PRO A 1031 -8.77 41.33 10.14
N ASN A 1032 -8.60 41.29 8.81
CA ASN A 1032 -7.51 40.59 8.11
C ASN A 1032 -7.54 39.05 8.18
N VAL A 1033 -8.61 38.45 8.71
CA VAL A 1033 -8.86 37.00 8.61
C VAL A 1033 -9.47 36.69 7.24
N VAL A 1034 -8.84 35.78 6.50
CA VAL A 1034 -9.32 35.22 5.23
C VAL A 1034 -9.73 33.77 5.47
N ARG A 1035 -11.03 33.48 5.34
CA ARG A 1035 -11.58 32.12 5.35
C ARG A 1035 -11.45 31.52 3.96
N ILE A 1036 -10.77 30.39 3.87
CA ILE A 1036 -10.56 29.68 2.61
C ILE A 1036 -11.39 28.39 2.65
N SER A 1037 -12.24 28.23 1.63
CA SER A 1037 -13.15 27.11 1.43
C SER A 1037 -12.96 26.51 0.03
N GLN A 1038 -13.68 25.42 -0.29
CA GLN A 1038 -13.68 24.85 -1.64
C GLN A 1038 -14.36 25.78 -2.66
N ASP A 1039 -15.37 26.56 -2.24
CA ASP A 1039 -16.11 27.50 -3.09
C ASP A 1039 -15.37 28.83 -3.35
N GLY A 1040 -14.27 29.07 -2.64
CA GLY A 1040 -13.48 30.30 -2.74
C GLY A 1040 -12.96 30.80 -1.41
N ALA A 1041 -12.39 32.01 -1.43
CA ALA A 1041 -11.83 32.68 -0.26
C ALA A 1041 -12.53 34.01 -0.01
N GLU A 1042 -12.89 34.27 1.25
CA GLU A 1042 -13.60 35.47 1.68
C GLU A 1042 -13.02 36.08 2.96
N ALA A 1043 -13.17 37.39 3.11
CA ALA A 1043 -12.86 38.11 4.33
C ALA A 1043 -13.96 39.13 4.63
N LYS A 1044 -14.41 39.23 5.88
CA LYS A 1044 -15.46 40.21 6.24
C LYS A 1044 -14.95 41.65 6.22
N GLN A 1045 -13.74 41.85 6.75
CA GLN A 1045 -13.11 43.16 6.85
C GLN A 1045 -11.59 43.03 6.72
N ILE A 1046 -11.01 43.83 5.83
CA ILE A 1046 -9.56 44.04 5.73
C ILE A 1046 -9.24 45.47 6.18
N VAL A 1047 -8.23 45.61 7.03
CA VAL A 1047 -7.71 46.89 7.54
C VAL A 1047 -6.23 46.98 7.19
N LEU A 1048 -5.89 47.94 6.34
CA LEU A 1048 -4.52 48.21 5.90
C LEU A 1048 -4.04 49.52 6.50
N LYS A 1049 -3.06 49.43 7.40
CA LYS A 1049 -2.36 50.58 7.96
C LYS A 1049 -1.16 50.96 7.10
N ASP A 1050 -1.02 52.25 6.86
CA ASP A 1050 0.11 52.82 6.15
C ASP A 1050 1.48 52.43 6.77
N GLN A 1051 2.54 52.43 5.95
CA GLN A 1051 3.93 52.10 6.30
C GLN A 1051 4.22 50.64 6.71
N HIS A 1052 3.20 49.84 7.03
CA HIS A 1052 3.35 48.40 7.33
C HIS A 1052 3.35 47.55 6.04
N PRO A 1053 4.15 46.47 5.95
CA PRO A 1053 4.26 45.68 4.73
C PRO A 1053 3.01 44.83 4.47
N PHE A 1054 2.66 44.64 3.20
CA PHE A 1054 1.55 43.81 2.75
C PHE A 1054 1.99 42.87 1.63
N TYR A 1055 1.50 41.63 1.66
CA TYR A 1055 1.62 40.63 0.60
C TYR A 1055 0.41 39.70 0.69
N ASN A 1056 -0.05 39.21 -0.45
CA ASN A 1056 -1.19 38.31 -0.57
C ASN A 1056 -0.88 37.23 -1.60
N SER A 1057 -1.00 35.95 -1.23
CA SER A 1057 -0.70 34.79 -2.08
C SER A 1057 -1.95 34.03 -2.55
N CYS A 1058 -3.13 34.32 -1.99
CA CYS A 1058 -4.42 33.74 -2.38
C CYS A 1058 -5.41 34.84 -2.75
N PRO A 1059 -6.10 34.81 -3.91
CA PRO A 1059 -7.11 35.81 -4.23
C PRO A 1059 -8.36 35.60 -3.37
N PHE A 1060 -8.97 36.68 -2.87
CA PHE A 1060 -10.18 36.62 -2.04
C PHE A 1060 -11.06 37.86 -2.20
N THR A 1061 -12.35 37.72 -1.87
CA THR A 1061 -13.30 38.85 -1.84
C THR A 1061 -13.43 39.39 -0.41
N ALA A 1062 -13.28 40.70 -0.24
CA ALA A 1062 -13.40 41.37 1.04
C ALA A 1062 -14.72 42.17 1.12
N GLY A 1063 -15.62 41.82 2.03
CA GLY A 1063 -16.89 42.54 2.21
C GLY A 1063 -16.69 44.03 2.54
N SER A 1064 -15.60 44.35 3.23
CA SER A 1064 -15.10 45.73 3.38
C SER A 1064 -13.56 45.76 3.42
N VAL A 1065 -12.98 46.81 2.85
CA VAL A 1065 -11.53 47.12 2.91
C VAL A 1065 -11.36 48.57 3.29
N VAL A 1066 -10.53 48.84 4.31
CA VAL A 1066 -10.20 50.19 4.78
C VAL A 1066 -8.69 50.38 4.79
N TYR A 1067 -8.20 51.37 4.06
CA TYR A 1067 -6.82 51.84 4.13
C TYR A 1067 -6.74 53.17 4.90
N THR A 1068 -5.89 53.25 5.91
CA THR A 1068 -5.72 54.47 6.74
C THR A 1068 -4.29 54.99 6.70
N ARG A 1069 -4.13 56.29 6.47
CA ARG A 1069 -2.86 57.00 6.49
C ARG A 1069 -2.98 58.34 7.23
N SER A 1070 -2.26 58.46 8.34
CA SER A 1070 -2.20 59.66 9.17
C SER A 1070 -0.86 60.41 9.03
N ALA A 1071 -0.78 61.63 9.54
CA ALA A 1071 0.39 62.50 9.56
C ALA A 1071 0.97 62.85 8.16
N LEU A 1072 0.12 63.37 7.27
CA LEU A 1072 0.57 63.97 6.01
C LEU A 1072 1.37 65.26 6.23
N ASN A 1073 2.61 65.28 5.74
CA ASN A 1073 3.55 66.42 5.87
C ASN A 1073 3.56 67.35 4.62
N SER A 1074 2.68 67.10 3.65
CA SER A 1074 2.59 67.81 2.38
C SER A 1074 1.17 67.65 1.80
N SER A 1075 0.74 68.60 0.97
CA SER A 1075 -0.59 68.57 0.33
C SER A 1075 -0.77 67.37 -0.60
N TRP A 1076 0.29 66.98 -1.29
CA TRP A 1076 0.37 65.85 -2.20
C TRP A 1076 0.97 64.63 -1.50
N SER A 1077 0.51 63.44 -1.91
CA SER A 1077 1.11 62.16 -1.54
C SER A 1077 0.90 61.09 -2.60
N SER A 1078 1.79 60.10 -2.63
CA SER A 1078 1.63 58.92 -3.46
C SER A 1078 1.01 57.77 -2.68
N VAL A 1079 0.30 56.90 -3.40
CA VAL A 1079 -0.29 55.66 -2.90
C VAL A 1079 -0.34 54.60 -4.00
N VAL A 1080 -0.32 53.33 -3.60
CA VAL A 1080 -0.69 52.18 -4.43
C VAL A 1080 -1.48 51.25 -3.50
N LEU A 1081 -2.62 50.73 -3.94
CA LEU A 1081 -3.54 49.93 -3.10
C LEU A 1081 -3.86 48.58 -3.75
N PRO A 1082 -3.98 47.47 -2.98
CA PRO A 1082 -4.19 46.13 -3.53
C PRO A 1082 -5.65 45.84 -3.93
N PHE A 1083 -6.54 46.84 -3.83
CA PHE A 1083 -7.96 46.77 -4.11
C PHE A 1083 -8.39 47.95 -5.01
N ALA A 1084 -9.48 47.76 -5.76
CA ALA A 1084 -10.10 48.81 -6.56
C ALA A 1084 -11.02 49.69 -5.68
N PHE A 1085 -11.13 50.98 -5.99
CA PHE A 1085 -11.99 51.91 -5.24
C PHE A 1085 -12.52 53.02 -6.16
N SER A 1086 -13.72 53.55 -5.86
CA SER A 1086 -14.29 54.70 -6.58
C SER A 1086 -13.85 56.02 -5.95
N THR A 1087 -13.54 57.01 -6.78
CA THR A 1087 -13.34 58.40 -6.33
C THR A 1087 -14.60 59.00 -5.71
N ASP A 1088 -15.77 58.49 -6.07
CA ASP A 1088 -17.07 59.00 -5.59
C ASP A 1088 -17.31 58.66 -4.12
N ASN A 1089 -16.58 57.68 -3.57
CA ASN A 1089 -16.63 57.25 -2.18
C ASN A 1089 -15.61 57.96 -1.28
N LEU A 1090 -14.82 58.88 -1.83
CA LEU A 1090 -13.82 59.66 -1.07
C LEU A 1090 -14.46 60.88 -0.41
N SER A 1091 -13.84 61.36 0.68
CA SER A 1091 -14.24 62.63 1.27
C SER A 1091 -13.87 63.82 0.37
N ASN A 1092 -14.70 64.87 0.36
CA ASN A 1092 -14.59 66.02 -0.57
C ASN A 1092 -13.25 66.78 -0.52
N ASP A 1093 -12.45 66.58 0.52
CA ASP A 1093 -11.11 67.13 0.72
C ASP A 1093 -9.98 66.30 0.08
N ILE A 1094 -10.28 65.08 -0.39
CA ILE A 1094 -9.34 64.18 -1.08
C ILE A 1094 -9.58 64.24 -2.59
N GLN A 1095 -8.54 64.55 -3.36
CA GLN A 1095 -8.55 64.53 -4.82
C GLN A 1095 -7.51 63.53 -5.32
N VAL A 1096 -7.90 62.58 -6.17
CA VAL A 1096 -6.99 61.56 -6.72
C VAL A 1096 -6.59 61.90 -8.16
N TYR A 1097 -5.36 61.57 -8.52
CA TYR A 1097 -4.73 61.94 -9.77
C TYR A 1097 -3.89 60.78 -10.35
N THR A 1098 -3.99 60.59 -11.66
CA THR A 1098 -3.14 59.69 -12.44
C THR A 1098 -1.96 60.45 -13.06
N TYR A 1099 -0.80 59.81 -13.09
CA TYR A 1099 0.38 60.28 -13.84
C TYR A 1099 0.07 60.29 -15.35
N THR A 1100 0.40 61.36 -16.07
CA THR A 1100 0.20 61.41 -17.53
C THR A 1100 1.49 61.55 -18.32
N ASP A 1101 2.32 62.56 -18.02
CA ASP A 1101 3.44 62.97 -18.87
C ASP A 1101 4.52 63.68 -18.03
N ILE A 1102 5.80 63.50 -18.34
CA ILE A 1102 6.91 64.21 -17.68
C ILE A 1102 7.59 65.13 -18.68
N VAL A 1103 7.56 66.44 -18.42
CA VAL A 1103 8.19 67.45 -19.29
C VAL A 1103 9.46 67.98 -18.61
N THR A 1104 10.57 67.88 -19.32
CA THR A 1104 11.91 68.25 -18.82
C THR A 1104 12.38 69.61 -19.36
N ASP A 1105 12.98 70.42 -18.49
CA ASP A 1105 13.71 71.65 -18.80
C ASP A 1105 15.09 71.60 -18.11
N GLY A 1106 16.03 70.88 -18.74
CA GLY A 1106 17.35 70.60 -18.17
C GLY A 1106 17.29 69.67 -16.96
N GLU A 1107 17.90 70.07 -15.85
CA GLU A 1107 17.92 69.29 -14.59
C GLU A 1107 16.63 69.43 -13.75
N SER A 1108 15.60 70.10 -14.26
CA SER A 1108 14.31 70.28 -13.57
C SER A 1108 13.15 70.11 -14.56
N GLY A 1109 11.92 70.04 -14.07
CA GLY A 1109 10.76 69.92 -14.93
C GLY A 1109 9.43 69.93 -14.20
N TYR A 1110 8.41 69.41 -14.86
CA TYR A 1110 7.07 69.24 -14.32
C TYR A 1110 6.46 67.90 -14.71
N LEU A 1111 5.92 67.21 -13.71
CA LEU A 1111 5.05 66.06 -13.85
C LEU A 1111 3.64 66.56 -14.12
N LYS A 1112 3.09 66.25 -15.30
CA LYS A 1112 1.66 66.42 -15.55
C LYS A 1112 0.88 65.30 -14.89
N VAL A 1113 -0.22 65.70 -14.27
CA VAL A 1113 -1.19 64.80 -13.66
C VAL A 1113 -2.59 65.18 -14.10
N LYS A 1114 -3.42 64.17 -14.31
CA LYS A 1114 -4.84 64.32 -14.61
C LYS A 1114 -5.65 63.88 -13.40
N GLN A 1115 -6.68 64.65 -13.04
CA GLN A 1115 -7.61 64.24 -11.99
C GLN A 1115 -8.35 62.97 -12.42
N ALA A 1116 -8.43 62.01 -11.51
CA ALA A 1116 -9.09 60.74 -11.74
C ALA A 1116 -10.59 60.86 -11.37
N GLU A 1117 -11.45 60.13 -12.08
CA GLU A 1117 -12.91 60.15 -11.92
C GLU A 1117 -13.44 58.71 -12.08
N GLY A 1118 -14.39 58.30 -11.24
CA GLY A 1118 -15.00 56.97 -11.24
C GLY A 1118 -14.15 55.90 -10.54
N GLU A 1119 -14.28 54.65 -10.98
CA GLU A 1119 -13.53 53.51 -10.42
C GLU A 1119 -12.06 53.49 -10.86
N LEU A 1120 -11.18 53.28 -9.88
CA LEU A 1120 -9.74 53.14 -10.05
C LEU A 1120 -9.33 51.70 -9.78
N THR A 1121 -8.51 51.13 -10.66
CA THR A 1121 -8.12 49.72 -10.61
C THR A 1121 -7.15 49.42 -9.49
N ALA A 1122 -7.27 48.23 -8.89
CA ALA A 1122 -6.29 47.69 -7.95
C ALA A 1122 -4.86 47.70 -8.52
N ASN A 1123 -3.87 47.78 -7.64
CA ASN A 1123 -2.44 47.78 -7.94
C ASN A 1123 -1.92 48.98 -8.77
N GLN A 1124 -2.77 49.98 -9.03
CA GLN A 1124 -2.39 51.18 -9.77
C GLN A 1124 -1.61 52.18 -8.88
N PRO A 1125 -0.41 52.63 -9.29
CA PRO A 1125 0.28 53.76 -8.70
C PRO A 1125 -0.48 55.08 -8.93
N LEU A 1126 -0.81 55.79 -7.86
CA LEU A 1126 -1.63 57.00 -7.88
C LEU A 1126 -0.99 58.13 -7.05
N LEU A 1127 -1.41 59.36 -7.35
CA LEU A 1127 -1.24 60.52 -6.47
C LEU A 1127 -2.59 60.87 -5.86
N PHE A 1128 -2.57 61.34 -4.63
CA PHE A 1128 -3.70 62.06 -4.06
C PHE A 1128 -3.23 63.40 -3.49
N LYS A 1129 -4.18 64.32 -3.37
CA LYS A 1129 -4.02 65.62 -2.74
C LYS A 1129 -5.06 65.76 -1.65
N SER A 1130 -4.64 66.11 -0.44
CA SER A 1130 -5.52 66.41 0.69
C SER A 1130 -5.00 67.62 1.47
N GLN A 1131 -5.90 68.28 2.21
CA GLN A 1131 -5.52 69.29 3.23
C GLN A 1131 -5.74 68.77 4.65
N ASN A 1132 -6.32 67.58 4.78
CA ASN A 1132 -6.53 66.90 6.05
C ASN A 1132 -5.29 66.03 6.35
N PRO A 1133 -4.70 66.10 7.57
CA PRO A 1133 -3.53 65.29 7.94
C PRO A 1133 -3.81 63.78 8.00
N GLU A 1134 -5.08 63.36 7.92
CA GLU A 1134 -5.51 61.97 7.90
C GLU A 1134 -6.33 61.67 6.65
N VAL A 1135 -6.05 60.52 6.01
CA VAL A 1135 -6.70 60.06 4.79
C VAL A 1135 -7.12 58.60 4.97
N GLN A 1136 -8.39 58.34 4.66
CA GLN A 1136 -9.02 57.03 4.70
C GLN A 1136 -9.60 56.73 3.31
N ILE A 1137 -9.34 55.53 2.79
CA ILE A 1137 -9.83 55.06 1.49
C ILE A 1137 -10.53 53.73 1.73
N GLU A 1138 -11.78 53.62 1.28
CA GLU A 1138 -12.64 52.47 1.55
C GLU A 1138 -13.19 51.85 0.26
N ALA A 1139 -13.42 50.55 0.30
CA ALA A 1139 -14.17 49.80 -0.70
C ALA A 1139 -15.01 48.70 -0.04
N THR A 1140 -16.14 48.36 -0.66
CA THR A 1140 -17.00 47.23 -0.28
C THR A 1140 -16.99 46.17 -1.37
N ASP A 1141 -17.19 44.91 -1.00
CA ASP A 1141 -17.18 43.75 -1.92
C ASP A 1141 -15.93 43.71 -2.83
N ALA A 1142 -14.79 44.13 -2.30
CA ALA A 1142 -13.58 44.38 -3.05
C ALA A 1142 -12.78 43.09 -3.28
N LEU A 1143 -12.51 42.78 -4.55
CA LEU A 1143 -11.61 41.69 -4.93
C LEU A 1143 -10.15 42.07 -4.64
N ILE A 1144 -9.49 41.32 -3.76
CA ILE A 1144 -8.06 41.43 -3.49
C ILE A 1144 -7.35 40.27 -4.19
N GLY A 1145 -6.65 40.59 -5.28
CA GLY A 1145 -5.88 39.63 -6.06
C GLY A 1145 -4.57 39.20 -5.39
N ILE A 1146 -3.90 38.21 -5.96
CA ILE A 1146 -2.51 37.85 -5.62
C ILE A 1146 -1.63 39.09 -5.87
N THR A 1147 -0.70 39.37 -4.96
CA THR A 1147 0.20 40.53 -5.07
C THR A 1147 1.09 40.42 -6.31
N PRO A 1148 1.04 41.38 -7.26
CA PRO A 1148 1.85 41.36 -8.46
C PRO A 1148 3.35 41.41 -8.16
N THR A 1149 4.15 40.72 -8.99
CA THR A 1149 5.62 40.76 -8.91
C THR A 1149 6.23 42.08 -9.41
N ASP A 1150 5.48 42.86 -10.18
CA ASP A 1150 5.83 44.22 -10.60
C ASP A 1150 4.61 45.14 -10.46
N LEU A 1151 4.82 46.33 -9.90
CA LEU A 1151 3.82 47.37 -9.67
C LEU A 1151 4.20 48.62 -10.47
N SER A 1152 4.61 48.41 -11.73
CA SER A 1152 5.06 49.49 -12.60
C SER A 1152 3.94 50.07 -13.46
N THR A 1153 4.04 51.34 -13.78
CA THR A 1153 3.15 52.05 -14.71
C THR A 1153 3.99 53.01 -15.55
N PRO A 1154 4.00 52.86 -16.89
CA PRO A 1154 4.70 53.78 -17.77
C PRO A 1154 4.13 55.20 -17.67
N VAL A 1155 4.98 56.21 -17.79
CA VAL A 1155 4.56 57.61 -17.97
C VAL A 1155 4.88 58.02 -19.41
N ALA A 1156 3.92 58.64 -20.10
CA ALA A 1156 4.08 58.93 -21.52
C ALA A 1156 5.28 59.85 -21.79
N ASN A 1157 5.88 59.66 -22.97
CA ASN A 1157 6.97 60.47 -23.54
C ASN A 1157 8.20 60.69 -22.65
N SER A 1158 8.49 59.78 -21.71
CA SER A 1158 9.60 59.93 -20.76
C SER A 1158 10.46 58.68 -20.61
N ASP A 1159 11.75 58.86 -20.32
CA ASP A 1159 12.68 57.78 -19.93
C ASP A 1159 12.46 57.32 -18.46
N TYR A 1160 11.22 57.40 -17.95
CA TYR A 1160 10.88 57.15 -16.55
C TYR A 1160 9.63 56.28 -16.42
N VAL A 1161 9.58 55.48 -15.35
CA VAL A 1161 8.47 54.59 -15.00
C VAL A 1161 8.09 54.82 -13.54
N VAL A 1162 6.79 54.97 -13.27
CA VAL A 1162 6.29 55.01 -11.89
C VAL A 1162 6.27 53.57 -11.35
N LYS A 1163 6.74 53.37 -10.13
CA LYS A 1163 6.75 52.09 -9.44
C LYS A 1163 6.10 52.21 -8.07
N GLY A 1164 5.14 51.34 -7.78
CA GLY A 1164 4.57 51.15 -6.45
C GLY A 1164 5.36 50.15 -5.61
N SER A 1165 5.16 50.16 -4.29
CA SER A 1165 5.62 49.09 -3.39
C SER A 1165 4.68 48.90 -2.20
N TYR A 1166 4.32 47.64 -1.91
CA TYR A 1166 3.61 47.24 -0.68
C TYR A 1166 4.55 46.95 0.51
N LYS A 1167 5.86 47.08 0.32
CA LYS A 1167 6.86 46.96 1.39
C LYS A 1167 7.74 48.22 1.46
N THR A 1168 8.38 48.45 2.59
CA THR A 1168 9.45 49.46 2.67
C THR A 1168 10.59 49.06 1.73
N VAL A 1169 11.05 50.03 0.94
CA VAL A 1169 12.22 49.92 0.07
C VAL A 1169 13.29 50.80 0.67
N GLU A 1170 14.23 50.21 1.41
CA GLU A 1170 15.26 50.94 2.16
C GLU A 1170 16.20 51.75 1.25
N THR A 1171 16.51 51.19 0.08
CA THR A 1171 17.44 51.75 -0.91
C THR A 1171 16.76 51.83 -2.27
N LEU A 1172 16.61 53.05 -2.80
CA LEU A 1172 16.19 53.27 -4.19
C LEU A 1172 17.40 53.47 -5.11
N PRO A 1173 17.30 53.08 -6.40
CA PRO A 1173 18.34 53.38 -7.40
C PRO A 1173 18.60 54.88 -7.51
N VAL A 1174 19.87 55.29 -7.53
CA VAL A 1174 20.27 56.69 -7.77
C VAL A 1174 19.64 57.21 -9.07
N GLY A 1175 19.10 58.42 -9.02
CA GLY A 1175 18.32 59.00 -10.12
C GLY A 1175 16.80 58.74 -10.04
N SER A 1176 16.35 57.86 -9.14
CA SER A 1176 14.91 57.76 -8.82
C SER A 1176 14.40 59.04 -8.18
N LEU A 1177 13.13 59.39 -8.40
CA LEU A 1177 12.47 60.55 -7.82
C LEU A 1177 11.44 60.12 -6.76
N ILE A 1178 11.49 60.74 -5.57
CA ILE A 1178 10.53 60.54 -4.48
C ILE A 1178 9.75 61.82 -4.17
N LEU A 1179 8.48 61.67 -3.79
CA LEU A 1179 7.62 62.80 -3.42
C LEU A 1179 7.92 63.29 -1.99
N SER A 1180 8.29 64.56 -1.86
CA SER A 1180 8.49 65.26 -0.59
C SER A 1180 8.21 66.75 -0.76
N GLN A 1181 7.55 67.39 0.22
CA GLN A 1181 7.22 68.82 0.18
C GLN A 1181 6.55 69.27 -1.13
N ASP A 1182 5.50 68.55 -1.57
CA ASP A 1182 4.70 68.85 -2.77
C ASP A 1182 5.47 68.80 -4.11
N LYS A 1183 6.68 68.22 -4.12
CA LYS A 1183 7.52 68.04 -5.31
C LYS A 1183 8.20 66.68 -5.33
N PHE A 1184 8.59 66.22 -6.51
CA PHE A 1184 9.43 65.04 -6.65
C PHE A 1184 10.90 65.45 -6.66
N TRP A 1185 11.72 64.82 -5.82
CA TRP A 1185 13.14 65.09 -5.64
C TRP A 1185 13.96 63.84 -5.97
N MET A 1186 15.09 64.03 -6.65
CA MET A 1186 16.00 62.95 -7.00
C MET A 1186 16.74 62.39 -5.79
N VAL A 1187 16.80 61.07 -5.72
CA VAL A 1187 17.67 60.27 -4.87
C VAL A 1187 19.10 60.40 -5.39
N ASP A 1188 19.94 61.10 -4.65
CA ASP A 1188 21.36 61.35 -4.96
C ASP A 1188 22.31 60.28 -4.40
N SER A 1189 21.80 59.40 -3.54
CA SER A 1189 22.56 58.42 -2.77
C SER A 1189 21.70 57.22 -2.38
N GLU A 1190 22.30 56.03 -2.35
CA GLU A 1190 21.62 54.73 -2.12
C GLU A 1190 21.05 54.55 -0.70
N ASN A 1191 21.12 55.57 0.17
CA ASN A 1191 20.56 55.54 1.53
C ASN A 1191 19.16 56.18 1.62
N THR A 1192 18.51 56.46 0.49
CA THR A 1192 17.17 57.04 0.45
C THR A 1192 16.15 56.01 -0.03
N GLY A 1193 15.08 55.84 0.75
CA GLY A 1193 14.04 54.84 0.55
C GLY A 1193 12.62 55.39 0.54
N ILE A 1194 11.64 54.48 0.40
CA ILE A 1194 10.20 54.76 0.58
C ILE A 1194 9.57 53.73 1.51
N ARG A 1195 8.54 54.15 2.26
CA ARG A 1195 7.70 53.25 3.08
C ARG A 1195 6.73 52.44 2.21
N SER A 1196 6.11 51.42 2.80
CA SER A 1196 5.01 50.65 2.19
C SER A 1196 3.84 51.54 1.72
N PHE A 1197 3.09 51.09 0.73
CA PHE A 1197 2.01 51.83 0.03
C PHE A 1197 2.47 53.19 -0.52
N ARG A 1198 3.68 53.24 -1.08
CA ARG A 1198 4.20 54.42 -1.77
C ARG A 1198 4.52 54.12 -3.21
N THR A 1199 4.61 55.19 -3.98
CA THR A 1199 5.16 55.17 -5.33
C THR A 1199 6.38 56.08 -5.41
N TYR A 1200 7.28 55.73 -6.32
CA TYR A 1200 8.43 56.52 -6.74
C TYR A 1200 8.53 56.49 -8.27
N ILE A 1201 9.29 57.40 -8.86
CA ILE A 1201 9.50 57.45 -10.31
C ILE A 1201 10.95 57.02 -10.58
N SER A 1202 11.15 55.94 -11.33
CA SER A 1202 12.47 55.35 -11.58
C SER A 1202 12.92 55.62 -13.02
N PRO A 1203 14.18 56.03 -13.26
CA PRO A 1203 14.71 56.14 -14.62
C PRO A 1203 14.83 54.76 -15.28
N VAL A 1204 14.56 54.71 -16.58
CA VAL A 1204 14.69 53.52 -17.45
C VAL A 1204 16.10 53.43 -18.04
N THR A 1205 16.78 54.57 -18.19
CA THR A 1205 18.18 54.65 -18.67
C THR A 1205 19.01 55.59 -17.80
N THR A 1206 20.33 55.37 -17.74
CA THR A 1206 21.29 56.20 -16.96
C THR A 1206 21.67 57.49 -17.70
N GLY A 1207 20.69 58.16 -18.33
CA GLY A 1207 20.87 59.36 -19.14
C GLY A 1207 20.88 60.66 -18.32
N ASN A 1208 20.38 61.75 -18.91
CA ASN A 1208 20.23 63.03 -18.22
C ASN A 1208 19.19 62.92 -17.09
N LEU A 1209 19.67 62.80 -15.84
CA LEU A 1209 18.81 62.68 -14.67
C LEU A 1209 18.14 64.00 -14.30
N ILE A 1210 16.84 63.95 -14.05
CA ILE A 1210 16.05 65.07 -13.55
C ILE A 1210 16.30 65.19 -12.05
N LYS A 1211 16.61 66.37 -11.54
CA LYS A 1211 16.82 66.59 -10.10
C LYS A 1211 15.53 66.93 -9.35
N THR A 1212 14.60 67.66 -10.00
CA THR A 1212 13.30 68.00 -9.42
C THR A 1212 12.15 68.01 -10.44
N LEU A 1213 10.96 67.56 -10.04
CA LEU A 1213 9.71 67.76 -10.79
C LEU A 1213 8.66 68.45 -9.91
N ASN A 1214 8.06 69.52 -10.45
CA ASN A 1214 6.87 70.16 -9.87
C ASN A 1214 5.61 69.45 -10.39
N ILE A 1215 4.56 69.32 -9.58
CA ILE A 1215 3.31 68.67 -9.99
C ILE A 1215 2.38 69.72 -10.65
N VAL A 1216 1.90 69.45 -11.86
CA VAL A 1216 1.03 70.35 -12.64
C VAL A 1216 -0.24 69.62 -13.08
N THR A 1217 -1.40 70.18 -12.74
CA THR A 1217 -2.71 69.65 -13.14
C THR A 1217 -3.08 70.06 -14.57
N GLU A 1218 -3.45 69.09 -15.40
CA GLU A 1218 -3.91 69.34 -16.78
C GLU A 1218 -5.11 70.32 -16.81
N GLY A 1219 -5.11 71.24 -17.77
CA GLY A 1219 -6.12 72.31 -17.88
C GLY A 1219 -5.70 73.68 -17.30
N THR A 1220 -4.54 73.79 -16.65
CA THR A 1220 -4.09 75.02 -15.99
C THR A 1220 -3.00 75.77 -16.79
N THR A 1221 -3.31 76.93 -17.38
CA THR A 1221 -2.28 77.83 -17.96
C THR A 1221 -1.80 78.84 -16.92
N GLN A 1222 -0.81 78.48 -16.09
CA GLN A 1222 -0.27 79.41 -15.10
C GLN A 1222 0.59 80.51 -15.75
N ILE A 1223 0.45 81.72 -15.23
CA ILE A 1223 1.25 82.91 -15.57
C ILE A 1223 2.22 83.13 -14.40
N GLU A 1224 3.52 83.20 -14.66
CA GLU A 1224 4.54 83.29 -13.60
C GLU A 1224 4.55 84.67 -12.91
N ASP A 1225 4.56 84.66 -11.58
CA ASP A 1225 4.90 85.83 -10.76
C ASP A 1225 6.40 86.14 -10.85
N ALA A 1226 6.74 87.39 -11.18
CA ALA A 1226 8.09 87.79 -11.57
C ALA A 1226 9.14 87.86 -10.43
N PHE A 1227 8.88 87.25 -9.26
CA PHE A 1227 9.80 87.24 -8.12
C PHE A 1227 10.93 86.21 -8.21
N ASN A 1228 10.88 85.26 -9.16
CA ASN A 1228 11.90 84.20 -9.33
C ASN A 1228 12.49 84.09 -10.76
N ALA A 1229 12.34 85.12 -11.60
CA ALA A 1229 12.95 85.12 -12.93
C ALA A 1229 14.49 85.31 -12.85
N PRO A 1230 15.31 84.64 -13.68
CA PRO A 1230 16.77 84.75 -13.64
C PRO A 1230 17.26 86.20 -13.78
N THR A 1231 18.24 86.58 -12.96
CA THR A 1231 18.79 87.95 -12.86
C THR A 1231 19.49 88.40 -14.14
N VAL A 1232 18.75 89.05 -15.04
CA VAL A 1232 19.32 89.93 -16.05
C VAL A 1232 19.58 91.28 -15.39
N GLU A 1233 20.85 91.56 -15.09
CA GLU A 1233 21.21 92.73 -14.27
C GLU A 1233 20.81 94.06 -14.90
N LYS A 1234 20.71 94.16 -16.24
CA LYS A 1234 20.22 95.35 -16.96
C LYS A 1234 19.36 94.97 -18.17
N ALA A 1235 18.20 95.62 -18.31
CA ALA A 1235 17.33 95.44 -19.48
C ALA A 1235 16.65 96.75 -19.91
N ASP A 1236 16.12 96.73 -21.12
CA ASP A 1236 15.20 97.75 -21.64
C ASP A 1236 13.77 97.34 -21.22
N ILE A 1237 13.04 98.28 -20.61
CA ILE A 1237 11.66 98.12 -20.13
C ILE A 1237 10.74 98.87 -21.09
N TYR A 1238 9.77 98.16 -21.65
CA TYR A 1238 8.77 98.69 -22.58
C TYR A 1238 7.37 98.63 -21.98
N LYS A 1239 6.50 99.56 -22.37
CA LYS A 1239 5.06 99.39 -22.26
C LYS A 1239 4.56 98.43 -23.34
N LEU A 1240 3.34 97.91 -23.19
CA LEU A 1240 2.68 97.03 -24.17
C LEU A 1240 2.48 97.67 -25.56
N ASP A 1241 2.51 99.00 -25.67
CA ASP A 1241 2.46 99.76 -26.92
C ASP A 1241 3.81 99.85 -27.66
N GLY A 1242 4.87 99.23 -27.13
CA GLY A 1242 6.21 99.23 -27.70
C GLY A 1242 7.06 100.46 -27.34
N VAL A 1243 6.57 101.37 -26.49
CA VAL A 1243 7.37 102.52 -26.02
C VAL A 1243 8.37 102.08 -24.95
N CYS A 1244 9.66 102.23 -25.23
CA CYS A 1244 10.74 102.05 -24.25
C CYS A 1244 10.65 103.17 -23.19
N ILE A 1245 10.41 102.81 -21.93
CA ILE A 1245 10.25 103.77 -20.82
C ILE A 1245 11.49 103.88 -19.93
N LYS A 1246 12.32 102.83 -19.86
CA LYS A 1246 13.62 102.84 -19.21
C LYS A 1246 14.58 101.94 -20.00
N LYS A 1247 15.82 102.38 -20.23
CA LYS A 1247 16.78 101.70 -21.10
C LYS A 1247 18.02 101.25 -20.31
N GLN A 1248 18.45 100.00 -20.46
CA GLN A 1248 19.61 99.40 -19.77
C GLN A 1248 19.62 99.63 -18.25
N VAL A 1249 18.47 99.52 -17.60
CA VAL A 1249 18.31 99.78 -16.15
C VAL A 1249 18.33 98.50 -15.33
N ASN A 1250 18.73 98.60 -14.05
CA ASN A 1250 18.68 97.46 -13.14
C ASN A 1250 17.22 97.03 -12.90
N VAL A 1251 16.88 95.83 -13.36
CA VAL A 1251 15.49 95.36 -13.40
C VAL A 1251 14.91 95.26 -11.99
N ALA A 1252 15.64 94.68 -11.03
CA ALA A 1252 15.15 94.45 -9.66
C ALA A 1252 14.88 95.75 -8.88
N GLU A 1253 15.70 96.78 -9.08
CA GLU A 1253 15.47 98.10 -8.48
C GLU A 1253 14.33 98.85 -9.18
N ASN A 1254 14.31 98.83 -10.51
CA ASN A 1254 13.40 99.66 -11.30
C ASN A 1254 11.96 99.12 -11.33
N LEU A 1255 11.76 97.81 -11.15
CA LEU A 1255 10.42 97.20 -11.00
C LEU A 1255 9.63 97.82 -9.84
N LYS A 1256 10.30 98.15 -8.72
CA LYS A 1256 9.66 98.75 -7.53
C LYS A 1256 9.12 100.17 -7.79
N GLU A 1257 9.73 100.90 -8.71
CA GLU A 1257 9.34 102.27 -9.03
C GLU A 1257 8.20 102.35 -10.05
N LEU A 1258 7.98 101.31 -10.85
CA LEU A 1258 6.95 101.32 -11.89
C LEU A 1258 5.53 101.34 -11.26
N PRO A 1259 4.56 102.02 -11.89
CA PRO A 1259 3.15 101.86 -11.56
C PRO A 1259 2.65 100.43 -11.75
N ALA A 1260 1.52 100.09 -11.15
CA ALA A 1260 0.85 98.82 -11.44
C ALA A 1260 0.42 98.77 -12.92
N GLY A 1261 0.66 97.64 -13.59
CA GLY A 1261 0.43 97.48 -15.03
C GLY A 1261 1.28 96.37 -15.65
N ILE A 1262 1.13 96.17 -16.97
CA ILE A 1262 1.82 95.13 -17.72
C ILE A 1262 2.91 95.77 -18.60
N TYR A 1263 4.12 95.24 -18.48
CA TYR A 1263 5.32 95.69 -19.19
C TYR A 1263 5.94 94.56 -20.00
N ILE A 1264 6.74 94.89 -21.02
CA ILE A 1264 7.60 93.93 -21.71
C ILE A 1264 9.03 94.18 -21.26
N ILE A 1265 9.64 93.19 -20.62
CA ILE A 1265 11.01 93.23 -20.10
C ILE A 1265 11.75 92.02 -20.65
N ASN A 1266 12.86 92.26 -21.34
CA ASN A 1266 13.65 91.21 -22.01
C ASN A 1266 12.78 90.26 -22.89
N GLY A 1267 11.81 90.82 -23.62
CA GLY A 1267 10.88 90.08 -24.50
C GLY A 1267 9.73 89.35 -23.79
N ARG A 1268 9.68 89.30 -22.46
CA ARG A 1268 8.60 88.65 -21.69
C ARG A 1268 7.56 89.67 -21.18
N LYS A 1269 6.29 89.29 -21.16
CA LYS A 1269 5.24 90.08 -20.48
C LYS A 1269 5.37 89.89 -18.97
N VAL A 1270 5.55 90.98 -18.25
CA VAL A 1270 5.68 91.03 -16.78
C VAL A 1270 4.54 91.87 -16.23
N ILE A 1271 3.81 91.33 -15.26
CA ILE A 1271 2.75 92.05 -14.54
C ILE A 1271 3.36 92.64 -13.26
N ILE A 1272 3.16 93.93 -13.04
CA ILE A 1272 3.47 94.59 -11.78
C ILE A 1272 2.13 94.87 -11.09
N ASN A 1273 1.86 94.12 -10.03
CA ASN A 1273 0.81 94.42 -9.07
C ASN A 1273 1.48 95.12 -7.87
N LYS A 1274 0.86 96.18 -7.34
CA LYS A 1274 1.31 96.90 -6.14
C LYS A 1274 0.29 96.74 -5.03
#